data_AF-A0A2D6I457-F1
#
_entry.id   AF-A0A2D6I457-F1
#
_cell.length_a   1.000
_cell.length_b   1.000
_cell.length_c   1.000
_cell.angle_alpha   90.00
_cell.angle_beta   90.00
_cell.angle_gamma   90.00
#
_symmetry.space_group_name_H-M   'P 1'
#
loop_
_entity.id
_entity.type
_entity.pdbx_description
1 polymer ?
#
loop_
_entity_poly.entity_id
_entity_poly.type
_entity_poly.pdbx_seq_one_letter_code
_entity_poly.pdbx_strand_id
1 'polypeptide(L)'
;IAPDNNYLVFSSDGTMVGQLSSSFVSSLRRGDVFLLGGSTYRVSSIIGTRVNVTSATGYRPTIPSWTGEANSRSIELSQEVLELLTTVSGVQKVAGDLPTFLQEHYGLGKLVSGALAQFLDEHAASTFQVPARRTILIEEIQGPLPTYVVTTCRGRGFNLALGYMFAGMADREGIIVHEVSFDENGFMIKLSHDLEVSAIPELFSSDTADEILRKYLLDTQLFAKRFREVSSRSMLNPRRIGADEISPKQFQQRAEQILTDHKQAADSVLIREAMREITRHDLELDELRDLMTGRGKDFLNIVHRKVKIPSPLGLTLFMSAFEDLLSLRTRAYLIKDVDPEILRRLLGARSLATELDRESLDSYYQSKVQVPKDAEGLLRLMDIGGGLERELTHPLYSEKLSGIDLDMIKTWVHQLAEAGEITKIRDTGNDQIDGKWFSQRMAGVHGTLGVLSVSGAADMEDLKELYTGGLSFEIAEDFTGGTPANWKHTELSDAVDCLRLKLLDMLGSEGPRTLDAIAERLPFPKAQVDAALQELEMRNLVSIGFFTQTEEGEYILRLDEYRITGGKLNVVDYRTLQTLIHNKSFDQRVEPLDAIRDLVFVQRRDELLYRVSDYRFRDWIDIKHDRDIVNGRLLHNRVGYTHRDQIPLLLGLRAEPWLGPMEVELLEKIPASGITRAELLKMYPSGKDNQHVQRTVKSALSNLERQLAIVKRYEKVPNRKRSIAYIERVHGELEPMSFEDSIHQLITRIGPIKPQILRFYVSRPVEELAEALRVLEASGKIAKVVALQPDPTDYYASPADAERLLAPMQEDRSMRILSQSDPFCSRFIQEVRLVLRQGWYNPVFKGVDPIGRILMFVVNDYLEIKDVHIPLTYLEEFKESFGSMLENYRDRLVDISVLHAFNGVPVHDCDENIQSVLSELGFSSMGDGERYLRGGVVEPRPRSQAYRALFHHQNLHQKTRWENETIALEHIDELRDDFALRGRCEMYRVDLQSMASAHQLHQGTNLRHHLIWARYSHFQRLLTIRNTMPPEEDMDVIQFFDEHHDPNLFMERHALKRSEFRKIISPLMRSGHVVQDYRGGFRTVKALQNVDLWDVKRKYIESLVQDFPILTLKQTERLAGSAFSAEEISDVMRGLEEDGTLTRGFLVDDMQEVCWGRLDLIESGGEAIRTRDLVIPPSDSLIHYFSDVLRSRFGYGSAYLVFHKEEPIAAFKANTREGLLEVTDFVGDSDLEKEALRVMKEFAWEHDMPLSGKIYERLRSR
;
A
#
# COMPACT_ATOMS: atom_id res chain seq x y z
N ILE A 1 28.77 -11.39 -18.29
CA ILE A 1 27.47 -10.69 -18.30
C ILE A 1 26.68 -11.12 -17.07
N ALA A 2 27.09 -10.71 -15.86
CA ALA A 2 26.37 -10.99 -14.59
C ALA A 2 24.99 -10.31 -14.59
N PRO A 3 23.97 -10.86 -13.90
CA PRO A 3 22.73 -10.12 -13.69
C PRO A 3 23.06 -8.87 -12.85
N ASP A 4 22.66 -7.71 -13.35
CA ASP A 4 22.80 -6.45 -12.63
C ASP A 4 21.77 -6.46 -11.49
N ASN A 5 22.17 -6.98 -10.35
CA ASN A 5 21.27 -7.18 -9.21
C ASN A 5 21.30 -5.94 -8.31
N ASN A 6 20.12 -5.43 -7.99
CA ASN A 6 19.97 -4.48 -6.90
C ASN A 6 20.24 -5.18 -5.55
N TYR A 7 21.00 -4.54 -4.68
CA TYR A 7 21.18 -4.91 -3.28
C TYR A 7 20.04 -4.32 -2.46
N LEU A 8 19.41 -5.13 -1.62
CA LEU A 8 18.39 -4.70 -0.67
C LEU A 8 19.09 -4.12 0.56
N VAL A 9 18.67 -2.94 1.00
CA VAL A 9 19.19 -2.28 2.20
C VAL A 9 18.26 -2.55 3.38
N PHE A 10 18.80 -2.87 4.55
CA PHE A 10 18.06 -3.21 5.76
C PHE A 10 18.57 -2.43 6.96
N SER A 11 17.69 -1.89 7.81
CA SER A 11 18.06 -1.27 9.10
C SER A 11 18.61 -2.31 10.09
N SER A 12 19.18 -1.85 11.20
CA SER A 12 19.54 -2.66 12.38
C SER A 12 18.38 -3.51 12.86
N ASP A 13 17.17 -2.99 12.73
CA ASP A 13 15.91 -3.59 13.22
C ASP A 13 15.29 -4.52 12.17
N GLY A 14 16.02 -4.85 11.10
CA GLY A 14 15.60 -5.80 10.06
C GLY A 14 14.63 -5.25 9.02
N THR A 15 14.26 -3.97 9.08
CA THR A 15 13.35 -3.31 8.14
C THR A 15 14.03 -2.99 6.80
N MET A 16 13.40 -3.31 5.67
CA MET A 16 13.95 -2.99 4.34
C MET A 16 13.82 -1.49 4.05
N VAL A 17 14.97 -0.82 3.92
CA VAL A 17 15.09 0.62 3.68
C VAL A 17 14.93 0.95 2.20
N GLY A 18 15.44 0.09 1.31
CA GLY A 18 15.34 0.30 -0.13
C GLY A 18 16.27 -0.60 -0.91
N GLN A 19 16.67 -0.14 -2.10
CA GLN A 19 17.54 -0.89 -3.00
C GLN A 19 18.72 -0.02 -3.46
N LEU A 20 19.89 -0.61 -3.67
CA LEU A 20 21.07 0.04 -4.24
C LEU A 20 21.54 -0.74 -5.47
N SER A 21 22.11 -0.05 -6.45
CA SER A 21 22.72 -0.70 -7.62
C SER A 21 23.97 -1.49 -7.24
N SER A 22 24.25 -2.55 -8.02
CA SER A 22 25.43 -3.40 -7.82
C SER A 22 26.75 -2.60 -7.90
N SER A 23 26.81 -1.63 -8.82
CA SER A 23 27.95 -0.75 -9.05
C SER A 23 28.18 0.19 -7.88
N PHE A 24 27.11 0.75 -7.30
CA PHE A 24 27.24 1.63 -6.14
C PHE A 24 27.65 0.88 -4.88
N VAL A 25 27.06 -0.30 -4.62
CA VAL A 25 27.51 -1.13 -3.50
C VAL A 25 28.96 -1.58 -3.69
N SER A 26 29.45 -1.67 -4.93
CA SER A 26 30.85 -1.98 -5.22
C SER A 26 31.86 -0.88 -4.86
N SER A 27 31.38 0.31 -4.50
CA SER A 27 32.20 1.38 -3.93
C SER A 27 32.07 1.53 -2.41
N LEU A 28 31.11 0.85 -1.77
CA LEU A 28 30.82 1.02 -0.34
C LEU A 28 31.64 0.08 0.56
N ARG A 29 32.03 0.60 1.74
CA ARG A 29 32.72 -0.10 2.83
C ARG A 29 31.90 -0.09 4.12
N ARG A 30 32.34 -0.88 5.09
CA ARG A 30 31.78 -0.86 6.45
C ARG A 30 32.13 0.46 7.12
N GLY A 31 31.12 1.17 7.63
CA GLY A 31 31.26 2.50 8.22
C GLY A 31 30.93 3.64 7.26
N ASP A 32 30.88 3.38 5.95
CA ASP A 32 30.49 4.39 4.95
C ASP A 32 29.05 4.83 5.18
N VAL A 33 28.80 6.12 5.05
CA VAL A 33 27.46 6.69 5.13
C VAL A 33 26.99 6.92 3.71
N PHE A 34 25.79 6.50 3.36
CA PHE A 34 25.21 6.75 2.04
C PHE A 34 23.75 7.19 2.15
N LEU A 35 23.27 7.83 1.07
CA LEU A 35 21.91 8.34 1.00
C LEU A 35 20.99 7.31 0.37
N LEU A 36 19.84 7.04 1.00
CA LEU A 36 18.78 6.23 0.38
C LEU A 36 17.41 6.72 0.81
N GLY A 37 16.55 7.07 -0.16
CA GLY A 37 15.20 7.55 0.15
C GLY A 37 15.15 8.87 0.94
N GLY A 38 16.19 9.71 0.83
CA GLY A 38 16.26 11.01 1.50
C GLY A 38 16.77 10.97 2.95
N SER A 39 17.14 9.79 3.47
CA SER A 39 17.77 9.63 4.79
C SER A 39 19.18 9.07 4.66
N THR A 40 20.03 9.37 5.63
CA THR A 40 21.44 8.95 5.67
C THR A 40 21.63 7.69 6.51
N TYR A 41 22.34 6.73 5.95
CA TYR A 41 22.49 5.39 6.51
C TYR A 41 23.96 5.01 6.55
N ARG A 42 24.45 4.58 7.71
CA ARG A 42 25.80 4.03 7.86
C ARG A 42 25.79 2.53 7.62
N VAL A 43 26.64 2.06 6.71
CA VAL A 43 26.83 0.64 6.42
C VAL A 43 27.38 -0.07 7.66
N SER A 44 26.56 -0.93 8.26
CA SER A 44 26.97 -1.81 9.35
C SER A 44 27.66 -3.07 8.83
N SER A 45 27.13 -3.67 7.77
CA SER A 45 27.71 -4.85 7.11
C SER A 45 27.07 -5.07 5.73
N ILE A 46 27.82 -5.60 4.76
CA ILE A 46 27.27 -6.05 3.46
C ILE A 46 27.42 -7.58 3.42
N ILE A 47 26.30 -8.30 3.26
CA ILE A 47 26.24 -9.77 3.24
C ILE A 47 25.37 -10.21 2.05
N GLY A 48 25.95 -10.83 1.02
CA GLY A 48 25.21 -11.18 -0.19
C GLY A 48 24.51 -9.95 -0.81
N THR A 49 23.21 -10.05 -1.12
CA THR A 49 22.39 -8.95 -1.66
C THR A 49 21.85 -8.02 -0.58
N ARG A 50 22.33 -8.11 0.66
CA ARG A 50 21.79 -7.39 1.82
C ARG A 50 22.83 -6.44 2.38
N VAL A 51 22.53 -5.14 2.33
CA VAL A 51 23.32 -4.10 2.99
C VAL A 51 22.62 -3.78 4.31
N ASN A 52 23.19 -4.20 5.44
CA ASN A 52 22.71 -3.79 6.76
C ASN A 52 23.24 -2.39 7.07
N VAL A 53 22.36 -1.52 7.53
CA VAL A 53 22.66 -0.14 7.85
C VAL A 53 22.08 0.24 9.20
N THR A 54 22.68 1.25 9.81
CA THR A 54 22.13 1.99 10.95
C THR A 54 21.82 3.40 10.50
N SER A 55 20.78 4.02 11.04
CA SER A 55 20.58 5.46 10.86
C SER A 55 21.84 6.21 11.28
N ALA A 56 22.32 7.13 10.45
CA ALA A 56 23.50 7.92 10.75
C ALA A 56 23.23 9.38 10.40
N THR A 57 22.78 10.12 11.39
CA THR A 57 22.48 11.55 11.33
C THR A 57 23.75 12.38 11.58
N GLY A 58 23.95 13.46 10.84
CA GLY A 58 25.12 14.34 10.98
C GLY A 58 26.42 13.85 10.34
N TYR A 59 26.36 12.90 9.40
CA TYR A 59 27.52 12.42 8.65
C TYR A 59 27.28 12.57 7.14
N ARG A 60 28.32 13.00 6.40
CA ARG A 60 28.26 13.18 4.95
C ARG A 60 27.98 11.85 4.23
N PRO A 61 26.88 11.74 3.47
CA PRO A 61 26.57 10.53 2.71
C PRO A 61 27.23 10.52 1.32
N THR A 62 27.70 9.35 0.88
CA THR A 62 27.94 9.04 -0.53
C THR A 62 26.60 8.81 -1.23
N ILE A 63 26.40 9.39 -2.41
CA ILE A 63 25.09 9.35 -3.07
C ILE A 63 25.07 8.24 -4.12
N PRO A 64 24.03 7.37 -4.14
CA PRO A 64 23.96 6.29 -5.10
C PRO A 64 23.91 6.80 -6.53
N SER A 65 24.91 6.48 -7.33
CA SER A 65 24.87 6.74 -8.76
C SER A 65 23.82 5.83 -9.40
N TRP A 66 22.65 6.38 -9.70
CA TRP A 66 21.61 5.71 -10.48
C TRP A 66 21.72 6.16 -11.93
N THR A 67 22.46 5.43 -12.76
CA THR A 67 22.31 5.38 -14.23
C THR A 67 23.40 4.49 -14.83
N GLY A 68 23.08 3.87 -15.98
CA GLY A 68 23.89 2.84 -16.64
C GLY A 68 25.35 3.23 -16.84
N GLU A 69 26.22 2.22 -16.79
CA GLU A 69 27.66 2.29 -17.03
C GLU A 69 28.01 3.23 -18.20
N ALA A 70 28.26 4.52 -17.92
CA ALA A 70 28.95 5.39 -18.84
C ALA A 70 30.43 5.04 -18.75
N ASN A 71 31.02 4.61 -19.87
CA ASN A 71 32.45 4.36 -19.96
C ASN A 71 33.23 5.63 -19.57
N SER A 72 34.40 5.47 -18.94
CA SER A 72 35.31 6.59 -18.66
C SER A 72 35.63 7.36 -19.94
N ARG A 73 35.86 8.68 -19.81
CA ARG A 73 36.54 9.49 -20.83
C ARG A 73 37.78 8.76 -21.36
N SER A 74 37.95 8.71 -22.68
CA SER A 74 39.11 8.05 -23.30
C SER A 74 40.40 8.82 -23.04
N ILE A 75 41.54 8.15 -23.24
CA ILE A 75 42.87 8.73 -23.07
C ILE A 75 43.08 9.89 -24.06
N GLU A 76 42.66 9.72 -25.32
CA GLU A 76 42.81 10.74 -26.36
C GLU A 76 42.03 12.01 -26.00
N LEU A 77 40.77 11.87 -25.59
CA LEU A 77 39.95 13.00 -25.18
C LEU A 77 40.49 13.67 -23.91
N SER A 78 41.04 12.89 -22.99
CA SER A 78 41.71 13.44 -21.79
C SER A 78 42.96 14.25 -22.14
N GLN A 79 43.75 13.79 -23.12
CA GLN A 79 44.92 14.55 -23.62
C GLN A 79 44.51 15.88 -24.26
N GLU A 80 43.46 15.88 -25.08
CA GLU A 80 42.90 17.11 -25.67
C GLU A 80 42.41 18.08 -24.59
N VAL A 81 41.76 17.59 -23.53
CA VAL A 81 41.34 18.43 -22.38
C VAL A 81 42.55 19.06 -21.68
N LEU A 82 43.61 18.28 -21.44
CA LEU A 82 44.83 18.80 -20.82
C LEU A 82 45.55 19.82 -21.70
N GLU A 83 45.58 19.61 -23.01
CA GLU A 83 46.14 20.59 -23.97
C GLU A 83 45.32 21.87 -24.04
N LEU A 84 44.00 21.74 -24.05
CA LEU A 84 43.09 22.87 -24.01
C LEU A 84 43.33 23.69 -22.74
N LEU A 85 43.34 23.06 -21.56
CA LEU A 85 43.62 23.73 -20.28
C LEU A 85 44.98 24.42 -20.29
N THR A 86 46.01 23.76 -20.84
CA THR A 86 47.37 24.32 -20.94
C THR A 86 47.40 25.54 -21.87
N THR A 87 46.74 25.45 -23.02
CA THR A 87 46.68 26.53 -24.04
C THR A 87 45.94 27.74 -23.48
N VAL A 88 44.76 27.51 -22.92
CA VAL A 88 43.89 28.55 -22.36
C VAL A 88 44.57 29.23 -21.16
N SER A 89 45.18 28.46 -20.25
CA SER A 89 45.95 29.03 -19.13
C SER A 89 47.19 29.81 -19.62
N GLY A 90 47.83 29.36 -20.70
CA GLY A 90 48.94 30.07 -21.34
C GLY A 90 48.52 31.43 -21.92
N VAL A 91 47.43 31.46 -22.68
CA VAL A 91 46.87 32.70 -23.26
C VAL A 91 46.48 33.68 -22.17
N GLN A 92 45.83 33.20 -21.12
CA GLN A 92 45.45 33.99 -19.96
C GLN A 92 46.66 34.66 -19.28
N LYS A 93 47.75 33.91 -19.07
CA LYS A 93 48.98 34.41 -18.44
C LYS A 93 49.76 35.41 -19.29
N VAL A 94 49.71 35.28 -20.62
CA VAL A 94 50.55 36.07 -21.55
C VAL A 94 49.82 37.29 -22.12
N ALA A 95 48.55 37.13 -22.53
CA ALA A 95 47.80 38.12 -23.30
C ALA A 95 46.68 38.82 -22.52
N GLY A 96 46.16 38.21 -21.43
CA GLY A 96 45.08 38.78 -20.60
C GLY A 96 43.69 38.87 -21.27
N ASP A 97 43.58 38.65 -22.58
CA ASP A 97 42.30 38.67 -23.33
C ASP A 97 41.85 37.26 -23.73
N LEU A 98 41.60 36.43 -22.72
CA LEU A 98 41.09 35.08 -22.93
C LEU A 98 39.68 35.05 -23.56
N PRO A 99 38.72 35.96 -23.23
CA PRO A 99 37.40 35.95 -23.84
C PRO A 99 37.41 36.10 -25.37
N THR A 100 38.29 36.95 -25.93
CA THR A 100 38.40 37.12 -27.38
C THR A 100 39.03 35.90 -28.04
N PHE A 101 40.06 35.31 -27.43
CA PHE A 101 40.67 34.07 -27.91
C PHE A 101 39.66 32.92 -28.01
N LEU A 102 38.84 32.72 -26.97
CA LEU A 102 37.79 31.70 -26.94
C LEU A 102 36.70 31.93 -28.01
N GLN A 103 36.36 33.18 -28.30
CA GLN A 103 35.42 33.53 -29.36
C GLN A 103 35.98 33.23 -30.76
N GLU A 104 37.20 33.66 -31.04
CA GLU A 104 37.81 33.58 -32.37
C GLU A 104 38.25 32.15 -32.74
N HIS A 105 38.82 31.41 -31.78
CA HIS A 105 39.44 30.10 -32.06
C HIS A 105 38.51 28.92 -31.76
N TYR A 106 37.55 29.10 -30.84
CA TYR A 106 36.61 28.03 -30.42
C TYR A 106 35.14 28.37 -30.71
N GLY A 107 34.84 29.54 -31.27
CA GLY A 107 33.47 29.92 -31.68
C GLY A 107 32.48 30.09 -30.52
N LEU A 108 32.98 30.27 -29.29
CA LEU A 108 32.13 30.39 -28.11
C LEU A 108 31.39 31.74 -28.07
N GLY A 109 30.16 31.75 -27.56
CA GLY A 109 29.40 32.99 -27.39
C GLY A 109 30.03 33.93 -26.35
N LYS A 110 29.78 35.23 -26.46
CA LYS A 110 30.34 36.26 -25.56
C LYS A 110 30.11 35.98 -24.07
N LEU A 111 28.89 35.57 -23.69
CA LEU A 111 28.53 35.27 -22.30
C LEU A 111 29.30 34.06 -21.75
N VAL A 112 29.40 33.00 -22.55
CA VAL A 112 30.10 31.75 -22.16
C VAL A 112 31.61 32.01 -22.05
N SER A 113 32.17 32.75 -23.01
CA SER A 113 33.59 33.10 -23.01
C SER A 113 33.97 33.97 -21.82
N GLY A 114 33.11 34.92 -21.44
CA GLY A 114 33.29 35.73 -20.23
C GLY A 114 33.25 34.92 -18.94
N ALA A 115 32.26 34.01 -18.80
CA ALA A 115 32.14 33.15 -17.63
C ALA A 115 33.31 32.17 -17.49
N LEU A 116 33.76 31.57 -18.60
CA LEU A 116 34.93 30.68 -18.60
C LEU A 116 36.22 31.41 -18.27
N ALA A 117 36.41 32.62 -18.79
CA ALA A 117 37.57 33.44 -18.45
C ALA A 117 37.59 33.77 -16.96
N GLN A 118 36.45 34.21 -16.41
CA GLN A 118 36.33 34.47 -14.97
C GLN A 118 36.61 33.22 -14.13
N PHE A 119 36.02 32.07 -14.49
CA PHE A 119 36.26 30.80 -13.78
C PHE A 119 37.75 30.43 -13.74
N LEU A 120 38.46 30.63 -14.85
CA LEU A 120 39.88 30.36 -14.95
C LEU A 120 40.74 31.42 -14.26
N ASP A 121 40.30 32.68 -14.21
CA ASP A 121 40.95 33.75 -13.44
C ASP A 121 40.90 33.44 -11.94
N GLU A 122 39.73 33.03 -11.44
CA GLU A 122 39.55 32.58 -10.06
C GLU A 122 40.41 31.35 -9.75
N HIS A 123 40.51 30.41 -10.70
CA HIS A 123 41.39 29.25 -10.53
C HIS A 123 42.87 29.63 -10.52
N ALA A 124 43.32 30.42 -11.48
CA ALA A 124 44.69 30.89 -11.55
C ALA A 124 45.10 31.69 -10.30
N ALA A 125 44.20 32.48 -9.72
CA ALA A 125 44.45 33.19 -8.48
C ALA A 125 44.68 32.26 -7.27
N SER A 126 44.05 31.09 -7.25
CA SER A 126 44.14 30.12 -6.15
C SER A 126 45.36 29.17 -6.24
N THR A 127 45.63 28.61 -7.42
CA THR A 127 46.64 27.54 -7.61
C THR A 127 47.82 27.97 -8.48
N PHE A 128 47.69 29.04 -9.26
CA PHE A 128 48.63 29.53 -10.30
C PHE A 128 48.95 28.52 -11.42
N GLN A 129 48.44 27.29 -11.35
CA GLN A 129 48.69 26.21 -12.29
C GLN A 129 47.41 25.41 -12.53
N VAL A 130 47.27 24.88 -13.74
CA VAL A 130 46.20 23.96 -14.12
C VAL A 130 46.77 22.55 -14.28
N PRO A 131 45.94 21.49 -14.21
CA PRO A 131 46.36 20.16 -14.61
C PRO A 131 46.88 20.18 -16.06
N ALA A 132 47.98 19.50 -16.31
CA ALA A 132 48.63 19.43 -17.63
C ALA A 132 49.18 18.02 -17.86
N ARG A 133 49.70 17.74 -19.06
CA ARG A 133 50.25 16.42 -19.45
C ARG A 133 51.19 15.78 -18.40
N ARG A 134 51.98 16.57 -17.67
CA ARG A 134 52.85 16.11 -16.57
C ARG A 134 52.65 16.86 -15.24
N THR A 135 51.48 17.45 -15.04
CA THR A 135 51.14 18.17 -13.80
C THR A 135 49.89 17.57 -13.15
N ILE A 136 49.98 17.27 -11.85
CA ILE A 136 48.85 16.90 -10.98
C ILE A 136 48.71 17.97 -9.90
N LEU A 137 47.49 18.39 -9.62
CA LEU A 137 47.18 19.31 -8.52
C LEU A 137 46.65 18.51 -7.32
N ILE A 138 47.19 18.77 -6.14
CA ILE A 138 46.76 18.16 -4.88
C ILE A 138 46.46 19.30 -3.90
N GLU A 139 45.18 19.50 -3.60
CA GLU A 139 44.70 20.51 -2.66
C GLU A 139 44.32 19.83 -1.35
N GLU A 140 45.05 20.12 -0.28
CA GLU A 140 44.77 19.64 1.07
C GLU A 140 43.90 20.68 1.80
N ILE A 141 42.64 20.33 2.07
CA ILE A 141 41.67 21.20 2.72
C ILE A 141 41.88 21.16 4.23
N GLN A 142 41.99 22.33 4.85
CA GLN A 142 42.02 22.44 6.31
C GLN A 142 40.65 22.06 6.90
N GLY A 143 40.63 21.04 7.75
CA GLY A 143 39.42 20.57 8.43
C GLY A 143 39.74 19.62 9.59
N PRO A 144 38.71 19.07 10.29
CA PRO A 144 38.91 18.17 11.43
C PRO A 144 39.66 16.88 11.09
N LEU A 145 39.58 16.46 9.82
CA LEU A 145 40.27 15.31 9.26
C LEU A 145 40.95 15.74 7.95
N PRO A 146 42.21 15.32 7.70
CA PRO A 146 42.92 15.60 6.47
C PRO A 146 42.12 15.18 5.23
N THR A 147 41.81 16.15 4.37
CA THR A 147 41.02 15.93 3.15
C THR A 147 41.81 16.40 1.94
N TYR A 148 42.11 15.48 1.03
CA TYR A 148 42.84 15.76 -0.21
C TYR A 148 41.89 15.76 -1.39
N VAL A 149 41.91 16.83 -2.18
CA VAL A 149 41.25 16.92 -3.49
C VAL A 149 42.35 16.87 -4.56
N VAL A 150 42.36 15.80 -5.33
CA VAL A 150 43.38 15.53 -6.35
C VAL A 150 42.77 15.71 -7.73
N THR A 151 43.22 16.72 -8.47
CA THR A 151 42.69 17.08 -9.78
C THR A 151 43.68 16.68 -10.87
N THR A 152 43.26 15.79 -11.77
CA THR A 152 44.10 15.22 -12.83
C THR A 152 43.56 15.46 -14.24
N CYS A 153 42.25 15.60 -14.41
CA CYS A 153 41.54 15.68 -15.70
C CYS A 153 41.77 14.50 -16.68
N ARG A 154 42.17 13.33 -16.19
CA ARG A 154 42.54 12.14 -17.00
C ARG A 154 41.46 11.05 -17.11
N GLY A 155 40.22 11.38 -16.79
CA GLY A 155 39.12 10.43 -16.82
C GLY A 155 39.07 9.54 -15.58
N ARG A 156 37.94 8.84 -15.46
CA ARG A 156 37.59 8.06 -14.26
C ARG A 156 38.50 6.85 -14.05
N GLY A 157 38.87 6.12 -15.11
CA GLY A 157 39.75 4.94 -15.02
C GLY A 157 41.13 5.28 -14.43
N PHE A 158 41.70 6.41 -14.84
CA PHE A 158 42.95 6.93 -14.30
C PHE A 158 42.80 7.36 -12.83
N ASN A 159 41.74 8.11 -12.51
CA ASN A 159 41.48 8.58 -11.14
C ASN A 159 41.21 7.43 -10.17
N LEU A 160 40.53 6.37 -10.61
CA LEU A 160 40.34 5.14 -9.83
C LEU A 160 41.68 4.48 -9.52
N ALA A 161 42.56 4.36 -10.52
CA ALA A 161 43.88 3.77 -10.34
C ALA A 161 44.72 4.56 -9.33
N LEU A 162 44.79 5.89 -9.49
CA LEU A 162 45.54 6.76 -8.59
C LEU A 162 44.94 6.81 -7.19
N GLY A 163 43.61 6.94 -7.05
CA GLY A 163 42.96 7.00 -5.73
C GLY A 163 43.03 5.68 -4.96
N TYR A 164 42.92 4.52 -5.62
CA TYR A 164 43.18 3.23 -4.97
C TYR A 164 44.63 3.06 -4.57
N MET A 165 45.57 3.64 -5.32
CA MET A 165 46.96 3.69 -4.88
C MET A 165 47.12 4.52 -3.60
N PHE A 166 46.55 5.73 -3.55
CA PHE A 166 46.56 6.58 -2.35
C PHE A 166 46.01 5.84 -1.13
N ALA A 167 44.89 5.14 -1.32
CA ALA A 167 44.25 4.43 -0.24
C ALA A 167 45.01 3.16 0.18
N GLY A 168 45.68 2.48 -0.76
CA GLY A 168 46.59 1.37 -0.46
C GLY A 168 47.87 1.80 0.27
N MET A 169 48.38 3.00 -0.02
CA MET A 169 49.49 3.61 0.74
C MET A 169 49.06 3.94 2.17
N ALA A 170 47.90 4.59 2.32
CA ALA A 170 47.31 4.89 3.63
C ALA A 170 47.12 3.61 4.47
N ASP A 171 46.57 2.55 3.87
CA ASP A 171 46.38 1.25 4.54
C ASP A 171 47.71 0.63 5.00
N ARG A 172 48.77 0.72 4.17
CA ARG A 172 50.12 0.25 4.53
C ARG A 172 50.72 1.01 5.71
N GLU A 173 50.43 2.29 5.83
CA GLU A 173 50.89 3.15 6.93
C GLU A 173 49.97 3.08 8.17
N GLY A 174 48.90 2.30 8.13
CA GLY A 174 47.92 2.21 9.23
C GLY A 174 46.99 3.42 9.33
N ILE A 175 46.94 4.25 8.29
CA ILE A 175 46.06 5.42 8.19
C ILE A 175 44.69 4.95 7.73
N ILE A 176 43.69 5.14 8.59
CA ILE A 176 42.30 4.81 8.26
C ILE A 176 41.80 5.75 7.15
N VAL A 177 41.27 5.16 6.09
CA VAL A 177 40.59 5.85 4.99
C VAL A 177 39.12 6.00 5.35
N HIS A 178 38.67 7.22 5.63
CA HIS A 178 37.28 7.51 6.02
C HIS A 178 36.35 7.65 4.81
N GLU A 179 36.83 8.21 3.70
CA GLU A 179 36.03 8.47 2.52
C GLU A 179 36.91 8.50 1.27
N VAL A 180 36.41 7.94 0.15
CA VAL A 180 37.01 8.10 -1.19
C VAL A 180 35.91 8.31 -2.21
N SER A 181 36.00 9.40 -2.97
CA SER A 181 35.03 9.78 -4.00
C SER A 181 35.74 10.09 -5.31
N PHE A 182 35.14 9.68 -6.44
CA PHE A 182 35.78 9.77 -7.77
C PHE A 182 34.87 10.50 -8.76
N ASP A 183 35.49 11.29 -9.63
CA ASP A 183 34.87 11.91 -10.80
C ASP A 183 35.77 11.70 -12.04
N GLU A 184 35.34 12.16 -13.21
CA GLU A 184 36.17 12.21 -14.41
C GLU A 184 37.38 13.14 -14.27
N ASN A 185 37.27 14.21 -13.47
CA ASN A 185 38.31 15.23 -13.39
C ASN A 185 39.28 15.03 -12.22
N GLY A 186 38.93 14.21 -11.23
CA GLY A 186 39.80 13.93 -10.09
C GLY A 186 39.23 12.91 -9.12
N PHE A 187 39.80 12.87 -7.92
CA PHE A 187 39.23 12.17 -6.78
C PHE A 187 39.45 12.96 -5.48
N MET A 188 38.63 12.68 -4.47
CA MET A 188 38.77 13.20 -3.12
C MET A 188 38.98 12.04 -2.16
N ILE A 189 39.91 12.19 -1.22
CA ILE A 189 40.17 11.20 -0.18
C ILE A 189 40.28 11.86 1.19
N LYS A 190 39.60 11.29 2.19
CA LYS A 190 39.60 11.76 3.58
C LYS A 190 40.26 10.73 4.47
N LEU A 191 41.29 11.15 5.19
CA LEU A 191 42.17 10.28 5.96
C LEU A 191 42.10 10.64 7.45
N SER A 192 42.48 9.70 8.31
CA SER A 192 42.61 9.95 9.76
C SER A 192 43.84 10.79 10.11
N HIS A 193 44.91 10.69 9.31
CA HIS A 193 46.19 11.39 9.47
C HIS A 193 46.73 11.79 8.09
N ASP A 194 47.66 12.75 8.07
CA ASP A 194 48.29 13.24 6.83
C ASP A 194 49.07 12.12 6.14
N LEU A 195 48.97 12.05 4.80
CA LEU A 195 49.74 11.15 3.94
C LEU A 195 50.94 11.89 3.35
N GLU A 196 52.11 11.25 3.29
CA GLU A 196 53.30 11.84 2.68
C GLU A 196 53.24 11.78 1.14
N VAL A 197 52.65 12.82 0.54
CA VAL A 197 52.42 12.94 -0.91
C VAL A 197 53.74 12.91 -1.73
N SER A 198 54.86 13.34 -1.16
CA SER A 198 56.18 13.32 -1.82
C SER A 198 56.71 11.92 -2.10
N ALA A 199 56.31 10.91 -1.34
CA ALA A 199 56.76 9.52 -1.50
C ALA A 199 56.10 8.81 -2.71
N ILE A 200 55.06 9.41 -3.30
CA ILE A 200 54.23 8.76 -4.32
C ILE A 200 55.03 8.37 -5.57
N PRO A 201 55.83 9.25 -6.22
CA PRO A 201 56.55 8.88 -7.45
C PRO A 201 57.62 7.80 -7.24
N GLU A 202 58.26 7.77 -6.07
CA GLU A 202 59.30 6.79 -5.75
C GLU A 202 58.74 5.37 -5.67
N LEU A 203 57.50 5.21 -5.21
CA LEU A 203 56.82 3.92 -5.13
C LEU A 203 56.62 3.27 -6.50
N PHE A 204 56.34 4.06 -7.53
CA PHE A 204 56.19 3.58 -8.92
C PHE A 204 57.51 3.29 -9.63
N SER A 205 58.64 3.70 -9.06
CA SER A 205 59.98 3.40 -9.59
C SER A 205 60.45 1.98 -9.21
N SER A 206 59.68 1.27 -8.37
CA SER A 206 59.92 -0.08 -7.91
C SER A 206 58.70 -0.97 -8.18
N ASP A 207 58.88 -2.28 -8.26
CA ASP A 207 57.77 -3.24 -8.42
C ASP A 207 56.80 -3.26 -7.21
N THR A 208 57.07 -2.47 -6.15
CA THR A 208 56.25 -2.43 -4.93
C THR A 208 54.87 -1.79 -5.14
N ALA A 209 54.70 -0.88 -6.11
CA ALA A 209 53.41 -0.26 -6.39
C ALA A 209 52.34 -1.30 -6.79
N ASP A 210 52.74 -2.29 -7.59
CA ASP A 210 51.85 -3.37 -8.03
C ASP A 210 51.41 -4.26 -6.87
N GLU A 211 52.32 -4.55 -5.95
CA GLU A 211 52.02 -5.37 -4.78
C GLU A 211 51.05 -4.65 -3.83
N ILE A 212 51.29 -3.37 -3.56
CA ILE A 212 50.42 -2.54 -2.70
C ILE A 212 49.02 -2.47 -3.30
N LEU A 213 48.92 -2.12 -4.59
CA LEU A 213 47.63 -2.01 -5.27
C LEU A 213 46.91 -3.35 -5.31
N ARG A 214 47.60 -4.46 -5.64
CA ARG A 214 46.99 -5.79 -5.67
C ARG A 214 46.45 -6.20 -4.31
N LYS A 215 47.25 -6.01 -3.24
CA LYS A 215 46.83 -6.34 -1.88
C LYS A 215 45.58 -5.55 -1.50
N TYR A 216 45.58 -4.24 -1.76
CA TYR A 216 44.45 -3.38 -1.47
C TYR A 216 43.20 -3.75 -2.28
N LEU A 217 43.37 -4.01 -3.59
CA LEU A 217 42.27 -4.37 -4.48
C LEU A 217 41.55 -5.65 -4.05
N LEU A 218 42.25 -6.66 -3.50
CA LEU A 218 41.63 -7.91 -3.04
C LEU A 218 40.53 -7.74 -1.98
N ASP A 219 40.57 -6.63 -1.24
CA ASP A 219 39.60 -6.28 -0.21
C ASP A 219 38.60 -5.21 -0.67
N THR A 220 38.68 -4.78 -1.94
CA THR A 220 37.68 -3.90 -2.56
C THR A 220 36.47 -4.68 -3.06
N GLN A 221 35.31 -4.01 -3.05
CA GLN A 221 34.11 -4.59 -3.62
C GLN A 221 34.14 -4.62 -5.17
N LEU A 222 34.97 -3.78 -5.82
CA LEU A 222 35.28 -3.89 -7.26
C LEU A 222 35.84 -5.29 -7.60
N PHE A 223 36.78 -5.79 -6.79
CA PHE A 223 37.30 -7.14 -6.91
C PHE A 223 36.24 -8.21 -6.71
N ALA A 224 35.41 -8.08 -5.68
CA ALA A 224 34.30 -9.00 -5.45
C ALA A 224 33.28 -9.00 -6.61
N LYS A 225 32.99 -7.86 -7.24
CA LYS A 225 32.13 -7.77 -8.43
C LYS A 225 32.75 -8.52 -9.61
N ARG A 226 33.99 -8.21 -10.00
CA ARG A 226 34.65 -8.85 -11.14
C ARG A 226 34.88 -10.35 -10.92
N PHE A 227 35.22 -10.77 -9.70
CA PHE A 227 35.33 -12.19 -9.38
C PHE A 227 34.01 -12.96 -9.58
N ARG A 228 32.86 -12.37 -9.23
CA ARG A 228 31.54 -12.96 -9.50
C ARG A 228 31.25 -13.09 -10.99
N GLU A 229 31.63 -12.10 -11.78
CA GLU A 229 31.49 -12.13 -13.23
C GLU A 229 32.37 -13.23 -13.86
N VAL A 230 33.64 -13.31 -13.45
CA VAL A 230 34.60 -14.33 -13.93
C VAL A 230 34.15 -15.73 -13.51
N SER A 231 33.76 -15.95 -12.26
CA SER A 231 33.24 -17.24 -11.78
C SER A 231 31.97 -17.66 -12.52
N SER A 232 31.07 -16.72 -12.83
CA SER A 232 29.90 -16.98 -13.69
C SER A 232 30.29 -17.36 -15.11
N ARG A 233 31.23 -16.63 -15.72
CA ARG A 233 31.71 -16.85 -17.09
C ARG A 233 32.44 -18.18 -17.24
N SER A 234 33.12 -18.60 -16.17
CA SER A 234 33.81 -19.89 -16.08
C SER A 234 32.88 -21.09 -15.85
N MET A 235 31.56 -20.85 -15.72
CA MET A 235 30.53 -21.86 -15.41
C MET A 235 30.68 -22.58 -14.05
N LEU A 236 31.62 -22.15 -13.19
CA LEU A 236 31.76 -22.67 -11.82
C LEU A 236 30.61 -22.23 -10.90
N ASN A 237 29.99 -21.09 -11.21
CA ASN A 237 28.75 -20.65 -10.58
C ASN A 237 27.61 -20.64 -11.61
N PRO A 238 26.86 -21.75 -11.77
CA PRO A 238 25.82 -21.86 -12.78
C PRO A 238 24.59 -21.02 -12.42
N ARG A 239 23.85 -20.52 -13.42
CA ARG A 239 22.57 -19.79 -13.23
C ARG A 239 21.35 -20.69 -13.19
N ARG A 240 21.47 -21.88 -13.75
CA ARG A 240 20.40 -22.87 -13.86
C ARG A 240 20.94 -24.23 -13.49
N ILE A 241 20.13 -25.01 -12.78
CA ILE A 241 20.37 -26.43 -12.54
C ILE A 241 19.19 -27.15 -13.17
N GLY A 242 19.38 -27.78 -14.33
CA GLY A 242 18.29 -28.36 -15.11
C GLY A 242 17.36 -27.28 -15.70
N ALA A 243 16.07 -27.37 -15.40
CA ALA A 243 15.05 -26.40 -15.84
C ALA A 243 14.88 -25.22 -14.88
N ASP A 244 15.40 -25.34 -13.65
CA ASP A 244 15.16 -24.38 -12.58
C ASP A 244 16.23 -23.27 -12.56
N GLU A 245 15.76 -22.04 -12.39
CA GLU A 245 16.61 -20.86 -12.25
C GLU A 245 17.04 -20.67 -10.79
N ILE A 246 18.34 -20.49 -10.57
CA ILE A 246 18.90 -20.30 -9.23
C ILE A 246 18.60 -18.88 -8.78
N SER A 247 18.09 -18.73 -7.55
CA SER A 247 17.81 -17.42 -7.00
C SER A 247 19.08 -16.53 -6.91
N PRO A 248 18.97 -15.21 -7.12
CA PRO A 248 20.09 -14.28 -6.98
C PRO A 248 20.87 -14.40 -5.66
N LYS A 249 20.17 -14.65 -4.55
CA LYS A 249 20.76 -14.83 -3.22
C LYS A 249 21.64 -16.07 -3.16
N GLN A 250 21.15 -17.21 -3.65
CA GLN A 250 21.93 -18.46 -3.70
C GLN A 250 23.12 -18.33 -4.64
N PHE A 251 22.95 -17.64 -5.77
CA PHE A 251 24.03 -17.37 -6.72
C PHE A 251 25.17 -16.57 -6.07
N GLN A 252 24.85 -15.56 -5.26
CA GLN A 252 25.87 -14.76 -4.56
C GLN A 252 26.53 -15.52 -3.42
N GLN A 253 25.78 -16.24 -2.58
CA GLN A 253 26.37 -17.05 -1.51
C GLN A 253 27.38 -18.05 -2.06
N ARG A 254 27.06 -18.71 -3.18
CA ARG A 254 28.01 -19.60 -3.85
C ARG A 254 29.24 -18.86 -4.37
N ALA A 255 29.07 -17.67 -4.93
CA ALA A 255 30.20 -16.91 -5.43
C ALA A 255 31.12 -16.42 -4.30
N GLU A 256 30.57 -16.03 -3.15
CA GLU A 256 31.33 -15.67 -1.94
C GLU A 256 32.08 -16.88 -1.35
N GLN A 257 31.45 -18.06 -1.33
CA GLN A 257 32.11 -19.31 -0.94
C GLN A 257 33.28 -19.61 -1.86
N ILE A 258 33.07 -19.59 -3.19
CA ILE A 258 34.13 -19.80 -4.18
C ILE A 258 35.24 -18.76 -3.99
N LEU A 259 34.92 -17.49 -3.74
CA LEU A 259 35.92 -16.46 -3.50
C LEU A 259 36.76 -16.76 -2.25
N THR A 260 36.12 -17.18 -1.16
CA THR A 260 36.79 -17.50 0.12
C THR A 260 37.75 -18.67 -0.05
N ASP A 261 37.30 -19.74 -0.71
CA ASP A 261 38.11 -20.93 -0.99
C ASP A 261 39.31 -20.57 -1.90
N HIS A 262 39.05 -19.78 -2.94
CA HIS A 262 40.09 -19.37 -3.88
C HIS A 262 41.07 -18.35 -3.30
N LYS A 263 40.68 -17.52 -2.32
CA LYS A 263 41.59 -16.60 -1.60
C LYS A 263 42.67 -17.37 -0.82
N GLN A 264 42.37 -18.59 -0.38
CA GLN A 264 43.32 -19.45 0.34
C GLN A 264 44.23 -20.28 -0.60
N ALA A 265 43.87 -20.38 -1.88
CA ALA A 265 44.63 -21.13 -2.87
C ALA A 265 45.74 -20.28 -3.51
N ALA A 266 47.00 -20.71 -3.38
CA ALA A 266 48.17 -19.97 -3.87
C ALA A 266 48.17 -19.70 -5.39
N ASP A 267 47.52 -20.57 -6.20
CA ASP A 267 47.52 -20.50 -7.67
C ASP A 267 46.10 -20.43 -8.29
N SER A 268 45.19 -19.68 -7.68
CA SER A 268 43.83 -19.51 -8.21
C SER A 268 43.79 -18.75 -9.54
N VAL A 269 43.38 -19.45 -10.61
CA VAL A 269 43.18 -18.88 -11.96
C VAL A 269 42.07 -17.81 -11.96
N LEU A 270 41.00 -18.01 -11.17
CA LEU A 270 39.89 -17.05 -11.10
C LEU A 270 40.30 -15.72 -10.49
N ILE A 271 41.15 -15.75 -9.45
CA ILE A 271 41.66 -14.52 -8.81
C ILE A 271 42.58 -13.79 -9.78
N ARG A 272 43.46 -14.54 -10.45
CA ARG A 272 44.36 -13.97 -11.46
C ARG A 272 43.60 -13.33 -12.61
N GLU A 273 42.54 -13.96 -13.10
CA GLU A 273 41.74 -13.41 -14.19
C GLU A 273 40.90 -12.21 -13.73
N ALA A 274 40.28 -12.26 -12.55
CA ALA A 274 39.56 -11.11 -12.00
C ALA A 274 40.48 -9.90 -11.78
N MET A 275 41.68 -10.13 -11.23
CA MET A 275 42.70 -9.09 -11.08
C MET A 275 43.18 -8.58 -12.44
N ARG A 276 43.33 -9.46 -13.43
CA ARG A 276 43.72 -9.09 -14.80
C ARG A 276 42.65 -8.24 -15.48
N GLU A 277 41.37 -8.57 -15.35
CA GLU A 277 40.28 -7.77 -15.89
C GLU A 277 40.28 -6.37 -15.25
N ILE A 278 40.41 -6.27 -13.92
CA ILE A 278 40.46 -4.96 -13.23
C ILE A 278 41.64 -4.12 -13.70
N THR A 279 42.84 -4.70 -13.70
CA THR A 279 44.07 -3.98 -14.04
C THR A 279 44.19 -3.61 -15.52
N ARG A 280 43.41 -4.23 -16.42
CA ARG A 280 43.44 -3.94 -17.87
C ARG A 280 42.21 -3.23 -18.42
N HIS A 281 41.04 -3.39 -17.80
CA HIS A 281 39.78 -2.86 -18.31
C HIS A 281 39.18 -1.76 -17.42
N ASP A 282 39.33 -1.88 -16.09
CA ASP A 282 38.74 -0.90 -15.16
C ASP A 282 39.71 0.21 -14.79
N LEU A 283 41.02 -0.09 -14.73
CA LEU A 283 42.08 0.80 -14.31
C LEU A 283 43.04 1.11 -15.46
N GLU A 284 43.35 2.38 -15.67
CA GLU A 284 44.33 2.85 -16.66
C GLU A 284 45.75 2.86 -16.05
N LEU A 285 46.24 1.68 -15.66
CA LEU A 285 47.53 1.55 -14.96
C LEU A 285 48.74 1.83 -15.84
N ASP A 286 48.65 1.55 -17.14
CA ASP A 286 49.74 1.79 -18.08
C ASP A 286 50.00 3.31 -18.20
N GLU A 287 48.95 4.12 -18.34
CA GLU A 287 49.06 5.58 -18.35
C GLU A 287 49.56 6.13 -17.00
N LEU A 288 49.07 5.60 -15.88
CA LEU A 288 49.54 5.98 -14.55
C LEU A 288 51.04 5.69 -14.37
N ARG A 289 51.51 4.51 -14.81
CA ARG A 289 52.94 4.16 -14.78
C ARG A 289 53.76 5.05 -15.69
N ASP A 290 53.28 5.35 -16.90
CA ASP A 290 53.99 6.24 -17.82
C ASP A 290 54.13 7.67 -17.26
N LEU A 291 53.09 8.16 -16.58
CA LEU A 291 53.14 9.46 -15.90
C LEU A 291 54.17 9.46 -14.76
N MET A 292 54.13 8.43 -13.91
CA MET A 292 54.96 8.32 -12.71
C MET A 292 56.44 7.99 -12.99
N THR A 293 56.74 7.11 -13.95
CA THR A 293 58.11 6.65 -14.24
C THR A 293 58.87 7.54 -15.22
N GLY A 294 58.17 8.23 -16.11
CA GLY A 294 58.75 9.18 -17.06
C GLY A 294 59.69 8.56 -18.11
N ARG A 295 59.19 8.30 -19.33
CA ARG A 295 60.06 7.89 -20.47
C ARG A 295 60.64 9.07 -21.29
N GLY A 296 60.85 10.25 -20.69
CA GLY A 296 61.29 11.46 -21.41
C GLY A 296 62.02 12.50 -20.54
N LYS A 297 62.47 13.61 -21.17
CA LYS A 297 63.26 14.70 -20.55
C LYS A 297 62.53 15.56 -19.51
N ASP A 298 61.21 15.40 -19.36
CA ASP A 298 60.38 16.24 -18.48
C ASP A 298 59.99 15.47 -17.21
N PHE A 299 60.25 16.05 -16.03
CA PHE A 299 59.92 15.46 -14.73
C PHE A 299 58.41 15.57 -14.43
N LEU A 300 57.86 14.68 -13.59
CA LEU A 300 56.48 14.82 -13.08
C LEU A 300 56.42 16.00 -12.10
N ASN A 301 55.47 16.90 -12.29
CA ASN A 301 55.24 18.04 -11.40
C ASN A 301 53.99 17.81 -10.54
N ILE A 302 54.18 17.60 -9.24
CA ILE A 302 53.08 17.51 -8.27
C ILE A 302 52.99 18.84 -7.54
N VAL A 303 51.87 19.54 -7.70
CA VAL A 303 51.60 20.80 -6.99
C VAL A 303 50.74 20.48 -5.79
N HIS A 304 51.36 20.35 -4.63
CA HIS A 304 50.67 20.17 -3.34
C HIS A 304 50.50 21.53 -2.64
N ARG A 305 49.26 21.88 -2.30
CA ARG A 305 48.93 23.11 -1.55
C ARG A 305 47.95 22.84 -0.43
N LYS A 306 48.20 23.41 0.74
CA LYS A 306 47.21 23.50 1.82
C LYS A 306 46.31 24.71 1.58
N VAL A 307 45.00 24.50 1.52
CA VAL A 307 44.00 25.53 1.22
C VAL A 307 42.87 25.49 2.25
N LYS A 308 42.24 26.65 2.51
CA LYS A 308 41.00 26.71 3.29
C LYS A 308 39.80 26.29 2.44
N ILE A 309 39.80 26.70 1.17
CA ILE A 309 38.73 26.45 0.20
C ILE A 309 39.40 25.87 -1.06
N PRO A 310 38.88 24.77 -1.64
CA PRO A 310 39.36 24.25 -2.92
C PRO A 310 39.34 25.31 -4.02
N SER A 311 40.27 25.22 -4.97
CA SER A 311 40.22 26.01 -6.21
C SER A 311 38.93 25.73 -7.00
N PRO A 312 38.47 26.60 -7.90
CA PRO A 312 37.30 26.36 -8.74
C PRO A 312 37.28 24.99 -9.46
N LEU A 313 38.41 24.48 -9.95
CA LEU A 313 38.51 23.13 -10.53
C LEU A 313 38.50 22.01 -9.47
N GLY A 314 39.04 22.21 -8.27
CA GLY A 314 38.88 21.26 -7.16
C GLY A 314 37.47 21.28 -6.58
N LEU A 315 36.83 22.46 -6.62
CA LEU A 315 35.48 22.72 -6.15
C LEU A 315 34.44 22.08 -7.06
N THR A 316 34.70 21.79 -8.34
CA THR A 316 33.74 21.01 -9.16
C THR A 316 33.58 19.58 -8.65
N LEU A 317 34.66 18.95 -8.19
CA LEU A 317 34.60 17.63 -7.57
C LEU A 317 33.93 17.67 -6.19
N PHE A 318 34.20 18.75 -5.44
CA PHE A 318 33.48 19.03 -4.21
C PHE A 318 31.98 19.25 -4.49
N MET A 319 31.63 20.09 -5.47
CA MET A 319 30.27 20.44 -5.91
C MET A 319 29.49 19.26 -6.44
N SER A 320 30.08 18.39 -7.26
CA SER A 320 29.42 17.16 -7.74
C SER A 320 28.99 16.28 -6.56
N ALA A 321 29.83 16.17 -5.52
CA ALA A 321 29.47 15.50 -4.27
C ALA A 321 28.46 16.28 -3.39
N PHE A 322 28.16 17.56 -3.71
CA PHE A 322 27.26 18.45 -2.96
C PHE A 322 25.97 18.84 -3.70
N GLU A 323 25.89 18.88 -5.04
CA GLU A 323 24.66 19.11 -5.81
C GLU A 323 23.62 18.04 -5.48
N ASP A 324 24.08 16.81 -5.31
CA ASP A 324 23.26 15.70 -4.88
C ASP A 324 22.79 15.87 -3.40
N LEU A 325 23.56 16.56 -2.54
CA LEU A 325 23.14 16.98 -1.19
C LEU A 325 22.23 18.22 -1.20
N LEU A 326 22.37 19.12 -2.16
CA LEU A 326 21.48 20.28 -2.35
C LEU A 326 20.10 19.87 -2.87
N SER A 327 20.00 18.66 -3.45
CA SER A 327 18.72 18.00 -3.71
C SER A 327 17.98 17.58 -2.43
N LEU A 328 18.66 17.58 -1.27
CA LEU A 328 18.02 17.39 0.03
C LEU A 328 17.09 18.56 0.34
N ARG A 329 15.93 18.23 0.91
CA ARG A 329 14.97 19.19 1.47
C ARG A 329 15.37 19.74 2.84
N THR A 330 16.55 19.42 3.35
CA THR A 330 17.01 19.82 4.68
C THR A 330 18.28 20.65 4.53
N ARG A 331 18.11 21.95 4.34
CA ARG A 331 19.21 22.92 4.22
C ARG A 331 19.97 23.07 5.55
N ALA A 332 19.30 22.76 6.66
CA ALA A 332 19.82 22.82 8.03
C ALA A 332 21.13 22.05 8.24
N TYR A 333 21.32 20.90 7.57
CA TYR A 333 22.50 20.05 7.79
C TYR A 333 23.76 20.60 7.12
N LEU A 334 23.62 21.26 5.98
CA LEU A 334 24.75 21.90 5.31
C LEU A 334 25.31 23.02 6.19
N ILE A 335 24.43 23.77 6.85
CA ILE A 335 24.78 24.93 7.68
C ILE A 335 25.62 24.54 8.91
N LYS A 336 25.45 23.33 9.46
CA LYS A 336 26.18 22.88 10.66
C LYS A 336 27.59 22.35 10.39
N ASP A 337 27.82 21.70 9.24
CA ASP A 337 29.08 20.96 8.97
C ASP A 337 30.01 21.62 7.92
N VAL A 338 29.49 22.55 7.11
CA VAL A 338 30.25 23.22 6.04
C VAL A 338 30.54 24.65 6.42
N ASP A 339 31.79 25.10 6.20
CA ASP A 339 32.17 26.49 6.40
C ASP A 339 31.19 27.41 5.65
N PRO A 340 30.57 28.41 6.32
CA PRO A 340 29.62 29.33 5.73
C PRO A 340 30.12 29.97 4.43
N GLU A 341 31.43 30.18 4.28
CA GLU A 341 32.03 30.78 3.10
C GLU A 341 32.09 29.82 1.89
N ILE A 342 32.25 28.51 2.14
CA ILE A 342 32.16 27.45 1.11
C ILE A 342 30.71 27.33 0.65
N LEU A 343 29.76 27.26 1.59
CA LEU A 343 28.32 27.26 1.32
C LEU A 343 27.89 28.47 0.49
N ARG A 344 28.42 29.65 0.81
CA ARG A 344 28.16 30.90 0.09
C ARG A 344 28.62 30.84 -1.37
N ARG A 345 29.76 30.19 -1.66
CA ARG A 345 30.23 29.97 -3.04
C ARG A 345 29.42 28.90 -3.77
N LEU A 346 29.03 27.83 -3.08
CA LEU A 346 28.28 26.69 -3.64
C LEU A 346 26.86 27.08 -4.07
N LEU A 347 26.16 27.88 -3.28
CA LEU A 347 24.76 28.24 -3.54
C LEU A 347 24.60 29.45 -4.47
N GLY A 348 25.69 30.18 -4.75
CA GLY A 348 25.70 31.37 -5.59
C GLY A 348 24.70 32.46 -5.16
N ALA A 349 24.50 33.45 -6.04
CA ALA A 349 23.61 34.59 -5.82
C ALA A 349 22.11 34.22 -5.66
N ARG A 350 21.72 32.95 -5.85
CA ARG A 350 20.33 32.48 -5.67
C ARG A 350 19.98 32.13 -4.22
N SER A 351 20.93 32.08 -3.28
CA SER A 351 20.64 31.88 -1.84
C SER A 351 20.88 33.11 -0.97
N LEU A 352 21.42 34.20 -1.53
CA LEU A 352 21.60 35.46 -0.83
C LEU A 352 20.30 36.27 -0.89
N ALA A 353 19.33 35.85 -0.11
CA ALA A 353 18.40 36.78 0.51
C ALA A 353 19.01 37.24 1.85
N THR A 354 20.22 37.79 1.82
CA THR A 354 20.94 38.13 3.06
C THR A 354 21.69 39.44 2.94
N GLU A 355 20.90 40.50 2.77
CA GLU A 355 21.06 41.74 3.53
C GLU A 355 19.64 42.27 3.83
N LEU A 356 18.84 41.52 4.60
CA LEU A 356 17.56 42.04 5.06
C LEU A 356 17.84 43.07 6.16
N ASP A 357 17.57 44.34 5.84
CA ASP A 357 17.72 45.42 6.81
C ASP A 357 16.77 45.22 7.99
N ARG A 358 17.29 45.37 9.21
CA ARG A 358 16.55 45.15 10.45
C ARG A 358 15.34 46.08 10.54
N GLU A 359 15.46 47.32 10.05
CA GLU A 359 14.33 48.26 9.98
C GLU A 359 13.22 47.77 9.02
N SER A 360 13.59 47.14 7.90
CA SER A 360 12.62 46.60 6.93
C SER A 360 11.88 45.38 7.47
N LEU A 361 12.58 44.51 8.21
CA LEU A 361 12.00 43.37 8.92
C LEU A 361 11.03 43.84 10.01
N ASP A 362 11.47 44.76 10.87
CA ASP A 362 10.66 45.30 11.95
C ASP A 362 9.41 45.99 11.39
N SER A 363 9.55 46.77 10.32
CA SER A 363 8.41 47.38 9.61
C SER A 363 7.43 46.36 9.04
N TYR A 364 7.92 45.27 8.41
CA TYR A 364 7.06 44.21 7.87
C TYR A 364 6.23 43.52 8.97
N TYR A 365 6.87 43.05 10.05
CA TYR A 365 6.15 42.39 11.14
C TYR A 365 5.27 43.35 11.95
N GLN A 366 5.67 44.62 12.11
CA GLN A 366 4.81 45.66 12.69
C GLN A 366 3.59 45.98 11.82
N SER A 367 3.69 45.83 10.49
CA SER A 367 2.59 46.06 9.54
C SER A 367 1.54 44.95 9.55
N LYS A 368 1.91 43.72 9.92
CA LYS A 368 0.96 42.59 10.06
C LYS A 368 -0.09 42.84 11.12
N VAL A 369 0.22 43.68 12.10
CA VAL A 369 -0.58 43.90 13.29
C VAL A 369 -0.93 45.38 13.41
N GLN A 370 -2.17 45.77 13.09
CA GLN A 370 -2.62 47.15 13.25
C GLN A 370 -2.93 47.48 14.72
N VAL A 371 -2.86 48.76 15.10
CA VAL A 371 -3.34 49.22 16.41
C VAL A 371 -4.86 48.97 16.49
N PRO A 372 -5.36 48.22 17.48
CA PRO A 372 -6.79 47.91 17.57
C PRO A 372 -7.59 49.18 17.84
N LYS A 373 -8.68 49.36 17.11
CA LYS A 373 -9.63 50.49 17.28
C LYS A 373 -10.97 50.06 17.84
N ASP A 374 -11.23 48.76 17.82
CA ASP A 374 -12.48 48.09 18.19
C ASP A 374 -12.19 46.67 18.72
N ALA A 375 -13.25 46.01 19.18
CA ALA A 375 -13.19 44.64 19.70
C ALA A 375 -12.66 43.64 18.65
N GLU A 376 -13.08 43.76 17.40
CA GLU A 376 -12.60 42.87 16.32
C GLU A 376 -11.11 43.08 16.02
N GLY A 377 -10.63 44.33 16.07
CA GLY A 377 -9.20 44.64 15.99
C GLY A 377 -8.39 44.03 17.13
N LEU A 378 -8.94 43.99 18.34
CA LEU A 378 -8.31 43.33 19.49
C LEU A 378 -8.26 41.81 19.31
N LEU A 379 -9.32 41.20 18.79
CA LEU A 379 -9.35 39.75 18.49
C LEU A 379 -8.26 39.38 17.46
N ARG A 380 -8.14 40.15 16.38
CA ARG A 380 -7.07 39.97 15.38
C ARG A 380 -5.67 40.09 15.96
N LEU A 381 -5.47 41.00 16.93
CA LEU A 381 -4.22 41.16 17.65
C LEU A 381 -3.90 39.92 18.49
N MET A 382 -4.89 39.39 19.22
CA MET A 382 -4.75 38.19 20.04
C MET A 382 -4.51 36.91 19.22
N ASP A 383 -5.06 36.83 18.01
CA ASP A 383 -4.88 35.67 17.12
C ASP A 383 -3.50 35.56 16.47
N ILE A 384 -2.71 36.64 16.46
CA ILE A 384 -1.36 36.68 15.89
C ILE A 384 -0.30 36.72 16.98
N GLY A 385 -0.51 37.49 18.05
CA GLY A 385 0.51 37.76 19.07
C GLY A 385 0.36 36.97 20.36
N GLY A 386 -0.62 36.07 20.45
CA GLY A 386 -0.97 35.35 21.69
C GLY A 386 -1.98 36.07 22.58
N GLY A 387 -2.45 35.37 23.61
CA GLY A 387 -3.51 35.82 24.52
C GLY A 387 -3.10 36.95 25.49
N LEU A 388 -4.08 37.61 26.09
CA LEU A 388 -3.85 38.68 27.08
C LEU A 388 -3.64 38.10 28.49
N GLU A 389 -2.74 38.73 29.24
CA GLU A 389 -2.55 38.48 30.67
C GLU A 389 -3.82 38.78 31.48
N ARG A 390 -3.85 38.31 32.75
CA ARG A 390 -4.96 38.57 33.69
C ARG A 390 -5.22 40.08 33.86
N GLU A 391 -4.18 40.88 33.73
CA GLU A 391 -4.17 42.35 33.83
C GLU A 391 -4.46 43.06 32.49
N LEU A 392 -4.86 42.33 31.44
CA LEU A 392 -5.13 42.84 30.09
C LEU A 392 -3.92 43.46 29.37
N THR A 393 -2.72 42.94 29.66
CA THR A 393 -1.45 43.35 29.04
C THR A 393 -0.82 42.18 28.27
N HIS A 394 0.14 42.46 27.39
CA HIS A 394 0.97 41.43 26.75
C HIS A 394 2.34 41.99 26.33
N PRO A 395 3.47 41.28 26.54
CA PRO A 395 4.80 41.81 26.25
C PRO A 395 5.05 42.17 24.78
N LEU A 396 4.53 41.38 23.82
CA LEU A 396 4.82 41.55 22.39
C LEU A 396 4.15 42.79 21.75
N TYR A 397 3.05 43.28 22.33
CA TYR A 397 2.29 44.40 21.77
C TYR A 397 1.88 45.41 22.84
N SER A 398 2.64 45.47 23.94
CA SER A 398 2.46 46.45 25.01
C SER A 398 2.51 47.89 24.49
N GLU A 399 3.41 48.19 23.55
CA GLU A 399 3.50 49.49 22.86
C GLU A 399 2.25 49.83 22.02
N LYS A 400 1.53 48.82 21.49
CA LYS A 400 0.31 49.04 20.71
C LYS A 400 -0.90 49.28 21.60
N LEU A 401 -0.88 48.76 22.83
CA LEU A 401 -1.94 48.93 23.83
C LEU A 401 -1.71 50.13 24.77
N SER A 402 -0.48 50.63 24.90
CA SER A 402 -0.13 51.70 25.85
C SER A 402 -0.86 53.03 25.63
N GLY A 403 -1.47 53.24 24.46
CA GLY A 403 -2.20 54.46 24.09
C GLY A 403 -3.72 54.39 24.25
N ILE A 404 -4.28 53.26 24.70
CA ILE A 404 -5.74 53.06 24.83
C ILE A 404 -6.10 52.77 26.29
N ASP A 405 -7.20 53.37 26.75
CA ASP A 405 -7.65 53.29 28.14
C ASP A 405 -8.04 51.87 28.56
N LEU A 406 -7.65 51.46 29.77
CA LEU A 406 -7.85 50.11 30.29
C LEU A 406 -9.33 49.73 30.38
N ASP A 407 -10.20 50.70 30.71
CA ASP A 407 -11.64 50.48 30.76
C ASP A 407 -12.25 50.21 29.36
N MET A 408 -11.64 50.77 28.30
CA MET A 408 -12.05 50.50 26.92
C MET A 408 -11.64 49.08 26.50
N ILE A 409 -10.41 48.66 26.81
CA ILE A 409 -9.93 47.29 26.54
C ILE A 409 -10.82 46.28 27.27
N LYS A 410 -11.17 46.55 28.53
CA LYS A 410 -12.06 45.71 29.32
C LYS A 410 -13.44 45.59 28.69
N THR A 411 -13.97 46.68 28.15
CA THR A 411 -15.25 46.68 27.41
C THR A 411 -15.18 45.80 26.16
N TRP A 412 -14.09 45.88 25.39
CA TRP A 412 -13.88 45.03 24.21
C TRP A 412 -13.75 43.55 24.57
N VAL A 413 -13.00 43.22 25.61
CA VAL A 413 -12.85 41.85 26.12
C VAL A 413 -14.20 41.28 26.56
N HIS A 414 -15.03 42.07 27.26
CA HIS A 414 -16.37 41.63 27.64
C HIS A 414 -17.26 41.37 26.42
N GLN A 415 -17.23 42.26 25.42
CA GLN A 415 -17.98 42.08 24.17
C GLN A 415 -17.55 40.81 23.42
N LEU A 416 -16.23 40.56 23.30
CA LEU A 416 -15.71 39.36 22.65
C LEU A 416 -16.03 38.08 23.41
N ALA A 417 -15.97 38.12 24.74
CA ALA A 417 -16.27 36.97 25.59
C ALA A 417 -17.76 36.62 25.56
N GLU A 418 -18.65 37.63 25.56
CA GLU A 418 -20.10 37.45 25.41
C GLU A 418 -20.49 36.97 24.00
N ALA A 419 -19.71 37.34 22.97
CA ALA A 419 -19.84 36.81 21.61
C ALA A 419 -19.25 35.39 21.45
N GLY A 420 -18.52 34.89 22.45
CA GLY A 420 -17.88 33.57 22.42
C GLY A 420 -16.58 33.48 21.62
N GLU A 421 -15.99 34.60 21.21
CA GLU A 421 -14.77 34.66 20.37
C GLU A 421 -13.47 34.49 21.19
N ILE A 422 -13.50 34.89 22.47
CA ILE A 422 -12.40 34.70 23.43
C ILE A 422 -12.89 33.97 24.69
N THR A 423 -11.97 33.30 25.38
CA THR A 423 -12.27 32.52 26.58
C THR A 423 -11.11 32.51 27.58
N LYS A 424 -11.33 31.90 28.74
CA LYS A 424 -10.34 31.62 29.79
C LYS A 424 -10.19 30.11 29.98
N ILE A 425 -8.99 29.73 30.42
CA ILE A 425 -8.62 28.35 30.75
C ILE A 425 -8.35 28.26 32.25
N ARG A 426 -8.65 27.11 32.86
CA ARG A 426 -8.19 26.76 34.21
C ARG A 426 -7.93 25.25 34.35
N ASP A 427 -7.33 24.87 35.47
CA ASP A 427 -7.05 23.48 35.85
C ASP A 427 -6.01 22.81 34.93
N THR A 428 -5.08 23.60 34.39
CA THR A 428 -3.96 23.07 33.58
C THR A 428 -2.77 22.65 34.41
N GLY A 429 -2.73 23.02 35.69
CA GLY A 429 -1.56 22.88 36.57
C GLY A 429 -0.46 23.91 36.34
N ASN A 430 -0.59 24.78 35.32
CA ASN A 430 0.38 25.83 35.00
C ASN A 430 -0.20 27.23 35.28
N ASP A 431 0.28 27.87 36.35
CA ASP A 431 -0.15 29.20 36.78
C ASP A 431 0.06 30.30 35.73
N GLN A 432 0.99 30.11 34.78
CA GLN A 432 1.25 31.05 33.70
C GLN A 432 0.22 30.98 32.58
N ILE A 433 -0.71 30.02 32.58
CA ILE A 433 -1.73 29.87 31.53
C ILE A 433 -3.12 30.08 32.15
N ASP A 434 -3.34 29.55 33.35
CA ASP A 434 -4.63 29.63 34.02
C ASP A 434 -5.07 31.09 34.24
N GLY A 435 -6.31 31.39 33.85
CA GLY A 435 -6.95 32.71 34.01
C GLY A 435 -6.57 33.77 32.96
N LYS A 436 -5.68 33.46 32.01
CA LYS A 436 -5.41 34.32 30.85
C LYS A 436 -6.54 34.29 29.83
N TRP A 437 -6.61 35.33 29.01
CA TRP A 437 -7.59 35.43 27.91
C TRP A 437 -6.97 34.95 26.61
N PHE A 438 -7.59 33.98 25.96
CA PHE A 438 -7.17 33.46 24.65
C PHE A 438 -8.32 33.56 23.66
N SER A 439 -8.01 33.65 22.36
CA SER A 439 -9.02 33.35 21.34
C SER A 439 -9.44 31.88 21.44
N GLN A 440 -10.67 31.55 21.04
CA GLN A 440 -11.15 30.17 21.09
C GLN A 440 -10.20 29.18 20.41
N ARG A 441 -9.62 29.60 19.28
CA ARG A 441 -8.66 28.80 18.51
C ARG A 441 -7.39 28.48 19.32
N MET A 442 -6.87 29.43 20.09
CA MET A 442 -5.62 29.26 20.85
C MET A 442 -5.84 28.72 22.26
N ALA A 443 -7.06 28.81 22.80
CA ALA A 443 -7.38 28.30 24.13
C ALA A 443 -7.08 26.80 24.25
N GLY A 444 -7.51 25.99 23.28
CA GLY A 444 -7.22 24.56 23.27
C GLY A 444 -5.72 24.22 23.19
N VAL A 445 -4.97 24.98 22.38
CA VAL A 445 -3.53 24.79 22.18
C VAL A 445 -2.77 25.08 23.47
N HIS A 446 -3.03 26.23 24.09
CA HIS A 446 -2.36 26.62 25.33
C HIS A 446 -2.77 25.75 26.52
N GLY A 447 -4.05 25.37 26.63
CA GLY A 447 -4.52 24.46 27.67
C GLY A 447 -3.82 23.11 27.58
N THR A 448 -3.73 22.56 26.37
CA THR A 448 -3.06 21.27 26.11
C THR A 448 -1.57 21.31 26.45
N LEU A 449 -0.83 22.29 25.91
CA LEU A 449 0.61 22.43 26.21
C LEU A 449 0.87 22.72 27.68
N GLY A 450 -0.04 23.42 28.36
CA GLY A 450 0.00 23.67 29.79
C GLY A 450 -0.04 22.39 30.62
N VAL A 451 -1.05 21.54 30.39
CA VAL A 451 -1.18 20.24 31.08
C VAL A 451 0.02 19.34 30.81
N LEU A 452 0.47 19.28 29.54
CA LEU A 452 1.62 18.46 29.13
C LEU A 452 2.91 18.88 29.83
N SER A 453 3.13 20.20 29.97
CA SER A 453 4.33 20.73 30.65
C SER A 453 4.46 20.26 32.11
N VAL A 454 3.34 19.96 32.77
CA VAL A 454 3.29 19.50 34.17
C VAL A 454 3.23 17.97 34.28
N SER A 455 2.78 17.29 33.23
CA SER A 455 2.53 15.83 33.20
C SER A 455 3.71 14.99 32.69
N GLY A 456 4.95 15.48 32.81
CA GLY A 456 6.17 14.74 32.48
C GLY A 456 6.70 14.91 31.05
N ALA A 457 6.05 15.71 30.20
CA ALA A 457 6.55 15.98 28.84
C ALA A 457 7.89 16.75 28.82
N ALA A 458 8.22 17.44 29.92
CA ALA A 458 9.48 18.16 30.10
C ALA A 458 10.71 17.23 30.21
N ASP A 459 10.51 15.95 30.55
CA ASP A 459 11.59 14.98 30.78
C ASP A 459 11.73 13.94 29.64
N MET A 460 10.85 13.98 28.64
CA MET A 460 10.83 13.03 27.51
C MET A 460 11.56 13.57 26.27
N GLU A 461 12.13 12.69 25.44
CA GLU A 461 12.76 13.09 24.17
C GLU A 461 11.75 13.22 23.01
N ASP A 462 10.67 12.42 22.98
CA ASP A 462 9.60 12.49 21.98
C ASP A 462 8.21 12.58 22.64
N LEU A 463 7.44 13.63 22.27
CA LEU A 463 6.07 13.85 22.74
C LEU A 463 5.08 12.78 22.24
N LYS A 464 5.39 12.05 21.16
CA LYS A 464 4.52 11.01 20.57
C LYS A 464 4.46 9.73 21.41
N GLU A 465 5.40 9.55 22.32
CA GLU A 465 5.48 8.40 23.23
C GLU A 465 4.64 8.61 24.50
N LEU A 466 4.21 9.84 24.77
CA LEU A 466 3.39 10.14 25.93
C LEU A 466 1.94 9.66 25.72
N TYR A 467 1.44 8.83 26.63
CA TYR A 467 0.02 8.50 26.68
C TYR A 467 -0.75 9.65 27.34
N THR A 468 -1.68 10.26 26.60
CA THR A 468 -2.46 11.43 27.04
C THR A 468 -3.86 11.07 27.55
N GLY A 469 -4.22 9.79 27.57
CA GLY A 469 -5.55 9.33 27.97
C GLY A 469 -5.89 9.72 29.42
N GLY A 470 -7.08 10.31 29.61
CA GLY A 470 -7.60 10.70 30.92
C GLY A 470 -7.13 12.06 31.47
N LEU A 471 -6.32 12.80 30.72
CA LEU A 471 -5.93 14.18 31.05
C LEU A 471 -6.89 15.19 30.42
N SER A 472 -7.20 16.26 31.15
CA SER A 472 -8.17 17.28 30.72
C SER A 472 -7.88 18.64 31.37
N PHE A 473 -8.57 19.67 30.90
CA PHE A 473 -8.59 21.02 31.47
C PHE A 473 -9.98 21.64 31.28
N GLU A 474 -10.22 22.83 31.83
CA GLU A 474 -11.53 23.48 31.72
C GLU A 474 -11.46 24.80 30.93
N ILE A 475 -12.45 24.98 30.04
CA ILE A 475 -12.65 26.21 29.25
C ILE A 475 -13.91 26.92 29.75
N ALA A 476 -13.85 28.23 29.87
CA ALA A 476 -14.99 29.05 30.27
C ALA A 476 -16.02 29.24 29.14
N GLU A 477 -17.31 29.13 29.46
CA GLU A 477 -18.44 29.37 28.56
C GLU A 477 -19.48 30.32 29.20
N ASP A 478 -20.35 30.88 28.36
CA ASP A 478 -21.49 31.74 28.77
C ASP A 478 -21.07 32.93 29.67
N PHE A 479 -20.31 33.87 29.11
CA PHE A 479 -19.87 35.05 29.86
C PHE A 479 -21.00 36.06 30.06
N THR A 480 -21.04 36.68 31.24
CA THR A 480 -21.85 37.89 31.51
C THR A 480 -20.99 38.91 32.25
N GLY A 481 -20.76 40.09 31.67
CA GLY A 481 -19.95 41.14 32.31
C GLY A 481 -18.50 40.72 32.59
N GLY A 482 -17.95 39.80 31.79
CA GLY A 482 -16.57 39.30 31.91
C GLY A 482 -16.36 38.15 32.89
N THR A 483 -17.42 37.67 33.55
CA THR A 483 -17.39 36.46 34.39
C THR A 483 -18.10 35.30 33.70
N PRO A 484 -17.51 34.09 33.65
CA PRO A 484 -18.13 32.93 33.04
C PRO A 484 -19.20 32.32 33.94
N ALA A 485 -20.34 31.96 33.39
CA ALA A 485 -21.40 31.26 34.11
C ALA A 485 -21.09 29.77 34.27
N ASN A 486 -20.44 29.15 33.28
CA ASN A 486 -20.12 27.73 33.25
C ASN A 486 -18.65 27.48 32.86
N TRP A 487 -18.14 26.32 33.23
CA TRP A 487 -16.84 25.81 32.81
C TRP A 487 -17.05 24.42 32.19
N LYS A 488 -16.57 24.26 30.97
CA LYS A 488 -16.69 23.04 30.18
C LYS A 488 -15.40 22.23 30.27
N HIS A 489 -15.55 20.98 30.66
CA HIS A 489 -14.46 20.03 30.68
C HIS A 489 -14.04 19.67 29.25
N THR A 490 -12.75 19.79 28.96
CA THR A 490 -12.16 19.62 27.62
C THR A 490 -10.98 18.66 27.70
N GLU A 491 -10.99 17.62 26.87
CA GLU A 491 -9.88 16.67 26.76
C GLU A 491 -8.68 17.30 26.04
N LEU A 492 -7.48 16.77 26.28
CA LEU A 492 -6.27 17.24 25.60
C LEU A 492 -6.37 17.07 24.10
N SER A 493 -5.94 18.11 23.38
CA SER A 493 -5.70 18.02 21.93
C SER A 493 -4.36 17.33 21.67
N ASP A 494 -4.00 17.16 20.39
CA ASP A 494 -2.73 16.54 20.03
C ASP A 494 -1.52 17.41 20.46
N ALA A 495 -0.61 16.79 21.22
CA ALA A 495 0.57 17.45 21.79
C ALA A 495 1.49 18.07 20.74
N VAL A 496 1.81 17.30 19.69
CA VAL A 496 2.76 17.69 18.66
C VAL A 496 2.16 18.80 17.79
N ASP A 497 0.89 18.69 17.45
CA ASP A 497 0.13 19.68 16.71
C ASP A 497 0.05 21.01 17.44
N CYS A 498 -0.28 20.98 18.73
CA CYS A 498 -0.32 22.17 19.55
C CYS A 498 1.04 22.86 19.59
N LEU A 499 2.13 22.08 19.71
CA LEU A 499 3.50 22.61 19.67
C LEU A 499 3.81 23.22 18.29
N ARG A 500 3.49 22.53 17.20
CA ARG A 500 3.68 23.03 15.82
C ARG A 500 2.92 24.32 15.57
N LEU A 501 1.65 24.39 15.95
CA LEU A 501 0.82 25.59 15.82
C LEU A 501 1.43 26.74 16.63
N LYS A 502 1.93 26.46 17.84
CA LYS A 502 2.58 27.49 18.66
C LYS A 502 3.87 28.00 18.03
N LEU A 503 4.68 27.12 17.43
CA LEU A 503 5.90 27.51 16.73
C LEU A 503 5.61 28.39 15.50
N LEU A 504 4.58 28.03 14.71
CA LEU A 504 4.15 28.83 13.57
C LEU A 504 3.62 30.22 13.99
N ASP A 505 2.88 30.28 15.09
CA ASP A 505 2.38 31.53 15.70
C ASP A 505 3.53 32.44 16.15
N MET A 506 4.54 31.89 16.85
CA MET A 506 5.74 32.62 17.29
C MET A 506 6.54 33.17 16.10
N LEU A 507 6.84 32.34 15.09
CA LEU A 507 7.58 32.78 13.91
C LEU A 507 6.79 33.78 13.05
N GLY A 508 5.46 33.65 13.01
CA GLY A 508 4.59 34.53 12.23
C GLY A 508 4.44 35.93 12.80
N SER A 509 4.56 36.07 14.12
CA SER A 509 4.46 37.35 14.83
C SER A 509 5.81 38.02 15.07
N GLU A 510 6.85 37.25 15.35
CA GLU A 510 8.15 37.79 15.81
C GLU A 510 9.26 37.76 14.73
N GLY A 511 9.05 37.01 13.65
CA GLY A 511 9.98 36.89 12.54
C GLY A 511 11.16 35.93 12.77
N PRO A 512 12.30 36.13 12.08
CA PRO A 512 13.46 35.23 12.18
C PRO A 512 13.97 35.08 13.61
N ARG A 513 14.11 33.82 14.07
CA ARG A 513 14.60 33.50 15.42
C ARG A 513 15.50 32.27 15.42
N THR A 514 16.49 32.27 16.31
CA THR A 514 17.35 31.10 16.55
C THR A 514 16.60 30.04 17.35
N LEU A 515 17.03 28.78 17.24
CA LEU A 515 16.47 27.66 18.01
C LEU A 515 16.50 27.92 19.52
N ASP A 516 17.60 28.48 20.03
CA ASP A 516 17.75 28.79 21.46
C ASP A 516 16.74 29.82 21.95
N ALA A 517 16.53 30.91 21.19
CA ALA A 517 15.55 31.93 21.54
C ALA A 517 14.10 31.41 21.55
N ILE A 518 13.77 30.45 20.68
CA ILE A 518 12.45 29.81 20.65
C ILE A 518 12.29 28.85 21.82
N ALA A 519 13.30 28.01 22.08
CA ALA A 519 13.27 26.99 23.12
C ALA A 519 13.19 27.59 24.54
N GLU A 520 13.88 28.70 24.82
CA GLU A 520 13.84 29.37 26.13
C GLU A 520 12.42 29.83 26.55
N ARG A 521 11.51 30.05 25.60
CA ARG A 521 10.15 30.54 25.84
C ARG A 521 9.10 29.43 25.93
N LEU A 522 9.50 28.18 25.68
CA LEU A 522 8.62 27.03 25.68
C LEU A 522 9.00 26.11 26.84
N PRO A 523 8.04 25.53 27.58
CA PRO A 523 8.33 24.64 28.70
C PRO A 523 8.70 23.21 28.21
N PHE A 524 9.40 23.10 27.09
CA PHE A 524 9.75 21.84 26.42
C PHE A 524 11.26 21.78 26.13
N PRO A 525 11.89 20.59 26.18
CA PRO A 525 13.30 20.42 25.84
C PRO A 525 13.65 20.93 24.45
N LYS A 526 14.85 21.50 24.31
CA LYS A 526 15.39 22.00 23.02
C LYS A 526 15.31 20.95 21.91
N ALA A 527 15.53 19.67 22.22
CA ALA A 527 15.45 18.58 21.26
C ALA A 527 14.04 18.42 20.65
N GLN A 528 12.98 18.54 21.47
CA GLN A 528 11.60 18.45 20.99
C GLN A 528 11.23 19.64 20.08
N VAL A 529 11.65 20.84 20.47
CA VAL A 529 11.43 22.06 19.69
C VAL A 529 12.16 21.99 18.35
N ASP A 530 13.41 21.50 18.34
CA ASP A 530 14.19 21.28 17.11
C ASP A 530 13.51 20.23 16.21
N ALA A 531 13.08 19.10 16.77
CA ALA A 531 12.37 18.06 16.01
C ALA A 531 11.08 18.61 15.36
N ALA A 532 10.29 19.40 16.10
CA ALA A 532 9.08 20.02 15.57
C ALA A 532 9.38 21.06 14.47
N LEU A 533 10.42 21.88 14.64
CA LEU A 533 10.86 22.85 13.62
C LEU A 533 11.39 22.16 12.35
N GLN A 534 12.16 21.08 12.50
CA GLN A 534 12.62 20.26 11.38
C GLN A 534 11.44 19.63 10.63
N GLU A 535 10.43 19.15 11.36
CA GLU A 535 9.21 18.62 10.74
C GLU A 535 8.47 19.72 9.94
N LEU A 536 8.39 20.94 10.48
CA LEU A 536 7.82 22.10 9.79
C LEU A 536 8.64 22.53 8.57
N GLU A 537 9.97 22.43 8.60
CA GLU A 537 10.85 22.64 7.44
C GLU A 537 10.61 21.59 6.36
N MET A 538 10.58 20.30 6.73
CA MET A 538 10.28 19.20 5.79
C MET A 538 8.92 19.39 5.10
N ARG A 539 7.95 19.97 5.80
CA ARG A 539 6.61 20.32 5.31
C ARG A 539 6.57 21.64 4.52
N ASN A 540 7.69 22.36 4.36
CA ASN A 540 7.80 23.67 3.70
C ASN A 540 6.96 24.79 4.36
N LEU A 541 6.65 24.68 5.65
CA LEU A 541 5.97 25.75 6.40
C LEU A 541 6.98 26.74 6.99
N VAL A 542 8.15 26.24 7.38
CA VAL A 542 9.27 27.00 7.95
C VAL A 542 10.50 26.84 7.06
N SER A 543 11.38 27.83 7.06
CA SER A 543 12.66 27.87 6.35
C SER A 543 13.78 28.21 7.33
N ILE A 544 14.96 27.65 7.12
CA ILE A 544 16.17 27.94 7.91
C ILE A 544 17.20 28.67 7.06
N GLY A 545 17.82 29.71 7.62
CA GLY A 545 18.80 30.54 6.93
C GLY A 545 19.50 31.54 7.85
N PHE A 546 20.31 32.42 7.28
CA PHE A 546 21.07 33.45 8.01
C PHE A 546 20.50 34.85 7.70
N PHE A 547 19.30 35.15 8.18
CA PHE A 547 18.55 36.33 7.72
C PHE A 547 19.05 37.63 8.35
N THR A 548 19.46 37.61 9.63
CA THR A 548 19.84 38.80 10.41
C THR A 548 21.34 38.92 10.73
N GLN A 549 22.21 38.22 9.96
CA GLN A 549 23.68 38.22 10.13
C GLN A 549 24.20 37.54 11.42
N THR A 550 23.47 36.56 11.94
CA THR A 550 23.93 35.71 13.05
C THR A 550 24.90 34.62 12.57
N GLU A 551 25.77 34.13 13.47
CA GLU A 551 26.63 32.96 13.20
C GLU A 551 25.84 31.63 13.31
N GLU A 552 24.64 31.69 13.88
CA GLU A 552 23.72 30.55 14.03
C GLU A 552 22.53 30.68 13.07
N GLY A 553 22.01 29.53 12.62
CA GLY A 553 20.84 29.47 11.73
C GLY A 553 19.54 29.92 12.42
N GLU A 554 18.78 30.76 11.71
CA GLU A 554 17.48 31.28 12.14
C GLU A 554 16.35 30.62 11.35
N TYR A 555 15.21 30.45 12.01
CA TYR A 555 13.98 29.95 11.42
C TYR A 555 13.03 31.11 11.11
N ILE A 556 12.38 31.07 9.94
CA ILE A 556 11.35 32.03 9.50
C ILE A 556 10.20 31.27 8.83
N LEU A 557 8.97 31.80 8.87
CA LEU A 557 7.88 31.27 8.03
C LEU A 557 8.22 31.39 6.55
N ARG A 558 7.98 30.32 5.79
CA ARG A 558 8.30 30.25 4.36
C ARG A 558 7.52 31.29 3.53
N LEU A 559 6.28 31.57 3.92
CA LEU A 559 5.46 32.62 3.28
C LEU A 559 6.02 34.02 3.54
N ASP A 560 6.55 34.27 4.73
CA ASP A 560 7.16 35.55 5.08
C ASP A 560 8.47 35.75 4.35
N GLU A 561 9.32 34.72 4.30
CA GLU A 561 10.55 34.73 3.49
C GLU A 561 10.24 35.16 2.06
N TYR A 562 9.29 34.49 1.39
CA TYR A 562 8.93 34.81 0.01
C TYR A 562 8.48 36.27 -0.17
N ARG A 563 7.65 36.80 0.74
CA ARG A 563 7.17 38.19 0.70
C ARG A 563 8.29 39.20 0.92
N ILE A 564 9.12 38.96 1.94
CA ILE A 564 10.23 39.84 2.32
C ILE A 564 11.31 39.87 1.23
N THR A 565 11.55 38.75 0.53
CA THR A 565 12.53 38.66 -0.57
C THR A 565 12.05 39.22 -1.91
N GLY A 566 10.92 39.93 -1.94
CA GLY A 566 10.41 40.60 -3.15
C GLY A 566 9.45 39.76 -4.00
N GLY A 567 8.81 38.74 -3.43
CA GLY A 567 7.74 37.99 -4.07
C GLY A 567 6.54 38.88 -4.42
N LYS A 568 6.15 38.90 -5.71
CA LYS A 568 5.08 39.79 -6.22
C LYS A 568 3.69 39.16 -6.32
N LEU A 569 3.62 37.82 -6.31
CA LEU A 569 2.36 37.10 -6.43
C LEU A 569 1.67 37.00 -5.06
N ASN A 570 0.34 37.10 -5.05
CA ASN A 570 -0.44 36.79 -3.85
C ASN A 570 -0.51 35.26 -3.70
N VAL A 571 0.24 34.72 -2.73
CA VAL A 571 0.39 33.28 -2.51
C VAL A 571 -0.37 32.87 -1.26
N VAL A 572 -1.10 31.77 -1.36
CA VAL A 572 -1.84 31.13 -0.26
C VAL A 572 -0.94 30.11 0.42
N ASP A 573 -1.06 29.99 1.73
CA ASP A 573 -0.41 28.95 2.49
C ASP A 573 -0.88 27.55 2.06
N TYR A 574 0.07 26.60 1.99
CA TYR A 574 -0.23 25.26 1.52
C TYR A 574 -1.18 24.50 2.47
N ARG A 575 -1.09 24.74 3.79
CA ARG A 575 -1.97 24.09 4.76
C ARG A 575 -3.42 24.51 4.57
N THR A 576 -3.68 25.79 4.37
CA THR A 576 -5.04 26.31 4.09
C THR A 576 -5.64 25.64 2.86
N LEU A 577 -4.84 25.43 1.81
CA LEU A 577 -5.27 24.70 0.62
C LEU A 577 -5.60 23.23 0.92
N GLN A 578 -4.78 22.54 1.71
CA GLN A 578 -5.05 21.16 2.15
C GLN A 578 -6.35 21.07 2.98
N THR A 579 -6.55 22.01 3.91
CA THR A 579 -7.76 22.07 4.75
C THR A 579 -9.03 22.25 3.93
N LEU A 580 -9.03 23.15 2.93
CA LEU A 580 -10.17 23.32 2.04
C LEU A 580 -10.49 22.02 1.28
N ILE A 581 -9.47 21.34 0.75
CA ILE A 581 -9.63 20.08 0.03
C ILE A 581 -10.18 18.99 0.96
N HIS A 582 -9.69 18.94 2.19
CA HIS A 582 -10.16 18.00 3.21
C HIS A 582 -11.63 18.21 3.53
N ASN A 583 -12.01 19.43 3.92
CA ASN A 583 -13.39 19.77 4.28
C ASN A 583 -14.36 19.50 3.11
N LYS A 584 -13.93 19.79 1.88
CA LYS A 584 -14.73 19.49 0.67
C LYS A 584 -14.83 17.99 0.38
N SER A 585 -13.78 17.22 0.68
CA SER A 585 -13.75 15.78 0.41
C SER A 585 -14.58 14.97 1.40
N PHE A 586 -14.74 15.43 2.64
CA PHE A 586 -15.42 14.71 3.72
C PHE A 586 -16.70 15.40 4.19
N ASP A 587 -17.28 16.27 3.36
CA ASP A 587 -18.61 16.83 3.59
C ASP A 587 -19.64 15.68 3.63
N GLN A 588 -20.37 15.56 4.73
CA GLN A 588 -21.27 14.43 4.95
C GLN A 588 -22.59 14.61 4.18
N ARG A 589 -23.03 13.54 3.53
CA ARG A 589 -24.32 13.44 2.84
C ARG A 589 -25.21 12.43 3.55
N VAL A 590 -26.52 12.66 3.49
CA VAL A 590 -27.52 11.69 3.99
C VAL A 590 -27.69 10.56 2.97
N GLU A 591 -27.78 10.92 1.68
CA GLU A 591 -27.99 9.97 0.60
C GLU A 591 -26.65 9.54 -0.02
N PRO A 592 -26.37 8.21 -0.12
CA PRO A 592 -25.14 7.72 -0.73
C PRO A 592 -24.92 8.15 -2.18
N LEU A 593 -26.01 8.33 -2.94
CA LEU A 593 -25.95 8.74 -4.34
C LEU A 593 -25.36 10.15 -4.50
N ASP A 594 -25.62 11.05 -3.56
CA ASP A 594 -25.08 12.41 -3.58
C ASP A 594 -23.57 12.41 -3.31
N ALA A 595 -23.09 11.57 -2.39
CA ALA A 595 -21.66 11.38 -2.17
C ALA A 595 -20.96 10.84 -3.42
N ILE A 596 -21.59 9.92 -4.17
CA ILE A 596 -21.06 9.43 -5.46
C ILE A 596 -21.01 10.54 -6.51
N ARG A 597 -22.01 11.43 -6.57
CA ARG A 597 -22.02 12.58 -7.49
C ARG A 597 -20.90 13.57 -7.17
N ASP A 598 -20.68 13.87 -5.89
CA ASP A 598 -19.61 14.77 -5.44
C ASP A 598 -18.22 14.22 -5.76
N LEU A 599 -18.01 12.91 -5.58
CA LEU A 599 -16.78 12.23 -5.96
C LEU A 599 -16.64 11.98 -7.47
N VAL A 600 -17.68 12.29 -8.27
CA VAL A 600 -17.85 11.91 -9.69
C VAL A 600 -18.01 10.40 -9.89
N PHE A 601 -17.19 9.58 -9.25
CA PHE A 601 -17.32 8.12 -9.21
C PHE A 601 -16.55 7.53 -8.01
N VAL A 602 -16.93 6.32 -7.61
CA VAL A 602 -16.27 5.55 -6.55
C VAL A 602 -15.74 4.22 -7.06
N GLN A 603 -14.59 3.77 -6.58
CA GLN A 603 -14.04 2.46 -6.95
C GLN A 603 -14.41 1.37 -5.94
N ARG A 604 -14.43 1.76 -4.66
CA ARG A 604 -14.66 0.88 -3.53
C ARG A 604 -15.74 1.49 -2.64
N ARG A 605 -16.51 0.62 -2.00
CA ARG A 605 -17.51 1.02 -0.99
C ARG A 605 -16.88 1.75 0.20
N ASP A 606 -15.62 1.42 0.53
CA ASP A 606 -14.84 2.03 1.60
C ASP A 606 -14.72 3.55 1.43
N GLU A 607 -14.80 4.07 0.20
CA GLU A 607 -14.74 5.50 -0.11
C GLU A 607 -16.00 6.27 0.36
N LEU A 608 -17.09 5.59 0.73
CA LEU A 608 -18.31 6.22 1.24
C LEU A 608 -18.34 6.34 2.79
N LEU A 609 -17.48 5.61 3.50
CA LEU A 609 -17.58 5.42 4.96
C LEU A 609 -17.54 6.71 5.78
N TYR A 610 -16.80 7.72 5.33
CA TYR A 610 -16.69 9.03 6.00
C TYR A 610 -17.43 10.15 5.29
N ARG A 611 -18.22 9.82 4.25
CA ARG A 611 -18.92 10.79 3.38
C ARG A 611 -20.44 10.62 3.43
N VAL A 612 -20.92 9.53 4.00
CA VAL A 612 -22.33 9.21 4.14
C VAL A 612 -22.64 8.96 5.61
N SER A 613 -23.65 9.64 6.16
CA SER A 613 -24.08 9.45 7.55
C SER A 613 -24.59 8.03 7.77
N ASP A 614 -24.15 7.38 8.86
CA ASP A 614 -24.55 6.04 9.30
C ASP A 614 -24.30 4.91 8.26
N TYR A 615 -23.34 5.10 7.36
CA TYR A 615 -23.06 4.14 6.31
C TYR A 615 -22.49 2.81 6.81
N ARG A 616 -23.08 1.71 6.36
CA ARG A 616 -22.60 0.34 6.59
C ARG A 616 -22.25 -0.36 5.29
N PHE A 617 -21.27 -1.28 5.33
CA PHE A 617 -20.88 -2.04 4.13
C PHE A 617 -21.98 -2.93 3.54
N ARG A 618 -23.04 -3.24 4.32
CA ARG A 618 -24.24 -3.93 3.83
C ARG A 618 -25.04 -3.09 2.83
N ASP A 619 -25.10 -1.77 3.03
CA ASP A 619 -25.88 -0.82 2.22
C ASP A 619 -25.33 -0.75 0.78
N TRP A 620 -24.06 -1.11 0.59
CA TRP A 620 -23.44 -1.22 -0.73
C TRP A 620 -24.20 -2.15 -1.68
N ILE A 621 -24.85 -3.19 -1.16
CA ILE A 621 -25.64 -4.10 -1.98
C ILE A 621 -26.79 -3.34 -2.62
N ASP A 622 -27.50 -2.53 -1.87
CA ASP A 622 -28.65 -1.78 -2.39
C ASP A 622 -28.19 -0.70 -3.36
N ILE A 623 -27.14 0.05 -3.01
CA ILE A 623 -26.53 1.07 -3.88
C ILE A 623 -26.07 0.47 -5.22
N LYS A 624 -25.42 -0.70 -5.19
CA LYS A 624 -24.91 -1.36 -6.40
C LYS A 624 -26.03 -1.81 -7.34
N HIS A 625 -27.20 -2.17 -6.80
CA HIS A 625 -28.35 -2.65 -7.57
C HIS A 625 -29.38 -1.55 -7.87
N ASP A 626 -29.11 -0.32 -7.45
CA ASP A 626 -29.87 0.84 -7.87
C ASP A 626 -29.84 0.97 -9.41
N ARG A 627 -30.97 1.36 -9.99
CA ARG A 627 -31.13 1.47 -11.45
C ARG A 627 -30.30 2.61 -12.04
N ASP A 628 -30.04 3.65 -11.26
CA ASP A 628 -29.31 4.84 -11.70
C ASP A 628 -27.79 4.70 -11.49
N ILE A 629 -27.34 3.63 -10.82
CA ILE A 629 -25.92 3.32 -10.67
C ILE A 629 -25.45 2.41 -11.79
N VAL A 630 -24.40 2.86 -12.48
CA VAL A 630 -23.73 2.13 -13.55
C VAL A 630 -22.27 1.87 -13.21
N ASN A 631 -21.76 0.73 -13.67
CA ASN A 631 -20.38 0.31 -13.50
C ASN A 631 -19.67 0.27 -14.86
N GLY A 632 -18.46 0.82 -14.94
CA GLY A 632 -17.72 0.86 -16.19
C GLY A 632 -16.24 1.12 -15.98
N ARG A 633 -15.50 1.18 -17.10
CA ARG A 633 -14.12 1.70 -17.09
C ARG A 633 -14.21 3.19 -17.37
N LEU A 634 -14.26 3.98 -16.30
CA LEU A 634 -14.58 5.39 -16.31
C LEU A 634 -13.35 6.22 -16.76
N LEU A 635 -12.72 7.01 -15.88
CA LEU A 635 -11.53 7.79 -16.24
C LEU A 635 -10.24 6.97 -16.09
N HIS A 636 -9.30 7.12 -17.02
CA HIS A 636 -8.03 6.37 -17.04
C HIS A 636 -8.19 4.86 -16.92
N ASN A 637 -9.25 4.33 -17.51
CA ASN A 637 -9.52 2.91 -17.56
C ASN A 637 -9.74 2.25 -16.18
N ARG A 638 -10.02 3.08 -15.16
CA ARG A 638 -10.33 2.68 -13.79
C ARG A 638 -11.74 2.11 -13.72
N VAL A 639 -11.88 0.94 -13.11
CA VAL A 639 -13.20 0.32 -12.89
C VAL A 639 -13.83 1.00 -11.69
N GLY A 640 -15.04 1.51 -11.84
CA GLY A 640 -15.76 2.20 -10.78
C GLY A 640 -17.27 2.24 -11.02
N TYR A 641 -17.96 2.77 -10.03
CA TYR A 641 -19.40 3.00 -10.00
C TYR A 641 -19.66 4.51 -10.05
N THR A 642 -20.62 4.91 -10.86
CA THR A 642 -21.03 6.30 -10.98
C THR A 642 -22.53 6.36 -11.22
N HIS A 643 -23.12 7.51 -10.95
CA HIS A 643 -24.51 7.75 -11.27
C HIS A 643 -24.66 8.04 -12.78
N ARG A 644 -25.76 7.60 -13.39
CA ARG A 644 -25.99 7.67 -14.85
C ARG A 644 -25.91 9.10 -15.39
N ASP A 645 -26.39 10.07 -14.63
CA ASP A 645 -26.32 11.51 -14.95
C ASP A 645 -24.89 12.08 -15.07
N GLN A 646 -23.87 11.39 -14.53
CA GLN A 646 -22.47 11.81 -14.60
C GLN A 646 -21.77 11.30 -15.86
N ILE A 647 -22.39 10.39 -16.61
CA ILE A 647 -21.79 9.84 -17.84
C ILE A 647 -21.50 10.94 -18.88
N PRO A 648 -22.38 11.92 -19.17
CA PRO A 648 -22.07 13.04 -20.06
C PRO A 648 -20.81 13.82 -19.66
N LEU A 649 -20.61 14.07 -18.35
CA LEU A 649 -19.40 14.71 -17.80
C LEU A 649 -18.16 13.86 -18.09
N LEU A 650 -18.24 12.55 -17.84
CA LEU A 650 -17.13 11.62 -18.07
C LEU A 650 -16.78 11.47 -19.56
N LEU A 651 -17.77 11.50 -20.45
CA LEU A 651 -17.56 11.49 -21.90
C LEU A 651 -16.87 12.77 -22.37
N GLY A 652 -17.27 13.94 -21.85
CA GLY A 652 -16.67 15.23 -22.21
C GLY A 652 -15.18 15.34 -21.83
N LEU A 653 -14.75 14.70 -20.74
CA LEU A 653 -13.34 14.63 -20.32
C LEU A 653 -12.47 13.69 -21.17
N ARG A 654 -13.08 12.95 -22.10
CA ARG A 654 -12.41 11.97 -22.97
C ARG A 654 -12.40 12.47 -24.42
N ALA A 655 -11.47 11.93 -25.20
CA ALA A 655 -11.51 12.07 -26.65
C ALA A 655 -12.62 11.19 -27.24
N GLU A 656 -13.09 11.51 -28.44
CA GLU A 656 -14.07 10.68 -29.14
C GLU A 656 -13.55 9.24 -29.31
N PRO A 657 -14.40 8.23 -29.08
CA PRO A 657 -14.01 6.84 -29.18
C PRO A 657 -13.73 6.46 -30.65
N TRP A 658 -12.60 5.80 -30.90
CA TRP A 658 -12.33 5.19 -32.20
C TRP A 658 -12.92 3.78 -32.23
N LEU A 659 -13.96 3.58 -33.06
CA LEU A 659 -14.69 2.32 -33.14
C LEU A 659 -14.31 1.54 -34.41
N GLY A 660 -13.80 0.32 -34.24
CA GLY A 660 -13.56 -0.61 -35.33
C GLY A 660 -14.84 -1.27 -35.85
N PRO A 661 -14.79 -1.95 -37.02
CA PRO A 661 -15.99 -2.55 -37.64
C PRO A 661 -16.76 -3.52 -36.74
N MET A 662 -16.04 -4.38 -35.99
CA MET A 662 -16.64 -5.32 -35.04
C MET A 662 -17.24 -4.63 -33.81
N GLU A 663 -16.70 -3.48 -33.41
CA GLU A 663 -17.18 -2.72 -32.25
C GLU A 663 -18.49 -2.00 -32.60
N VAL A 664 -18.60 -1.45 -33.81
CA VAL A 664 -19.84 -0.89 -34.36
C VAL A 664 -20.92 -1.97 -34.46
N GLU A 665 -20.60 -3.13 -35.04
CA GLU A 665 -21.56 -4.26 -35.14
C GLU A 665 -22.07 -4.70 -33.76
N LEU A 666 -21.19 -4.73 -32.75
CA LEU A 666 -21.60 -5.08 -31.38
C LEU A 666 -22.50 -4.02 -30.74
N LEU A 667 -22.22 -2.73 -30.95
CA LEU A 667 -23.05 -1.64 -30.45
C LEU A 667 -24.46 -1.67 -31.04
N GLU A 668 -24.60 -1.96 -32.34
CA GLU A 668 -25.90 -2.10 -33.01
C GLU A 668 -26.74 -3.25 -32.46
N LYS A 669 -26.09 -4.34 -32.00
CA LYS A 669 -26.76 -5.50 -31.40
C LYS A 669 -27.11 -5.34 -29.92
N ILE A 670 -26.64 -4.28 -29.25
CA ILE A 670 -26.97 -3.98 -27.85
C ILE A 670 -28.27 -3.14 -27.82
N PRO A 671 -29.39 -3.68 -27.30
CA PRO A 671 -30.63 -2.92 -27.17
C PRO A 671 -30.54 -1.88 -26.04
N ALA A 672 -31.39 -0.85 -26.10
CA ALA A 672 -31.48 0.18 -25.05
C ALA A 672 -31.81 -0.38 -23.66
N SER A 673 -32.57 -1.48 -23.60
CA SER A 673 -32.90 -2.20 -22.35
C SER A 673 -31.70 -2.92 -21.72
N GLY A 674 -30.58 -2.99 -22.45
CA GLY A 674 -29.40 -3.76 -22.09
C GLY A 674 -29.51 -5.25 -22.45
N ILE A 675 -28.35 -5.91 -22.54
CA ILE A 675 -28.24 -7.35 -22.84
C ILE A 675 -27.15 -7.99 -21.97
N THR A 676 -27.31 -9.26 -21.60
CA THR A 676 -26.25 -9.94 -20.85
C THR A 676 -25.09 -10.35 -21.78
N ARG A 677 -23.87 -10.40 -21.22
CA ARG A 677 -22.69 -10.89 -21.96
C ARG A 677 -22.90 -12.27 -22.58
N ALA A 678 -23.66 -13.15 -21.90
CA ALA A 678 -23.89 -14.50 -22.37
C ALA A 678 -24.83 -14.54 -23.59
N GLU A 679 -25.89 -13.73 -23.59
CA GLU A 679 -26.81 -13.60 -24.73
C GLU A 679 -26.11 -12.96 -25.93
N LEU A 680 -25.34 -11.90 -25.70
CA LEU A 680 -24.57 -11.24 -26.77
C LEU A 680 -23.57 -12.21 -27.44
N LEU A 681 -22.85 -13.00 -26.66
CA LEU A 681 -21.89 -13.98 -27.21
C LEU A 681 -22.57 -15.16 -27.93
N LYS A 682 -23.82 -15.51 -27.57
CA LYS A 682 -24.61 -16.55 -28.25
C LYS A 682 -25.04 -16.15 -29.66
N MET A 683 -25.10 -14.86 -29.95
CA MET A 683 -25.41 -14.35 -31.30
C MET A 683 -24.29 -14.63 -32.32
N TYR A 684 -23.12 -15.08 -31.85
CA TYR A 684 -21.96 -15.39 -32.68
C TYR A 684 -21.66 -16.89 -32.69
N PRO A 685 -21.09 -17.44 -33.79
CA PRO A 685 -20.75 -18.85 -33.88
C PRO A 685 -19.85 -19.31 -32.73
N SER A 686 -20.13 -20.49 -32.17
CA SER A 686 -19.35 -21.11 -31.09
C SER A 686 -18.85 -22.50 -31.52
N GLY A 687 -17.82 -23.03 -30.86
CA GLY A 687 -17.17 -24.30 -31.21
C GLY A 687 -15.64 -24.20 -31.29
N LYS A 688 -14.94 -25.33 -31.44
CA LYS A 688 -13.46 -25.36 -31.54
C LYS A 688 -12.96 -24.59 -32.77
N ASP A 689 -13.67 -24.69 -33.89
CA ASP A 689 -13.27 -24.05 -35.15
C ASP A 689 -13.51 -22.53 -35.16
N ASN A 690 -14.50 -22.06 -34.39
CA ASN A 690 -14.88 -20.64 -34.29
C ASN A 690 -14.29 -19.95 -33.04
N GLN A 691 -13.28 -20.54 -32.41
CA GLN A 691 -12.68 -19.97 -31.20
C GLN A 691 -12.05 -18.60 -31.46
N HIS A 692 -11.52 -18.37 -32.65
CA HIS A 692 -10.95 -17.08 -33.07
C HIS A 692 -12.02 -15.97 -33.10
N VAL A 693 -13.20 -16.21 -33.69
CA VAL A 693 -14.33 -15.26 -33.69
C VAL A 693 -14.75 -14.91 -32.26
N GLN A 694 -14.91 -15.92 -31.41
CA GLN A 694 -15.27 -15.72 -30.01
C GLN A 694 -14.21 -14.92 -29.22
N ARG A 695 -12.91 -15.06 -29.56
CA ARG A 695 -11.85 -14.23 -28.98
C ARG A 695 -11.94 -12.79 -29.49
N THR A 696 -12.15 -12.59 -30.78
CA THR A 696 -12.30 -11.25 -31.39
C THR A 696 -13.48 -10.49 -30.80
N VAL A 697 -14.66 -11.12 -30.70
CA VAL A 697 -15.85 -10.52 -30.08
C VAL A 697 -15.60 -10.14 -28.62
N LYS A 698 -14.95 -11.02 -27.84
CA LYS A 698 -14.59 -10.72 -26.45
C LYS A 698 -13.60 -9.55 -26.34
N SER A 699 -12.66 -9.44 -27.29
CA SER A 699 -11.70 -8.34 -27.34
C SER A 699 -12.39 -7.02 -27.71
N ALA A 700 -13.23 -7.02 -28.74
CA ALA A 700 -14.01 -5.86 -29.16
C ALA A 700 -14.94 -5.37 -28.03
N LEU A 701 -15.62 -6.28 -27.34
CA LEU A 701 -16.41 -5.92 -26.15
C LEU A 701 -15.54 -5.31 -25.05
N SER A 702 -14.33 -5.84 -24.81
CA SER A 702 -13.40 -5.23 -23.85
C SER A 702 -12.93 -3.84 -24.29
N ASN A 703 -12.77 -3.59 -25.59
CA ASN A 703 -12.39 -2.28 -26.12
C ASN A 703 -13.52 -1.27 -25.95
N LEU A 704 -14.77 -1.66 -26.24
CA LEU A 704 -15.96 -0.84 -25.98
C LEU A 704 -16.04 -0.42 -24.51
N GLU A 705 -15.79 -1.36 -23.58
CA GLU A 705 -15.70 -1.03 -22.14
C GLU A 705 -14.58 -0.02 -21.85
N ARG A 706 -13.37 -0.22 -22.41
CA ARG A 706 -12.24 0.70 -22.20
C ARG A 706 -12.52 2.10 -22.72
N GLN A 707 -13.28 2.21 -23.80
CA GLN A 707 -13.64 3.48 -24.44
C GLN A 707 -14.86 4.17 -23.80
N LEU A 708 -15.47 3.57 -22.77
CA LEU A 708 -16.73 4.04 -22.16
C LEU A 708 -17.90 4.12 -23.17
N ALA A 709 -17.84 3.32 -24.23
CA ALA A 709 -18.95 3.22 -25.19
C ALA A 709 -20.12 2.40 -24.62
N ILE A 710 -19.84 1.56 -23.63
CA ILE A 710 -20.80 0.73 -22.90
C ILE A 710 -20.54 0.78 -21.40
N VAL A 711 -21.60 0.57 -20.61
CA VAL A 711 -21.56 0.43 -19.15
C VAL A 711 -22.34 -0.82 -18.72
N LYS A 712 -22.20 -1.19 -17.45
CA LYS A 712 -22.88 -2.34 -16.85
C LYS A 712 -23.82 -1.87 -15.76
N ARG A 713 -25.09 -2.26 -15.84
CA ARG A 713 -26.04 -2.18 -14.73
C ARG A 713 -26.14 -3.54 -14.07
N TYR A 714 -26.13 -3.59 -12.74
CA TYR A 714 -26.26 -4.84 -12.00
C TYR A 714 -27.68 -5.05 -11.52
N GLU A 715 -28.20 -6.27 -11.64
CA GLU A 715 -29.51 -6.65 -11.16
C GLU A 715 -29.42 -7.89 -10.28
N LYS A 716 -30.07 -7.84 -9.11
CA LYS A 716 -30.15 -8.98 -8.19
C LYS A 716 -31.25 -9.91 -8.69
N VAL A 717 -30.88 -11.16 -9.00
CA VAL A 717 -31.83 -12.19 -9.41
C VAL A 717 -32.00 -13.20 -8.28
N PRO A 718 -33.23 -13.55 -7.89
CA PRO A 718 -33.49 -14.57 -6.87
C PRO A 718 -32.77 -15.89 -7.17
N ASN A 719 -32.25 -16.55 -6.14
CA ASN A 719 -31.57 -17.85 -6.24
C ASN A 719 -30.30 -17.87 -7.12
N ARG A 720 -29.73 -16.69 -7.42
CA ARG A 720 -28.47 -16.57 -8.16
C ARG A 720 -27.39 -15.89 -7.31
N LYS A 721 -26.29 -16.61 -7.05
CA LYS A 721 -25.16 -16.13 -6.22
C LYS A 721 -24.47 -14.87 -6.73
N ARG A 722 -24.54 -14.58 -8.03
CA ARG A 722 -23.92 -13.41 -8.65
C ARG A 722 -24.98 -12.58 -9.34
N SER A 723 -24.98 -11.28 -9.08
CA SER A 723 -25.77 -10.31 -9.82
C SER A 723 -25.58 -10.48 -11.32
N ILE A 724 -26.67 -10.31 -12.07
CA ILE A 724 -26.58 -10.26 -13.53
C ILE A 724 -26.07 -8.88 -13.91
N ALA A 725 -25.13 -8.83 -14.85
CA ALA A 725 -24.67 -7.59 -15.46
C ALA A 725 -25.34 -7.42 -16.83
N TYR A 726 -26.17 -6.40 -16.95
CA TYR A 726 -26.72 -5.95 -18.22
C TYR A 726 -25.76 -4.92 -18.82
N ILE A 727 -25.34 -5.17 -20.05
CA ILE A 727 -24.50 -4.27 -20.82
C ILE A 727 -25.43 -3.29 -21.53
N GLU A 728 -25.26 -2.01 -21.24
CA GLU A 728 -26.01 -0.91 -21.83
C GLU A 728 -25.08 -0.06 -22.70
N ARG A 729 -25.61 0.45 -23.81
CA ARG A 729 -24.86 1.37 -24.68
C ARG A 729 -24.95 2.79 -24.13
N VAL A 730 -23.84 3.51 -24.26
CA VAL A 730 -23.71 4.91 -23.87
C VAL A 730 -23.44 5.76 -25.10
N HIS A 731 -22.56 5.28 -25.97
CA HIS A 731 -22.23 5.96 -27.22
C HIS A 731 -23.45 6.03 -28.14
N GLY A 732 -23.82 7.24 -28.56
CA GLY A 732 -24.98 7.51 -29.42
C GLY A 732 -26.33 7.62 -28.70
N GLU A 733 -26.43 7.26 -27.42
CA GLU A 733 -27.64 7.49 -26.60
C GLU A 733 -27.52 8.71 -25.69
N LEU A 734 -26.33 8.98 -25.16
CA LEU A 734 -26.05 10.13 -24.30
C LEU A 734 -25.13 11.12 -25.01
N GLU A 735 -25.56 12.38 -25.06
CA GLU A 735 -24.75 13.47 -25.61
C GLU A 735 -23.63 13.84 -24.63
N PRO A 736 -22.36 13.87 -25.08
CA PRO A 736 -21.25 14.33 -24.25
C PRO A 736 -21.42 15.80 -23.86
N MET A 737 -21.05 16.14 -22.62
CA MET A 737 -20.92 17.53 -22.21
C MET A 737 -19.73 18.18 -22.94
N SER A 738 -19.79 19.51 -23.15
CA SER A 738 -18.65 20.25 -23.72
C SER A 738 -17.40 20.03 -22.87
N PHE A 739 -16.22 20.05 -23.49
CA PHE A 739 -14.97 19.81 -22.76
C PHE A 739 -14.71 20.87 -21.67
N GLU A 740 -15.00 22.14 -21.98
CA GLU A 740 -14.88 23.26 -21.05
C GLU A 740 -15.84 23.12 -19.86
N ASP A 741 -17.12 22.82 -20.10
CA ASP A 741 -18.08 22.66 -19.00
C ASP A 741 -17.77 21.41 -18.17
N SER A 742 -17.24 20.36 -18.79
CA SER A 742 -16.79 19.15 -18.09
C SER A 742 -15.62 19.44 -17.16
N ILE A 743 -14.63 20.21 -17.61
CA ILE A 743 -13.50 20.65 -16.76
C ILE A 743 -14.01 21.55 -15.63
N HIS A 744 -14.91 22.49 -15.94
CA HIS A 744 -15.49 23.39 -14.94
C HIS A 744 -16.23 22.60 -13.85
N GLN A 745 -17.12 21.67 -14.21
CA GLN A 745 -17.82 20.81 -13.26
C GLN A 745 -16.86 19.96 -12.42
N LEU A 746 -15.81 19.42 -13.04
CA LEU A 746 -14.79 18.67 -12.32
C LEU A 746 -14.07 19.55 -11.30
N ILE A 747 -13.52 20.71 -11.70
CA ILE A 747 -12.80 21.64 -10.80
C ILE A 747 -13.73 22.14 -9.69
N THR A 748 -15.00 22.41 -9.98
CA THR A 748 -15.95 22.85 -8.96
C THR A 748 -16.21 21.79 -7.89
N ARG A 749 -16.04 20.49 -8.18
CA ARG A 749 -16.22 19.41 -7.19
C ARG A 749 -14.94 18.98 -6.49
N ILE A 750 -13.83 18.81 -7.23
CA ILE A 750 -12.57 18.27 -6.67
C ILE A 750 -11.49 19.33 -6.46
N GLY A 751 -11.71 20.56 -6.98
CA GLY A 751 -10.78 21.68 -6.87
C GLY A 751 -10.74 22.28 -5.46
N PRO A 752 -9.69 23.06 -5.11
CA PRO A 752 -8.57 23.50 -5.96
C PRO A 752 -7.71 22.34 -6.46
N ILE A 753 -7.17 22.34 -7.69
CA ILE A 753 -6.41 21.20 -8.26
C ILE A 753 -5.25 21.67 -9.15
N LYS A 754 -4.13 20.93 -9.16
CA LYS A 754 -2.98 21.21 -10.03
C LYS A 754 -3.26 20.83 -11.49
N PRO A 755 -2.70 21.55 -12.47
CA PRO A 755 -2.79 21.19 -13.89
C PRO A 755 -2.30 19.77 -14.18
N GLN A 756 -1.18 19.35 -13.60
CA GLN A 756 -0.63 18.00 -13.77
C GLN A 756 -1.54 16.92 -13.16
N ILE A 757 -2.25 17.22 -12.07
CA ILE A 757 -3.17 16.27 -11.42
C ILE A 757 -4.46 16.13 -12.24
N LEU A 758 -4.93 17.22 -12.86
CA LEU A 758 -6.07 17.17 -13.80
C LEU A 758 -5.85 16.17 -14.94
N ARG A 759 -4.60 15.92 -15.35
CA ARG A 759 -4.26 14.89 -16.35
C ARG A 759 -4.63 13.48 -15.92
N PHE A 760 -4.80 13.19 -14.62
CA PHE A 760 -5.31 11.90 -14.13
C PHE A 760 -6.84 11.75 -14.20
N TYR A 761 -7.53 12.80 -14.65
CA TYR A 761 -8.97 12.82 -14.87
C TYR A 761 -9.33 13.11 -16.34
N VAL A 762 -8.43 13.75 -17.09
CA VAL A 762 -8.62 14.09 -18.51
C VAL A 762 -7.82 13.14 -19.40
N SER A 763 -8.44 12.62 -20.47
CA SER A 763 -7.78 11.73 -21.45
C SER A 763 -7.47 12.41 -22.80
N ARG A 764 -7.73 13.71 -22.91
CA ARG A 764 -7.46 14.54 -24.09
C ARG A 764 -6.00 15.05 -24.12
N PRO A 765 -5.51 15.53 -25.28
CA PRO A 765 -4.19 16.15 -25.41
C PRO A 765 -3.95 17.29 -24.41
N VAL A 766 -2.69 17.50 -24.03
CA VAL A 766 -2.31 18.49 -23.01
C VAL A 766 -2.57 19.91 -23.51
N GLU A 767 -2.40 20.13 -24.80
CA GLU A 767 -2.61 21.40 -25.49
C GLU A 767 -4.08 21.83 -25.42
N GLU A 768 -5.01 20.90 -25.66
CA GLU A 768 -6.46 21.15 -25.51
C GLU A 768 -6.82 21.50 -24.08
N LEU A 769 -6.28 20.76 -23.09
CA LEU A 769 -6.54 21.04 -21.67
C LEU A 769 -6.03 22.43 -21.28
N ALA A 770 -4.84 22.83 -21.72
CA ALA A 770 -4.27 24.13 -21.43
C ALA A 770 -5.11 25.28 -22.02
N GLU A 771 -5.61 25.13 -23.25
CA GLU A 771 -6.47 26.13 -23.88
C GLU A 771 -7.84 26.22 -23.19
N ALA A 772 -8.46 25.08 -22.87
CA ALA A 772 -9.73 25.06 -22.14
C ALA A 772 -9.61 25.74 -20.77
N LEU A 773 -8.52 25.51 -20.03
CA LEU A 773 -8.26 26.20 -18.76
C LEU A 773 -8.10 27.72 -18.95
N ARG A 774 -7.41 28.16 -20.01
CA ARG A 774 -7.26 29.58 -20.34
C ARG A 774 -8.60 30.24 -20.65
N VAL A 775 -9.47 29.58 -21.43
CA VAL A 775 -10.82 30.09 -21.76
C VAL A 775 -11.70 30.17 -20.51
N LEU A 776 -11.67 29.15 -19.66
CA LEU A 776 -12.42 29.13 -18.40
C LEU A 776 -11.94 30.21 -17.41
N GLU A 777 -10.63 30.45 -17.34
CA GLU A 777 -10.04 31.50 -16.52
C GLU A 777 -10.42 32.89 -17.05
N ALA A 778 -10.31 33.10 -18.37
CA ALA A 778 -10.68 34.37 -19.02
C ALA A 778 -12.18 34.70 -18.90
N SER A 779 -13.04 33.66 -18.86
CA SER A 779 -14.48 33.82 -18.65
C SER A 779 -14.89 33.95 -17.18
N GLY A 780 -13.95 33.81 -16.23
CA GLY A 780 -14.20 33.90 -14.79
C GLY A 780 -14.96 32.70 -14.20
N LYS A 781 -15.13 31.60 -14.94
CA LYS A 781 -15.73 30.37 -14.44
C LYS A 781 -14.81 29.61 -13.48
N ILE A 782 -13.50 29.79 -13.61
CA ILE A 782 -12.49 29.26 -12.68
C ILE A 782 -11.54 30.38 -12.26
N ALA A 783 -10.91 30.21 -11.10
CA ALA A 783 -9.92 31.12 -10.57
C ALA A 783 -8.57 30.41 -10.41
N LYS A 784 -7.49 31.12 -10.70
CA LYS A 784 -6.12 30.67 -10.50
C LYS A 784 -5.64 31.07 -9.11
N VAL A 785 -5.28 30.08 -8.30
CA VAL A 785 -4.73 30.26 -6.96
C VAL A 785 -3.29 29.78 -6.94
N VAL A 786 -2.39 30.58 -6.40
CA VAL A 786 -0.98 30.21 -6.28
C VAL A 786 -0.72 29.78 -4.84
N ALA A 787 -0.19 28.57 -4.64
CA ALA A 787 0.23 28.08 -3.32
C ALA A 787 1.73 27.83 -3.26
N LEU A 788 2.35 28.09 -2.11
CA LEU A 788 3.80 27.94 -1.94
C LEU A 788 4.17 26.49 -1.67
N GLN A 789 4.87 25.83 -2.60
CA GLN A 789 5.36 24.46 -2.42
C GLN A 789 6.72 24.25 -3.08
N PRO A 790 7.79 24.12 -2.28
CA PRO A 790 8.94 25.05 -2.21
C PRO A 790 8.93 26.31 -3.09
N ASP A 791 8.41 26.21 -4.32
CA ASP A 791 8.21 27.27 -5.30
C ASP A 791 6.71 27.60 -5.47
N PRO A 792 6.36 28.81 -5.94
CA PRO A 792 4.98 29.17 -6.25
C PRO A 792 4.38 28.21 -7.30
N THR A 793 3.34 27.48 -6.91
CA THR A 793 2.68 26.48 -7.76
C THR A 793 1.24 26.87 -8.04
N ASP A 794 0.84 26.77 -9.30
CA ASP A 794 -0.51 27.12 -9.76
C ASP A 794 -1.54 26.01 -9.47
N TYR A 795 -2.69 26.42 -8.97
CA TYR A 795 -3.89 25.61 -8.77
C TYR A 795 -5.09 26.28 -9.44
N TYR A 796 -5.99 25.48 -10.00
CA TYR A 796 -7.28 25.94 -10.50
C TYR A 796 -8.38 25.57 -9.52
N ALA A 797 -9.20 26.55 -9.14
CA ALA A 797 -10.29 26.42 -8.20
C ALA A 797 -11.57 27.05 -8.75
N SER A 798 -12.71 26.76 -8.13
CA SER A 798 -13.91 27.56 -8.38
C SER A 798 -13.74 28.97 -7.78
N PRO A 799 -14.45 30.00 -8.28
CA PRO A 799 -14.39 31.34 -7.69
C PRO A 799 -14.74 31.36 -6.20
N ALA A 800 -15.73 30.55 -5.79
CA ALA A 800 -16.14 30.42 -4.39
C ALA A 800 -15.04 29.78 -3.52
N ASP A 801 -14.34 28.75 -4.04
CA ASP A 801 -13.21 28.13 -3.33
C ASP A 801 -12.03 29.10 -3.22
N ALA A 802 -11.74 29.88 -4.26
CA ALA A 802 -10.68 30.88 -4.24
C ALA A 802 -10.95 31.98 -3.20
N GLU A 803 -12.21 32.39 -3.03
CA GLU A 803 -12.62 33.35 -1.99
C GLU A 803 -12.46 32.76 -0.58
N ARG A 804 -12.85 31.49 -0.38
CA ARG A 804 -12.68 30.78 0.91
C ARG A 804 -11.22 30.70 1.36
N LEU A 805 -10.28 30.59 0.41
CA LEU A 805 -8.84 30.52 0.71
C LEU A 805 -8.24 31.84 1.22
N LEU A 806 -8.98 32.96 1.13
CA LEU A 806 -8.54 34.26 1.66
C LEU A 806 -8.73 34.37 3.17
N ALA A 807 -9.58 33.53 3.77
CA ALA A 807 -9.86 33.51 5.20
C ALA A 807 -9.25 32.27 5.88
N PRO A 808 -8.82 32.37 7.15
CA PRO A 808 -8.43 31.20 7.92
C PRO A 808 -9.63 30.25 8.07
N MET A 809 -9.39 28.96 7.81
CA MET A 809 -10.40 27.90 7.93
C MET A 809 -10.09 27.02 9.13
N GLN A 810 -11.12 26.60 9.85
CA GLN A 810 -10.97 25.56 10.86
C GLN A 810 -10.70 24.21 10.19
N GLU A 811 -9.69 23.50 10.69
CA GLU A 811 -9.35 22.16 10.21
C GLU A 811 -10.13 21.12 11.00
N ASP A 812 -10.89 20.28 10.30
CA ASP A 812 -11.48 19.07 10.87
C ASP A 812 -10.37 18.06 11.15
N ARG A 813 -10.21 17.68 12.42
CA ARG A 813 -9.15 16.78 12.90
C ARG A 813 -9.65 15.42 13.36
N SER A 814 -10.85 15.02 12.95
CA SER A 814 -11.31 13.66 13.18
C SER A 814 -10.41 12.62 12.49
N MET A 815 -10.16 11.52 13.19
CA MET A 815 -9.34 10.41 12.69
C MET A 815 -10.10 9.61 11.62
N ARG A 816 -9.41 9.24 10.54
CA ARG A 816 -9.99 8.47 9.44
C ARG A 816 -9.03 7.42 8.90
N ILE A 817 -9.53 6.21 8.68
CA ILE A 817 -8.77 5.10 8.09
C ILE A 817 -9.18 4.98 6.63
N LEU A 818 -8.35 5.48 5.73
CA LEU A 818 -8.66 5.54 4.31
C LEU A 818 -8.04 4.38 3.55
N SER A 819 -8.65 4.03 2.41
CA SER A 819 -8.00 3.16 1.43
C SER A 819 -7.03 3.97 0.56
N GLN A 820 -5.95 3.35 0.06
CA GLN A 820 -5.03 4.05 -0.86
C GLN A 820 -5.68 4.48 -2.18
N SER A 821 -6.81 3.86 -2.56
CA SER A 821 -7.56 4.25 -3.76
C SER A 821 -8.47 5.45 -3.52
N ASP A 822 -8.68 5.86 -2.26
CA ASP A 822 -9.55 6.99 -1.92
C ASP A 822 -9.11 8.25 -2.67
N PRO A 823 -10.05 9.01 -3.27
CA PRO A 823 -9.72 10.22 -4.03
C PRO A 823 -8.85 11.22 -3.25
N PHE A 824 -9.12 11.42 -1.96
CA PHE A 824 -8.33 12.30 -1.10
C PHE A 824 -6.92 11.76 -0.89
N CYS A 825 -6.79 10.48 -0.50
CA CYS A 825 -5.48 9.85 -0.29
C CYS A 825 -4.65 9.79 -1.58
N SER A 826 -5.28 9.49 -2.72
CA SER A 826 -4.60 9.34 -4.01
C SER A 826 -3.95 10.64 -4.48
N ARG A 827 -4.55 11.78 -4.12
CA ARG A 827 -4.06 13.12 -4.45
C ARG A 827 -2.76 13.46 -3.71
N PHE A 828 -2.66 13.05 -2.45
CA PHE A 828 -1.50 13.29 -1.59
C PHE A 828 -0.61 12.05 -1.43
N ILE A 829 -0.75 11.06 -2.33
CA ILE A 829 -0.11 9.74 -2.17
C ILE A 829 1.41 9.81 -2.04
N GLN A 830 2.06 10.82 -2.64
CA GLN A 830 3.50 11.01 -2.50
C GLN A 830 3.88 11.50 -1.10
N GLU A 831 3.09 12.40 -0.50
CA GLU A 831 3.27 12.85 0.88
C GLU A 831 3.01 11.70 1.86
N VAL A 832 1.93 10.95 1.64
CA VAL A 832 1.60 9.76 2.42
C VAL A 832 2.74 8.73 2.37
N ARG A 833 3.27 8.45 1.17
CA ARG A 833 4.40 7.51 0.99
C ARG A 833 5.71 8.03 1.56
N LEU A 834 5.88 9.34 1.66
CA LEU A 834 7.05 9.96 2.28
C LEU A 834 7.01 9.79 3.80
N VAL A 835 5.84 10.03 4.41
CA VAL A 835 5.65 9.93 5.87
C VAL A 835 5.54 8.48 6.33
N LEU A 836 4.63 7.70 5.73
CA LEU A 836 4.30 6.34 6.16
C LEU A 836 5.13 5.24 5.45
N ARG A 837 6.08 5.67 4.61
CA ARG A 837 6.93 4.83 3.74
C ARG A 837 6.12 4.06 2.70
N GLN A 838 6.79 3.45 1.71
CA GLN A 838 6.09 2.70 0.66
C GLN A 838 5.57 1.34 1.17
N GLY A 839 4.36 0.97 0.77
CA GLY A 839 3.74 -0.33 1.11
C GLY A 839 2.27 -0.39 0.74
N TRP A 840 1.67 -1.58 0.85
CA TRP A 840 0.23 -1.80 0.68
C TRP A 840 -0.44 -1.83 2.05
N TYR A 841 -0.95 -0.69 2.51
CA TYR A 841 -1.59 -0.52 3.82
C TYR A 841 -2.75 0.48 3.72
N ASN A 842 -3.65 0.46 4.69
CA ASN A 842 -4.66 1.51 4.85
C ASN A 842 -4.04 2.65 5.67
N PRO A 843 -3.79 3.84 5.07
CA PRO A 843 -3.30 4.99 5.81
C PRO A 843 -4.33 5.51 6.81
N VAL A 844 -3.85 5.89 7.98
CA VAL A 844 -4.62 6.55 9.03
C VAL A 844 -4.27 8.03 9.01
N PHE A 845 -5.29 8.87 8.86
CA PHE A 845 -5.19 10.31 8.81
C PHE A 845 -5.80 10.93 10.06
N LYS A 846 -5.20 12.02 10.52
CA LYS A 846 -5.79 12.96 11.46
C LYS A 846 -5.90 14.32 10.75
N GLY A 847 -7.11 14.69 10.36
CA GLY A 847 -7.32 15.78 9.41
C GLY A 847 -6.60 15.54 8.08
N VAL A 848 -5.68 16.43 7.70
CA VAL A 848 -4.88 16.27 6.47
C VAL A 848 -3.59 15.46 6.68
N ASP A 849 -3.22 15.18 7.93
CA ASP A 849 -1.92 14.59 8.26
C ASP A 849 -1.99 13.06 8.27
N PRO A 850 -1.12 12.36 7.50
CA PRO A 850 -0.99 10.91 7.62
C PRO A 850 -0.17 10.57 8.88
N ILE A 851 -0.81 9.95 9.88
CA ILE A 851 -0.22 9.69 11.20
C ILE A 851 0.14 8.23 11.43
N GLY A 852 -0.47 7.31 10.68
CA GLY A 852 -0.27 5.89 10.90
C GLY A 852 -0.70 5.02 9.72
N ARG A 853 -0.50 3.71 9.86
CA ARG A 853 -0.81 2.74 8.80
C ARG A 853 -1.27 1.42 9.38
N ILE A 854 -2.22 0.78 8.70
CA ILE A 854 -2.69 -0.56 9.06
C ILE A 854 -2.48 -1.52 7.89
N LEU A 855 -1.72 -2.58 8.12
CA LEU A 855 -1.53 -3.66 7.17
C LEU A 855 -2.56 -4.76 7.46
N MET A 856 -3.64 -4.79 6.69
CA MET A 856 -4.69 -5.80 6.82
C MET A 856 -5.18 -6.32 5.47
N PHE A 857 -5.61 -7.57 5.43
CA PHE A 857 -6.24 -8.19 4.26
C PHE A 857 -7.14 -9.36 4.67
N VAL A 858 -8.14 -9.67 3.84
CA VAL A 858 -9.07 -10.77 4.11
C VAL A 858 -8.45 -12.08 3.61
N VAL A 859 -8.31 -13.07 4.49
CA VAL A 859 -7.78 -14.42 4.21
C VAL A 859 -8.80 -15.45 4.68
N ASN A 860 -9.17 -16.41 3.83
CA ASN A 860 -9.98 -17.58 4.21
C ASN A 860 -11.15 -17.27 5.18
N ASP A 861 -11.89 -16.20 4.87
CA ASP A 861 -13.10 -15.74 5.60
C ASP A 861 -12.86 -15.06 6.97
N TYR A 862 -11.61 -14.71 7.32
CA TYR A 862 -11.26 -13.82 8.44
C TYR A 862 -10.42 -12.60 7.99
N LEU A 863 -10.34 -11.58 8.83
CA LEU A 863 -9.50 -10.41 8.60
C LEU A 863 -8.13 -10.62 9.26
N GLU A 864 -7.10 -10.73 8.44
CA GLU A 864 -5.73 -10.82 8.92
C GLU A 864 -5.13 -9.42 9.03
N ILE A 865 -4.79 -9.01 10.25
CA ILE A 865 -4.11 -7.75 10.57
C ILE A 865 -2.68 -8.10 10.94
N LYS A 866 -1.75 -7.81 10.02
CA LYS A 866 -0.34 -8.13 10.20
C LYS A 866 0.36 -7.16 11.13
N ASP A 867 0.06 -5.87 10.98
CA ASP A 867 0.67 -4.83 11.80
C ASP A 867 -0.19 -3.56 11.79
N VAL A 868 -0.18 -2.85 12.91
CA VAL A 868 -0.84 -1.56 13.11
C VAL A 868 0.23 -0.59 13.62
N HIS A 869 0.51 0.47 12.87
CA HIS A 869 1.42 1.53 13.33
C HIS A 869 0.66 2.80 13.65
N ILE A 870 0.56 3.13 14.93
CA ILE A 870 -0.11 4.33 15.45
C ILE A 870 0.66 4.86 16.67
N PRO A 871 0.98 6.17 16.72
CA PRO A 871 1.54 6.80 17.92
C PRO A 871 0.65 6.64 19.16
N LEU A 872 1.25 6.52 20.34
CA LEU A 872 0.54 6.29 21.60
C LEU A 872 -0.41 7.44 21.97
N THR A 873 -0.08 8.68 21.58
CA THR A 873 -0.93 9.87 21.77
C THR A 873 -2.30 9.75 21.11
N TYR A 874 -2.46 8.91 20.08
CA TYR A 874 -3.70 8.79 19.31
C TYR A 874 -4.48 7.50 19.60
N LEU A 875 -4.09 6.74 20.61
CA LEU A 875 -4.60 5.38 20.83
C LEU A 875 -6.12 5.34 21.06
N GLU A 876 -6.69 6.32 21.77
CA GLU A 876 -8.13 6.40 22.05
C GLU A 876 -8.97 6.74 20.80
N GLU A 877 -8.60 7.79 20.05
CA GLU A 877 -9.27 8.13 18.78
C GLU A 877 -9.16 6.98 17.75
N PHE A 878 -8.00 6.31 17.77
CA PHE A 878 -7.77 5.13 16.95
C PHE A 878 -8.70 3.99 17.31
N LYS A 879 -8.91 3.73 18.60
CA LYS A 879 -9.83 2.70 19.11
C LYS A 879 -11.23 2.88 18.51
N GLU A 880 -11.79 4.08 18.53
CA GLU A 880 -13.12 4.35 17.98
C GLU A 880 -13.18 4.13 16.47
N SER A 881 -12.25 4.73 15.74
CA SER A 881 -12.19 4.66 14.27
C SER A 881 -11.95 3.24 13.77
N PHE A 882 -11.04 2.52 14.43
CA PHE A 882 -10.69 1.15 14.11
C PHE A 882 -11.81 0.18 14.52
N GLY A 883 -12.46 0.41 15.65
CA GLY A 883 -13.63 -0.35 16.09
C GLY A 883 -14.77 -0.31 15.06
N SER A 884 -15.14 0.89 14.61
CA SER A 884 -16.15 1.10 13.56
C SER A 884 -15.77 0.44 12.23
N MET A 885 -14.48 0.49 11.87
CA MET A 885 -13.99 -0.22 10.68
C MET A 885 -14.16 -1.74 10.83
N LEU A 886 -13.75 -2.32 11.96
CA LEU A 886 -13.87 -3.76 12.20
C LEU A 886 -15.33 -4.23 12.19
N GLU A 887 -16.26 -3.44 12.73
CA GLU A 887 -17.70 -3.73 12.64
C GLU A 887 -18.22 -3.76 11.20
N ASN A 888 -17.76 -2.84 10.35
CA ASN A 888 -18.11 -2.82 8.94
C ASN A 888 -17.59 -4.07 8.19
N TYR A 889 -16.45 -4.64 8.61
CA TYR A 889 -15.96 -5.89 8.01
C TYR A 889 -16.87 -7.09 8.32
N ARG A 890 -17.64 -7.08 9.43
CA ARG A 890 -18.65 -8.11 9.73
C ARG A 890 -19.76 -8.18 8.70
N ASP A 891 -20.13 -7.04 8.10
CA ASP A 891 -21.10 -6.98 7.00
C ASP A 891 -20.53 -7.60 5.70
N ARG A 892 -19.24 -7.96 5.65
CA ARG A 892 -18.63 -8.70 4.54
C ARG A 892 -18.57 -10.22 4.76
N LEU A 893 -19.28 -10.74 5.77
CA LEU A 893 -19.15 -12.13 6.23
C LEU A 893 -17.75 -12.43 6.78
N VAL A 894 -17.07 -11.40 7.31
CA VAL A 894 -15.75 -11.50 7.94
C VAL A 894 -15.91 -11.13 9.41
N ASP A 895 -16.26 -12.12 10.24
CA ASP A 895 -16.58 -11.90 11.65
C ASP A 895 -15.38 -12.01 12.60
N ILE A 896 -14.32 -12.68 12.15
CA ILE A 896 -13.12 -12.89 12.95
C ILE A 896 -12.01 -11.98 12.46
N SER A 897 -11.29 -11.37 13.40
CA SER A 897 -10.06 -10.61 13.12
C SER A 897 -8.89 -11.18 13.91
N VAL A 898 -7.74 -11.36 13.26
CA VAL A 898 -6.49 -11.86 13.88
C VAL A 898 -5.43 -10.77 13.79
N LEU A 899 -4.88 -10.37 14.93
CA LEU A 899 -3.82 -9.36 15.05
C LEU A 899 -2.48 -10.03 15.41
N HIS A 900 -1.41 -9.66 14.70
CA HIS A 900 -0.05 -10.23 14.89
C HIS A 900 0.94 -9.27 15.57
N ALA A 901 0.90 -7.99 15.24
CA ALA A 901 1.81 -7.00 15.78
C ALA A 901 1.14 -5.62 15.90
N PHE A 902 1.68 -4.81 16.80
CA PHE A 902 1.36 -3.40 16.98
C PHE A 902 2.67 -2.61 17.10
N ASN A 903 2.83 -1.56 16.30
CA ASN A 903 4.05 -0.77 16.17
C ASN A 903 5.31 -1.61 15.87
N GLY A 904 5.15 -2.73 15.16
CA GLY A 904 6.25 -3.66 14.86
C GLY A 904 6.65 -4.58 16.02
N VAL A 905 6.01 -4.44 17.19
CA VAL A 905 6.18 -5.33 18.34
C VAL A 905 5.08 -6.40 18.30
N PRO A 906 5.39 -7.69 18.54
CA PRO A 906 4.37 -8.73 18.67
C PRO A 906 3.32 -8.37 19.72
N VAL A 907 2.04 -8.68 19.48
CA VAL A 907 0.93 -8.17 20.35
C VAL A 907 1.08 -8.57 21.81
N HIS A 908 1.65 -9.75 22.08
CA HIS A 908 1.87 -10.26 23.44
C HIS A 908 2.93 -9.47 24.23
N ASP A 909 3.87 -8.85 23.52
CA ASP A 909 4.98 -8.07 24.08
C ASP A 909 4.66 -6.56 24.14
N CYS A 910 3.47 -6.14 23.70
CA CYS A 910 3.07 -4.73 23.72
C CYS A 910 2.81 -4.23 25.15
N ASP A 911 2.97 -2.92 25.35
CA ASP A 911 2.73 -2.24 26.63
C ASP A 911 1.29 -2.42 27.17
N GLU A 912 1.13 -2.33 28.50
CA GLU A 912 -0.16 -2.51 29.19
C GLU A 912 -1.28 -1.62 28.62
N ASN A 913 -0.96 -0.38 28.23
CA ASN A 913 -1.92 0.56 27.61
C ASN A 913 -2.46 0.03 26.27
N ILE A 914 -1.56 -0.48 25.41
CA ILE A 914 -1.96 -1.08 24.12
C ILE A 914 -2.78 -2.34 24.37
N GLN A 915 -2.38 -3.19 25.32
CA GLN A 915 -3.14 -4.39 25.68
C GLN A 915 -4.55 -4.05 26.18
N SER A 916 -4.70 -2.99 26.98
CA SER A 916 -6.01 -2.51 27.44
C SER A 916 -6.91 -2.10 26.28
N VAL A 917 -6.40 -1.27 25.35
CA VAL A 917 -7.17 -0.84 24.18
C VAL A 917 -7.54 -2.02 23.28
N LEU A 918 -6.63 -2.98 23.07
CA LEU A 918 -6.93 -4.18 22.32
C LEU A 918 -8.00 -5.04 22.99
N SER A 919 -7.97 -5.17 24.33
CA SER A 919 -9.00 -5.85 25.10
C SER A 919 -10.37 -5.16 24.98
N GLU A 920 -10.42 -3.83 25.05
CA GLU A 920 -11.66 -3.06 24.83
C GLU A 920 -12.19 -3.20 23.40
N LEU A 921 -11.30 -3.33 22.41
CA LEU A 921 -11.65 -3.68 21.02
C LEU A 921 -12.09 -5.14 20.87
N GLY A 922 -12.11 -5.94 21.95
CA GLY A 922 -12.54 -7.33 21.95
C GLY A 922 -11.50 -8.31 21.42
N PHE A 923 -10.22 -7.93 21.40
CA PHE A 923 -9.12 -8.85 21.11
C PHE A 923 -8.70 -9.59 22.39
N SER A 924 -8.49 -10.90 22.26
CA SER A 924 -8.04 -11.78 23.34
C SER A 924 -6.90 -12.67 22.84
N SER A 925 -6.03 -13.14 23.75
CA SER A 925 -4.90 -14.00 23.37
C SER A 925 -5.39 -15.31 22.75
N MET A 926 -4.74 -15.73 21.66
CA MET A 926 -5.02 -16.99 20.98
C MET A 926 -4.47 -18.21 21.75
N GLY A 927 -3.71 -18.00 22.83
CA GLY A 927 -3.07 -19.06 23.61
C GLY A 927 -1.79 -19.65 22.96
N ASP A 928 -1.44 -19.20 21.77
CA ASP A 928 -0.20 -19.56 21.06
C ASP A 928 1.00 -18.67 21.45
N GLY A 929 0.77 -17.66 22.28
CA GLY A 929 1.78 -16.70 22.73
C GLY A 929 2.20 -15.69 21.67
N GLU A 930 1.58 -15.68 20.48
CA GLU A 930 1.99 -14.79 19.39
C GLU A 930 0.87 -13.86 18.91
N ARG A 931 -0.37 -14.35 18.83
CA ARG A 931 -1.48 -13.67 18.13
C ARG A 931 -2.67 -13.39 19.03
N TYR A 932 -3.42 -12.36 18.67
CA TYR A 932 -4.67 -11.96 19.33
C TYR A 932 -5.85 -12.13 18.38
N LEU A 933 -6.99 -12.57 18.92
CA LEU A 933 -8.21 -12.92 18.20
C LEU A 933 -9.39 -12.08 18.70
N ARG A 934 -10.17 -11.54 17.76
CA ARG A 934 -11.48 -10.90 18.01
C ARG A 934 -12.61 -11.71 17.37
N GLY A 935 -13.70 -11.92 18.12
CA GLY A 935 -14.96 -12.46 17.62
C GLY A 935 -15.06 -14.00 17.51
N GLY A 936 -14.10 -14.75 18.04
CA GLY A 936 -14.15 -16.21 18.05
C GLY A 936 -13.24 -16.82 19.12
N VAL A 937 -13.20 -18.15 19.15
CA VAL A 937 -12.41 -18.93 20.12
C VAL A 937 -11.33 -19.76 19.40
N VAL A 938 -10.24 -20.08 20.09
CA VAL A 938 -9.21 -21.01 19.59
C VAL A 938 -9.13 -22.22 20.50
N GLU A 939 -9.83 -23.27 20.08
CA GLU A 939 -9.85 -24.56 20.75
C GLU A 939 -9.67 -25.66 19.69
N PRO A 940 -8.48 -25.74 19.06
CA PRO A 940 -8.29 -26.64 17.96
C PRO A 940 -8.24 -28.09 18.47
N ARG A 941 -8.86 -28.97 17.69
CA ARG A 941 -8.86 -30.42 17.91
C ARG A 941 -8.24 -31.13 16.70
N PRO A 942 -7.70 -32.34 16.88
CA PRO A 942 -7.21 -33.12 15.75
C PRO A 942 -8.33 -33.36 14.74
N ARG A 943 -8.02 -33.19 13.45
CA ARG A 943 -8.97 -33.39 12.36
C ARG A 943 -9.63 -34.78 12.39
N SER A 944 -8.88 -35.80 12.79
CA SER A 944 -9.37 -37.17 12.95
C SER A 944 -10.47 -37.29 14.03
N GLN A 945 -10.43 -36.48 15.09
CA GLN A 945 -11.49 -36.42 16.10
C GLN A 945 -12.76 -35.80 15.54
N ALA A 946 -12.64 -34.69 14.80
CA ALA A 946 -13.78 -34.06 14.13
C ALA A 946 -14.47 -35.01 13.13
N TYR A 947 -13.68 -35.76 12.34
CA TYR A 947 -14.21 -36.73 11.39
C TYR A 947 -14.82 -37.96 12.05
N ARG A 948 -14.27 -38.41 13.17
CA ARG A 948 -14.87 -39.48 13.98
C ARG A 948 -16.24 -39.07 14.52
N ALA A 949 -16.35 -37.88 15.11
CA ALA A 949 -17.64 -37.34 15.55
C ALA A 949 -18.61 -37.24 14.38
N LEU A 950 -18.15 -36.74 13.22
CA LEU A 950 -18.97 -36.65 12.01
C LEU A 950 -19.50 -38.01 11.56
N PHE A 951 -18.64 -39.03 11.44
CA PHE A 951 -19.07 -40.37 11.01
C PHE A 951 -19.97 -41.06 12.03
N HIS A 952 -19.80 -40.77 13.31
CA HIS A 952 -20.68 -41.25 14.36
C HIS A 952 -22.10 -40.67 14.21
N HIS A 953 -22.22 -39.34 14.13
CA HIS A 953 -23.50 -38.63 14.00
C HIS A 953 -24.19 -38.84 12.65
N GLN A 954 -23.42 -39.07 11.58
CA GLN A 954 -23.95 -39.36 10.24
C GLN A 954 -24.27 -40.85 10.03
N ASN A 955 -24.25 -41.66 11.09
CA ASN A 955 -24.59 -43.08 11.10
C ASN A 955 -23.72 -43.95 10.16
N LEU A 956 -22.48 -43.54 9.90
CA LEU A 956 -21.51 -44.30 9.09
C LEU A 956 -20.61 -45.18 9.96
N HIS A 957 -20.48 -44.84 11.24
CA HIS A 957 -19.70 -45.59 12.22
C HIS A 957 -20.33 -46.96 12.53
N GLN A 958 -19.51 -48.01 12.75
CA GLN A 958 -20.03 -49.38 12.91
C GLN A 958 -21.00 -49.61 14.09
N LYS A 959 -21.06 -48.69 15.06
CA LYS A 959 -21.98 -48.75 16.21
C LYS A 959 -23.26 -47.92 16.06
N THR A 960 -23.32 -47.03 15.06
CA THR A 960 -24.46 -46.11 14.84
C THR A 960 -25.22 -46.39 13.56
N ARG A 961 -24.76 -47.37 12.76
CA ARG A 961 -25.51 -47.85 11.61
C ARG A 961 -26.86 -48.39 12.05
N TRP A 962 -27.86 -48.18 11.21
CA TRP A 962 -29.18 -48.75 11.41
C TRP A 962 -29.16 -50.25 11.15
N GLU A 963 -30.00 -51.00 11.86
CA GLU A 963 -30.03 -52.47 11.76
C GLU A 963 -30.31 -52.95 10.32
N ASN A 964 -31.18 -52.23 9.61
CA ASN A 964 -31.60 -52.54 8.25
C ASN A 964 -31.95 -51.29 7.42
N GLU A 965 -32.10 -51.48 6.11
CA GLU A 965 -32.42 -50.45 5.12
C GLU A 965 -33.76 -49.75 5.35
N THR A 966 -34.75 -50.45 5.93
CA THR A 966 -36.09 -49.90 6.19
C THR A 966 -36.06 -48.85 7.30
N ILE A 967 -35.36 -49.11 8.40
CA ILE A 967 -35.19 -48.16 9.51
C ILE A 967 -34.36 -46.95 9.07
N ALA A 968 -33.33 -47.17 8.25
CA ALA A 968 -32.52 -46.08 7.71
C ALA A 968 -33.36 -45.13 6.83
N LEU A 969 -34.28 -45.67 6.03
CA LEU A 969 -35.20 -44.89 5.18
C LEU A 969 -36.20 -44.03 5.98
N GLU A 970 -36.47 -44.36 7.25
CA GLU A 970 -37.33 -43.54 8.11
C GLU A 970 -36.67 -42.25 8.58
N HIS A 971 -35.33 -42.22 8.63
CA HIS A 971 -34.53 -41.12 9.16
C HIS A 971 -33.78 -40.32 8.08
N ILE A 972 -33.66 -40.86 6.86
CA ILE A 972 -32.97 -40.18 5.75
C ILE A 972 -34.00 -39.63 4.76
N ASP A 973 -34.06 -38.30 4.66
CA ASP A 973 -35.00 -37.61 3.77
C ASP A 973 -34.62 -37.66 2.29
N GLU A 974 -33.32 -37.72 1.96
CA GLU A 974 -32.81 -37.69 0.58
C GLU A 974 -31.91 -38.88 0.26
N LEU A 975 -32.30 -39.70 -0.72
CA LEU A 975 -31.48 -40.83 -1.20
C LEU A 975 -31.21 -40.75 -2.69
N ARG A 976 -29.96 -40.96 -3.09
CA ARG A 976 -29.58 -40.88 -4.52
C ARG A 976 -29.46 -42.24 -5.18
N ASP A 977 -28.88 -43.20 -4.47
CA ASP A 977 -28.67 -44.58 -4.92
C ASP A 977 -28.46 -45.54 -3.74
N ASP A 978 -28.36 -46.83 -4.05
CA ASP A 978 -28.08 -47.89 -3.07
C ASP A 978 -26.74 -47.70 -2.35
N PHE A 979 -25.74 -47.11 -3.02
CA PHE A 979 -24.41 -46.88 -2.43
C PHE A 979 -24.48 -45.97 -1.20
N ALA A 980 -25.21 -44.86 -1.30
CA ALA A 980 -25.38 -43.91 -0.20
C ALA A 980 -26.15 -44.51 1.00
N LEU A 981 -27.13 -45.38 0.75
CA LEU A 981 -27.94 -46.00 1.80
C LEU A 981 -27.21 -47.16 2.49
N ARG A 982 -26.55 -48.04 1.72
CA ARG A 982 -25.86 -49.22 2.24
C ARG A 982 -24.82 -48.88 3.31
N GLY A 983 -24.09 -47.77 3.13
CA GLY A 983 -23.07 -47.31 4.08
C GLY A 983 -23.59 -47.02 5.49
N ARG A 984 -24.90 -46.78 5.65
CA ARG A 984 -25.57 -46.45 6.91
C ARG A 984 -26.35 -47.62 7.53
N CYS A 985 -26.28 -48.82 6.93
CA CYS A 985 -27.02 -50.00 7.37
C CYS A 985 -26.08 -51.17 7.69
N GLU A 986 -26.36 -51.93 8.75
CA GLU A 986 -25.64 -53.17 9.04
C GLU A 986 -26.01 -54.28 8.04
N MET A 987 -27.31 -54.57 7.93
CA MET A 987 -27.86 -55.47 6.90
C MET A 987 -28.47 -54.67 5.75
N TYR A 988 -28.34 -55.19 4.53
CA TYR A 988 -28.98 -54.64 3.33
C TYR A 988 -29.46 -55.78 2.48
N ARG A 989 -30.78 -55.89 2.29
CA ARG A 989 -31.41 -57.04 1.60
C ARG A 989 -32.25 -56.60 0.41
N VAL A 990 -32.80 -55.40 0.46
CA VAL A 990 -33.71 -54.84 -0.54
C VAL A 990 -33.07 -53.62 -1.19
N ASP A 991 -33.14 -53.54 -2.51
CA ASP A 991 -32.64 -52.40 -3.28
C ASP A 991 -33.59 -51.19 -3.21
N LEU A 992 -33.05 -50.00 -3.51
CA LEU A 992 -33.77 -48.74 -3.45
C LEU A 992 -35.00 -48.72 -4.36
N GLN A 993 -34.93 -49.40 -5.51
CA GLN A 993 -36.06 -49.48 -6.44
C GLN A 993 -37.23 -50.26 -5.84
N SER A 994 -36.97 -51.39 -5.18
CA SER A 994 -38.01 -52.14 -4.47
C SER A 994 -38.55 -51.37 -3.26
N MET A 995 -37.67 -50.70 -2.50
CA MET A 995 -38.08 -49.85 -1.37
C MET A 995 -38.94 -48.66 -1.81
N ALA A 996 -38.61 -48.03 -2.94
CA ALA A 996 -39.40 -46.92 -3.49
C ALA A 996 -40.85 -47.33 -3.78
N SER A 997 -41.07 -48.59 -4.20
CA SER A 997 -42.40 -49.14 -4.40
C SER A 997 -43.16 -49.42 -3.09
N ALA A 998 -42.46 -49.90 -2.06
CA ALA A 998 -43.05 -50.24 -0.76
C ALA A 998 -43.43 -48.98 0.06
N HIS A 999 -42.58 -47.94 0.01
CA HIS A 999 -42.74 -46.71 0.79
C HIS A 999 -43.28 -45.52 -0.02
N GLN A 1000 -43.74 -45.75 -1.26
CA GLN A 1000 -44.30 -44.73 -2.15
C GLN A 1000 -43.38 -43.50 -2.31
N LEU A 1001 -42.08 -43.75 -2.51
CA LEU A 1001 -41.11 -42.69 -2.74
C LEU A 1001 -41.29 -42.12 -4.14
N HIS A 1002 -41.01 -40.84 -4.27
CA HIS A 1002 -41.03 -40.12 -5.53
C HIS A 1002 -39.60 -39.76 -5.91
N GLN A 1003 -39.32 -39.77 -7.21
CA GLN A 1003 -38.05 -39.33 -7.76
C GLN A 1003 -38.17 -37.87 -8.21
N GLY A 1004 -37.27 -37.01 -7.73
CA GLY A 1004 -37.28 -35.58 -8.00
C GLY A 1004 -35.91 -34.96 -7.84
N THR A 1005 -35.81 -33.64 -7.92
CA THR A 1005 -34.52 -32.93 -7.76
C THR A 1005 -34.41 -32.25 -6.41
N ASN A 1006 -33.25 -32.38 -5.74
CA ASN A 1006 -32.98 -31.66 -4.50
C ASN A 1006 -32.43 -30.23 -4.73
N LEU A 1007 -32.17 -29.46 -3.66
CA LEU A 1007 -31.65 -28.08 -3.75
C LEU A 1007 -30.24 -27.98 -4.38
N ARG A 1008 -29.56 -29.11 -4.57
CA ARG A 1008 -28.25 -29.25 -5.23
C ARG A 1008 -28.35 -29.72 -6.69
N HIS A 1009 -29.58 -29.83 -7.22
CA HIS A 1009 -29.90 -30.30 -8.57
C HIS A 1009 -29.52 -31.76 -8.85
N HIS A 1010 -29.36 -32.59 -7.82
CA HIS A 1010 -29.21 -34.03 -7.97
C HIS A 1010 -30.59 -34.70 -8.01
N LEU A 1011 -30.71 -35.75 -8.81
CA LEU A 1011 -31.89 -36.61 -8.83
C LEU A 1011 -31.87 -37.51 -7.59
N ILE A 1012 -32.93 -37.47 -6.80
CA ILE A 1012 -33.06 -38.18 -5.53
C ILE A 1012 -34.44 -38.85 -5.42
N TRP A 1013 -34.53 -39.86 -4.57
CA TRP A 1013 -35.74 -40.46 -4.06
C TRP A 1013 -36.05 -39.88 -2.67
N ALA A 1014 -37.27 -39.41 -2.48
CA ALA A 1014 -37.74 -38.86 -1.21
C ALA A 1014 -39.27 -38.98 -1.08
N ARG A 1015 -39.79 -38.71 0.12
CA ARG A 1015 -41.24 -38.61 0.36
C ARG A 1015 -41.80 -37.36 -0.33
N TYR A 1016 -43.07 -37.41 -0.73
CA TYR A 1016 -43.73 -36.27 -1.40
C TYR A 1016 -43.68 -34.98 -0.57
N SER A 1017 -43.88 -35.06 0.74
CA SER A 1017 -43.83 -33.93 1.67
C SER A 1017 -42.46 -33.20 1.66
N HIS A 1018 -41.37 -33.94 1.45
CA HIS A 1018 -40.03 -33.34 1.34
C HIS A 1018 -39.94 -32.45 0.10
N PHE A 1019 -40.42 -32.92 -1.06
CA PHE A 1019 -40.43 -32.11 -2.28
C PHE A 1019 -41.31 -30.85 -2.15
N GLN A 1020 -42.41 -30.91 -1.39
CA GLN A 1020 -43.21 -29.71 -1.08
C GLN A 1020 -42.39 -28.67 -0.29
N ARG A 1021 -41.63 -29.11 0.71
CA ARG A 1021 -40.73 -28.26 1.48
C ARG A 1021 -39.63 -27.68 0.58
N LEU A 1022 -39.00 -28.49 -0.26
CA LEU A 1022 -37.96 -28.04 -1.19
C LEU A 1022 -38.47 -27.02 -2.22
N LEU A 1023 -39.67 -27.24 -2.78
CA LEU A 1023 -40.30 -26.30 -3.70
C LEU A 1023 -40.64 -24.98 -3.01
N THR A 1024 -41.12 -25.03 -1.76
CA THR A 1024 -41.37 -23.85 -0.93
C THR A 1024 -40.08 -23.05 -0.72
N ILE A 1025 -38.97 -23.71 -0.37
CA ILE A 1025 -37.65 -23.07 -0.18
C ILE A 1025 -37.15 -22.42 -1.48
N ARG A 1026 -37.33 -23.09 -2.63
CA ARG A 1026 -36.95 -22.52 -3.95
C ARG A 1026 -37.71 -21.24 -4.25
N ASN A 1027 -38.96 -21.12 -3.80
CA ASN A 1027 -39.81 -19.95 -4.00
C ASN A 1027 -39.82 -19.44 -5.46
N THR A 1028 -39.89 -20.38 -6.41
CA THR A 1028 -39.95 -20.09 -7.84
C THR A 1028 -41.34 -20.38 -8.36
N MET A 1029 -41.90 -19.46 -9.14
CA MET A 1029 -43.12 -19.75 -9.91
C MET A 1029 -42.78 -20.57 -11.16
N PRO A 1030 -43.67 -21.46 -11.60
CA PRO A 1030 -43.53 -22.14 -12.88
C PRO A 1030 -43.71 -21.13 -14.04
N PRO A 1031 -43.07 -21.35 -15.20
CA PRO A 1031 -43.31 -20.56 -16.40
C PRO A 1031 -44.79 -20.64 -16.81
N GLU A 1032 -45.37 -19.52 -17.29
CA GLU A 1032 -46.78 -19.48 -17.72
C GLU A 1032 -47.08 -20.50 -18.84
N GLU A 1033 -46.11 -20.70 -19.75
CA GLU A 1033 -46.22 -21.66 -20.86
C GLU A 1033 -46.31 -23.13 -20.40
N ASP A 1034 -45.87 -23.44 -19.18
CA ASP A 1034 -45.83 -24.81 -18.64
C ASP A 1034 -47.01 -25.10 -17.69
N MET A 1035 -47.89 -24.13 -17.42
CA MET A 1035 -48.99 -24.28 -16.46
C MET A 1035 -49.99 -25.37 -16.85
N ASP A 1036 -50.29 -25.51 -18.15
CA ASP A 1036 -51.18 -26.56 -18.67
C ASP A 1036 -50.65 -27.97 -18.36
N VAL A 1037 -49.32 -28.13 -18.41
CA VAL A 1037 -48.64 -29.40 -18.11
C VAL A 1037 -48.75 -29.72 -16.62
N ILE A 1038 -48.55 -28.72 -15.78
CA ILE A 1038 -48.65 -28.83 -14.31
C ILE A 1038 -50.08 -29.16 -13.89
N GLN A 1039 -51.08 -28.53 -14.50
CA GLN A 1039 -52.49 -28.82 -14.22
C GLN A 1039 -52.86 -30.24 -14.65
N PHE A 1040 -52.39 -30.70 -15.83
CA PHE A 1040 -52.62 -32.07 -16.27
C PHE A 1040 -52.08 -33.10 -15.28
N PHE A 1041 -50.83 -32.93 -14.79
CA PHE A 1041 -50.20 -33.86 -13.85
C PHE A 1041 -50.63 -33.69 -12.38
N ASP A 1042 -51.50 -32.72 -12.09
CA ASP A 1042 -52.21 -32.64 -10.80
C ASP A 1042 -53.43 -33.58 -10.80
N GLU A 1043 -54.10 -33.72 -11.95
CA GLU A 1043 -55.32 -34.53 -12.12
C GLU A 1043 -55.04 -35.95 -12.66
N HIS A 1044 -54.02 -36.12 -13.50
CA HIS A 1044 -53.70 -37.37 -14.23
C HIS A 1044 -52.22 -37.73 -14.11
N HIS A 1045 -51.89 -38.96 -13.72
CA HIS A 1045 -50.50 -39.36 -13.44
C HIS A 1045 -49.79 -40.08 -14.61
N ASP A 1046 -50.51 -40.42 -15.69
CA ASP A 1046 -49.98 -41.22 -16.80
C ASP A 1046 -49.36 -40.35 -17.91
N PRO A 1047 -48.05 -40.47 -18.20
CA PRO A 1047 -47.40 -39.73 -19.27
C PRO A 1047 -47.87 -40.15 -20.67
N ASN A 1048 -48.35 -41.37 -20.88
CA ASN A 1048 -48.80 -41.83 -22.20
C ASN A 1048 -50.07 -41.09 -22.62
N LEU A 1049 -51.00 -40.87 -21.69
CA LEU A 1049 -52.22 -40.10 -21.91
C LEU A 1049 -51.92 -38.65 -22.33
N PHE A 1050 -50.91 -38.02 -21.72
CA PHE A 1050 -50.45 -36.68 -22.11
C PHE A 1050 -49.84 -36.67 -23.52
N MET A 1051 -48.96 -37.64 -23.81
CA MET A 1051 -48.31 -37.75 -25.12
C MET A 1051 -49.31 -38.01 -26.24
N GLU A 1052 -50.33 -38.84 -26.02
CA GLU A 1052 -51.39 -39.12 -26.99
C GLU A 1052 -52.28 -37.90 -27.24
N ARG A 1053 -52.70 -37.19 -26.17
CA ARG A 1053 -53.54 -35.99 -26.27
C ARG A 1053 -52.87 -34.85 -27.05
N HIS A 1054 -51.55 -34.73 -26.95
CA HIS A 1054 -50.77 -33.68 -27.60
C HIS A 1054 -49.95 -34.17 -28.82
N ALA A 1055 -50.13 -35.43 -29.25
CA ALA A 1055 -49.42 -36.05 -30.37
C ALA A 1055 -47.87 -35.92 -30.28
N LEU A 1056 -47.29 -36.07 -29.09
CA LEU A 1056 -45.86 -35.86 -28.83
C LEU A 1056 -45.06 -37.16 -28.90
N LYS A 1057 -43.83 -37.08 -29.41
CA LYS A 1057 -42.84 -38.17 -29.27
C LYS A 1057 -42.20 -38.14 -27.87
N ARG A 1058 -41.72 -39.29 -27.39
CA ARG A 1058 -40.99 -39.40 -26.10
C ARG A 1058 -39.84 -38.39 -25.95
N SER A 1059 -39.13 -38.09 -27.04
CA SER A 1059 -38.04 -37.10 -27.04
C SER A 1059 -38.53 -35.66 -26.86
N GLU A 1060 -39.72 -35.33 -27.38
CA GLU A 1060 -40.34 -34.02 -27.25
C GLU A 1060 -40.95 -33.85 -25.87
N PHE A 1061 -41.65 -34.88 -25.36
CA PHE A 1061 -42.13 -34.93 -23.98
C PHE A 1061 -41.01 -34.72 -22.96
N ARG A 1062 -39.84 -35.36 -23.15
CA ARG A 1062 -38.66 -35.13 -22.29
C ARG A 1062 -38.19 -33.68 -22.27
N LYS A 1063 -38.31 -32.94 -23.37
CA LYS A 1063 -37.93 -31.52 -23.43
C LYS A 1063 -38.85 -30.64 -22.59
N ILE A 1064 -40.12 -31.03 -22.43
CA ILE A 1064 -41.12 -30.32 -21.64
C ILE A 1064 -41.01 -30.71 -20.15
N ILE A 1065 -40.95 -32.01 -19.85
CA ILE A 1065 -41.00 -32.48 -18.46
C ILE A 1065 -39.65 -32.32 -17.71
N SER A 1066 -38.51 -32.39 -18.40
CA SER A 1066 -37.21 -32.33 -17.73
C SER A 1066 -36.94 -30.97 -17.05
N PRO A 1067 -37.26 -29.81 -17.65
CA PRO A 1067 -37.22 -28.52 -16.96
C PRO A 1067 -38.09 -28.49 -15.70
N LEU A 1068 -39.32 -29.00 -15.77
CA LEU A 1068 -40.26 -29.05 -14.63
C LEU A 1068 -39.79 -29.95 -13.49
N MET A 1069 -39.18 -31.09 -13.83
CA MET A 1069 -38.52 -31.97 -12.84
C MET A 1069 -37.30 -31.31 -12.19
N ARG A 1070 -36.52 -30.52 -12.96
CA ARG A 1070 -35.35 -29.78 -12.44
C ARG A 1070 -35.74 -28.60 -11.57
N SER A 1071 -36.84 -27.92 -11.88
CA SER A 1071 -37.39 -26.84 -11.06
C SER A 1071 -38.17 -27.38 -9.86
N GLY A 1072 -38.55 -28.67 -9.86
CA GLY A 1072 -39.20 -29.37 -8.74
C GLY A 1072 -40.71 -29.21 -8.67
N HIS A 1073 -41.32 -28.62 -9.71
CA HIS A 1073 -42.78 -28.49 -9.82
C HIS A 1073 -43.45 -29.83 -10.13
N VAL A 1074 -42.70 -30.79 -10.68
CA VAL A 1074 -43.17 -32.14 -10.97
C VAL A 1074 -42.16 -33.15 -10.42
N VAL A 1075 -42.65 -34.28 -9.92
CA VAL A 1075 -41.87 -35.44 -9.50
C VAL A 1075 -42.37 -36.69 -10.22
N GLN A 1076 -41.51 -37.70 -10.35
CA GLN A 1076 -41.86 -38.99 -10.93
C GLN A 1076 -42.21 -39.99 -9.82
N ASP A 1077 -43.31 -40.70 -9.97
CA ASP A 1077 -43.74 -41.76 -9.06
C ASP A 1077 -42.95 -43.06 -9.29
N TYR A 1078 -42.95 -43.97 -8.31
CA TYR A 1078 -42.25 -45.27 -8.40
C TYR A 1078 -42.76 -46.15 -9.56
N ARG A 1079 -43.99 -45.91 -10.04
CA ARG A 1079 -44.58 -46.58 -11.22
C ARG A 1079 -44.20 -45.94 -12.56
N GLY A 1080 -43.39 -44.89 -12.53
CA GLY A 1080 -42.99 -44.12 -13.71
C GLY A 1080 -43.99 -43.06 -14.16
N GLY A 1081 -45.08 -42.84 -13.42
CA GLY A 1081 -46.02 -41.73 -13.61
C GLY A 1081 -45.44 -40.38 -13.14
N PHE A 1082 -46.08 -39.27 -13.46
CA PHE A 1082 -45.66 -37.93 -13.02
C PHE A 1082 -46.72 -37.30 -12.13
N ARG A 1083 -46.30 -36.52 -11.13
CA ARG A 1083 -47.17 -35.87 -10.16
C ARG A 1083 -46.71 -34.44 -9.90
N THR A 1084 -47.64 -33.51 -9.90
CA THR A 1084 -47.39 -32.11 -9.55
C THR A 1084 -47.11 -31.93 -8.06
N VAL A 1085 -46.11 -31.10 -7.72
CA VAL A 1085 -45.75 -30.72 -6.35
C VAL A 1085 -46.35 -29.37 -6.02
N LYS A 1086 -47.09 -29.28 -4.91
CA LYS A 1086 -47.64 -28.01 -4.41
C LYS A 1086 -46.81 -27.47 -3.25
N ALA A 1087 -46.43 -26.20 -3.31
CA ALA A 1087 -45.77 -25.51 -2.21
C ALA A 1087 -46.67 -25.48 -0.96
N LEU A 1088 -46.05 -25.41 0.22
CA LEU A 1088 -46.78 -25.31 1.48
C LEU A 1088 -47.52 -23.96 1.53
N GLN A 1089 -48.79 -23.99 1.95
CA GLN A 1089 -49.63 -22.80 2.08
C GLN A 1089 -49.64 -22.32 3.53
N ASN A 1090 -49.83 -21.01 3.75
CA ASN A 1090 -49.92 -20.36 5.07
C ASN A 1090 -48.69 -20.58 5.99
N VAL A 1091 -47.49 -20.63 5.40
CA VAL A 1091 -46.23 -20.72 6.15
C VAL A 1091 -45.36 -19.52 5.84
N ASP A 1092 -44.62 -19.03 6.84
CA ASP A 1092 -43.57 -18.04 6.58
C ASP A 1092 -42.38 -18.72 5.88
N LEU A 1093 -41.96 -18.16 4.75
CA LEU A 1093 -40.85 -18.69 3.95
C LEU A 1093 -39.55 -18.65 4.73
N TRP A 1094 -39.32 -17.57 5.49
CA TRP A 1094 -38.10 -17.43 6.27
C TRP A 1094 -38.02 -18.50 7.36
N ASP A 1095 -39.11 -18.74 8.09
CA ASP A 1095 -39.18 -19.83 9.06
C ASP A 1095 -38.88 -21.21 8.45
N VAL A 1096 -39.39 -21.50 7.25
CA VAL A 1096 -39.12 -22.78 6.55
C VAL A 1096 -37.64 -22.89 6.15
N LYS A 1097 -37.06 -21.80 5.64
CA LYS A 1097 -35.64 -21.70 5.28
C LYS A 1097 -34.73 -21.84 6.50
N ARG A 1098 -35.00 -21.08 7.57
CA ARG A 1098 -34.29 -21.12 8.86
C ARG A 1098 -34.28 -22.53 9.43
N LYS A 1099 -35.45 -23.15 9.60
CA LYS A 1099 -35.57 -24.51 10.14
C LYS A 1099 -34.85 -25.56 9.28
N TYR A 1100 -34.76 -25.35 7.96
CA TYR A 1100 -33.99 -26.23 7.08
C TYR A 1100 -32.48 -26.14 7.37
N ILE A 1101 -31.94 -24.93 7.49
CA ILE A 1101 -30.53 -24.74 7.84
C ILE A 1101 -30.26 -25.25 9.26
N GLU A 1102 -31.11 -24.96 10.24
CA GLU A 1102 -30.98 -25.47 11.61
C GLU A 1102 -30.92 -27.00 11.64
N SER A 1103 -31.86 -27.68 10.96
CA SER A 1103 -31.85 -29.15 10.86
C SER A 1103 -30.59 -29.68 10.16
N LEU A 1104 -30.10 -28.96 9.15
CA LEU A 1104 -28.89 -29.35 8.42
C LEU A 1104 -27.65 -29.22 9.29
N VAL A 1105 -27.55 -28.17 10.11
CA VAL A 1105 -26.37 -27.86 10.93
C VAL A 1105 -26.30 -28.74 12.18
N GLN A 1106 -27.46 -29.14 12.75
CA GLN A 1106 -27.54 -29.98 13.95
C GLN A 1106 -26.75 -31.29 13.84
N ASP A 1107 -26.66 -31.86 12.64
CA ASP A 1107 -26.04 -33.17 12.38
C ASP A 1107 -24.54 -33.11 12.06
N PHE A 1108 -23.93 -31.93 12.04
CA PHE A 1108 -22.51 -31.75 11.74
C PHE A 1108 -21.76 -31.17 12.94
N PRO A 1109 -20.67 -31.82 13.40
CA PRO A 1109 -19.91 -31.33 14.54
C PRO A 1109 -19.12 -30.06 14.23
N ILE A 1110 -18.65 -29.90 13.00
CA ILE A 1110 -17.86 -28.73 12.55
C ILE A 1110 -18.25 -28.42 11.11
N LEU A 1111 -18.56 -27.16 10.82
CA LEU A 1111 -18.91 -26.65 9.50
C LEU A 1111 -18.24 -25.30 9.24
N THR A 1112 -17.71 -25.11 8.04
CA THR A 1112 -17.42 -23.77 7.52
C THR A 1112 -18.64 -23.18 6.81
N LEU A 1113 -18.66 -21.86 6.62
CA LEU A 1113 -19.72 -21.18 5.85
C LEU A 1113 -19.81 -21.75 4.43
N LYS A 1114 -18.66 -21.99 3.78
CA LYS A 1114 -18.57 -22.59 2.44
C LYS A 1114 -19.10 -24.02 2.38
N GLN A 1115 -18.81 -24.84 3.40
CA GLN A 1115 -19.36 -26.20 3.49
C GLN A 1115 -20.88 -26.16 3.65
N THR A 1116 -21.38 -25.30 4.53
CA THR A 1116 -22.82 -25.12 4.76
C THR A 1116 -23.53 -24.65 3.49
N GLU A 1117 -22.96 -23.70 2.75
CA GLU A 1117 -23.47 -23.23 1.46
C GLU A 1117 -23.57 -24.36 0.42
N ARG A 1118 -22.58 -25.26 0.38
CA ARG A 1118 -22.59 -26.41 -0.54
C ARG A 1118 -23.59 -27.49 -0.12
N LEU A 1119 -23.76 -27.70 1.18
CA LEU A 1119 -24.72 -28.65 1.73
C LEU A 1119 -26.16 -28.16 1.54
N ALA A 1120 -26.43 -26.89 1.84
CA ALA A 1120 -27.76 -26.28 1.75
C ALA A 1120 -28.25 -26.13 0.29
N GLY A 1121 -27.34 -25.88 -0.65
CA GLY A 1121 -27.65 -25.77 -2.08
C GLY A 1121 -27.79 -24.33 -2.59
N SER A 1122 -28.20 -24.16 -3.85
CA SER A 1122 -28.19 -22.86 -4.54
C SER A 1122 -29.30 -21.89 -4.14
N ALA A 1123 -30.30 -22.37 -3.40
CA ALA A 1123 -31.47 -21.59 -2.96
C ALA A 1123 -31.21 -20.67 -1.76
N PHE A 1124 -30.06 -20.81 -1.11
CA PHE A 1124 -29.65 -20.00 0.04
C PHE A 1124 -28.53 -19.03 -0.34
N SER A 1125 -28.62 -17.80 0.12
CA SER A 1125 -27.49 -16.86 0.08
C SER A 1125 -26.54 -17.13 1.24
N ALA A 1126 -25.27 -16.72 1.11
CA ALA A 1126 -24.31 -16.82 2.21
C ALA A 1126 -24.71 -15.94 3.41
N GLU A 1127 -25.41 -14.83 3.17
CA GLU A 1127 -25.97 -13.94 4.20
C GLU A 1127 -27.08 -14.66 4.99
N GLU A 1128 -28.06 -15.26 4.30
CA GLU A 1128 -29.15 -16.03 4.94
C GLU A 1128 -28.58 -17.16 5.82
N ILE A 1129 -27.54 -17.85 5.34
CA ILE A 1129 -26.87 -18.90 6.12
C ILE A 1129 -26.14 -18.29 7.32
N SER A 1130 -25.37 -17.23 7.11
CA SER A 1130 -24.63 -16.56 8.18
C SER A 1130 -25.54 -16.04 9.28
N ASP A 1131 -26.72 -15.51 8.94
CA ASP A 1131 -27.69 -15.02 9.92
C ASP A 1131 -28.25 -16.15 10.80
N VAL A 1132 -28.57 -17.30 10.19
CA VAL A 1132 -29.01 -18.49 10.96
C VAL A 1132 -27.88 -19.02 11.84
N MET A 1133 -26.65 -19.09 11.32
CA MET A 1133 -25.49 -19.58 12.09
C MET A 1133 -25.14 -18.64 13.26
N ARG A 1134 -25.27 -17.32 13.08
CA ARG A 1134 -25.12 -16.33 14.16
C ARG A 1134 -26.22 -16.46 15.21
N GLY A 1135 -27.47 -16.65 14.81
CA GLY A 1135 -28.54 -16.93 15.77
C GLY A 1135 -28.26 -18.17 16.62
N LEU A 1136 -27.74 -19.24 16.01
CA LEU A 1136 -27.31 -20.45 16.73
C LEU A 1136 -26.07 -20.22 17.63
N GLU A 1137 -25.21 -19.26 17.29
CA GLU A 1137 -24.08 -18.82 18.12
C GLU A 1137 -24.58 -18.02 19.34
N GLU A 1138 -25.51 -17.10 19.15
CA GLU A 1138 -26.16 -16.30 20.21
C GLU A 1138 -26.96 -17.18 21.19
N ASP A 1139 -27.63 -18.22 20.67
CA ASP A 1139 -28.34 -19.23 21.48
C ASP A 1139 -27.38 -20.22 22.18
N GLY A 1140 -26.07 -20.11 21.97
CA GLY A 1140 -25.04 -20.97 22.57
C GLY A 1140 -24.96 -22.39 21.99
N THR A 1141 -25.66 -22.67 20.89
CA THR A 1141 -25.65 -23.97 20.22
C THR A 1141 -24.37 -24.19 19.41
N LEU A 1142 -23.82 -23.13 18.81
CA LEU A 1142 -22.59 -23.16 18.03
C LEU A 1142 -21.51 -22.29 18.66
N THR A 1143 -20.27 -22.73 18.55
CA THR A 1143 -19.08 -21.93 18.84
C THR A 1143 -18.36 -21.62 17.55
N ARG A 1144 -18.04 -20.35 17.29
CA ARG A 1144 -17.28 -19.93 16.12
C ARG A 1144 -15.80 -19.75 16.47
N GLY A 1145 -14.91 -20.23 15.62
CA GLY A 1145 -13.48 -20.11 15.88
C GLY A 1145 -12.57 -20.98 15.01
N PHE A 1146 -11.31 -21.09 15.45
CA PHE A 1146 -10.35 -22.05 14.90
C PHE A 1146 -10.43 -23.35 15.71
N LEU A 1147 -11.22 -24.31 15.22
CA LEU A 1147 -11.59 -25.52 15.94
C LEU A 1147 -10.85 -26.79 15.49
N VAL A 1148 -9.99 -26.70 14.47
CA VAL A 1148 -9.24 -27.84 13.91
C VAL A 1148 -7.78 -27.45 13.68
N ASP A 1149 -6.84 -28.25 14.18
CA ASP A 1149 -5.39 -27.94 14.23
C ASP A 1149 -4.79 -27.53 12.87
N ASP A 1150 -5.13 -28.26 11.80
CA ASP A 1150 -4.54 -28.07 10.47
C ASP A 1150 -5.43 -27.23 9.53
N MET A 1151 -6.48 -26.60 10.05
CA MET A 1151 -7.45 -25.86 9.24
C MET A 1151 -7.35 -24.35 9.49
N GLN A 1152 -6.78 -23.62 8.52
CA GLN A 1152 -6.69 -22.16 8.54
C GLN A 1152 -7.97 -21.49 8.00
N GLU A 1153 -9.13 -21.97 8.43
CA GLU A 1153 -10.44 -21.44 8.06
C GLU A 1153 -11.30 -21.28 9.32
N VAL A 1154 -12.20 -20.29 9.30
CA VAL A 1154 -13.17 -20.09 10.39
C VAL A 1154 -14.25 -21.15 10.32
N CYS A 1155 -14.45 -21.83 11.46
CA CYS A 1155 -15.41 -22.90 11.62
C CYS A 1155 -16.47 -22.51 12.64
N TRP A 1156 -17.69 -23.01 12.44
CA TRP A 1156 -18.71 -23.13 13.46
C TRP A 1156 -18.76 -24.58 13.90
N GLY A 1157 -18.63 -24.82 15.18
CA GLY A 1157 -18.61 -26.17 15.73
C GLY A 1157 -19.49 -26.31 16.94
N ARG A 1158 -19.99 -27.53 17.11
CA ARG A 1158 -20.69 -28.01 18.28
C ARG A 1158 -19.68 -28.74 19.17
N LEU A 1159 -19.12 -28.02 20.13
CA LEU A 1159 -18.07 -28.55 21.00
C LEU A 1159 -18.54 -29.79 21.77
N ASP A 1160 -19.81 -29.84 22.17
CA ASP A 1160 -20.46 -31.00 22.79
C ASP A 1160 -20.40 -32.28 21.93
N LEU A 1161 -20.57 -32.15 20.61
CA LEU A 1161 -20.47 -33.29 19.67
C LEU A 1161 -19.02 -33.74 19.47
N ILE A 1162 -18.06 -32.82 19.53
CA ILE A 1162 -16.64 -33.13 19.36
C ILE A 1162 -16.07 -33.81 20.63
N GLU A 1163 -16.52 -33.36 21.80
CA GLU A 1163 -16.14 -33.91 23.10
C GLU A 1163 -16.75 -35.30 23.34
N SER A 1164 -18.02 -35.49 22.99
CA SER A 1164 -18.65 -36.82 23.03
C SER A 1164 -18.02 -37.83 22.04
N GLY A 1165 -17.30 -37.35 21.02
CA GLY A 1165 -16.48 -38.16 20.11
C GLY A 1165 -15.07 -38.52 20.63
N GLY A 1166 -14.69 -38.10 21.85
CA GLY A 1166 -13.37 -38.28 22.45
C GLY A 1166 -13.03 -39.71 22.94
N GLU A 1167 -11.77 -40.12 22.70
CA GLU A 1167 -11.02 -41.34 23.08
C GLU A 1167 -11.58 -42.76 22.80
N ALA A 1168 -12.89 -43.04 22.84
CA ALA A 1168 -13.36 -44.43 22.96
C ALA A 1168 -13.83 -45.14 21.66
N ILE A 1169 -13.86 -44.48 20.50
CA ILE A 1169 -14.63 -44.99 19.33
C ILE A 1169 -13.87 -44.82 18.00
N ARG A 1170 -12.98 -45.74 17.63
CA ARG A 1170 -12.35 -45.74 16.29
C ARG A 1170 -13.34 -46.16 15.20
N THR A 1171 -13.44 -45.37 14.13
CA THR A 1171 -14.23 -45.67 12.94
C THR A 1171 -13.49 -46.68 12.07
N ARG A 1172 -14.22 -47.64 11.51
CA ARG A 1172 -13.69 -48.50 10.45
C ARG A 1172 -13.29 -47.69 9.21
N ASP A 1173 -12.41 -48.25 8.40
CA ASP A 1173 -12.10 -47.70 7.10
C ASP A 1173 -13.34 -47.77 6.19
N LEU A 1174 -13.54 -46.76 5.36
CA LEU A 1174 -14.74 -46.63 4.53
C LEU A 1174 -14.45 -45.85 3.25
N VAL A 1175 -15.36 -45.99 2.28
CA VAL A 1175 -15.36 -45.18 1.06
C VAL A 1175 -16.64 -44.36 1.02
N ILE A 1176 -16.52 -43.05 0.81
CA ILE A 1176 -17.66 -42.16 0.58
C ILE A 1176 -17.88 -42.06 -0.94
N PRO A 1177 -19.00 -42.56 -1.48
CA PRO A 1177 -19.28 -42.50 -2.90
C PRO A 1177 -19.68 -41.06 -3.32
N PRO A 1178 -19.52 -40.71 -4.61
CA PRO A 1178 -19.90 -39.39 -5.13
C PRO A 1178 -21.42 -39.13 -5.09
N SER A 1179 -22.22 -40.16 -4.80
CA SER A 1179 -23.66 -40.06 -4.59
C SER A 1179 -24.07 -39.68 -3.17
N ASP A 1180 -23.18 -39.84 -2.19
CA ASP A 1180 -23.44 -39.52 -0.79
C ASP A 1180 -23.54 -38.00 -0.56
N SER A 1181 -24.39 -37.58 0.38
CA SER A 1181 -24.55 -36.18 0.76
C SER A 1181 -23.26 -35.59 1.36
N LEU A 1182 -22.45 -36.39 2.05
CA LEU A 1182 -21.20 -35.94 2.67
C LEU A 1182 -20.11 -35.59 1.67
N ILE A 1183 -20.23 -35.99 0.39
CA ILE A 1183 -19.24 -35.59 -0.62
C ILE A 1183 -19.14 -34.07 -0.77
N HIS A 1184 -20.23 -33.35 -0.48
CA HIS A 1184 -20.29 -31.90 -0.50
C HIS A 1184 -19.48 -31.27 0.65
N TYR A 1185 -19.46 -31.92 1.81
CA TYR A 1185 -18.64 -31.54 2.96
C TYR A 1185 -17.13 -31.72 2.67
N PHE A 1186 -16.76 -32.82 2.00
CA PHE A 1186 -15.37 -33.13 1.63
C PHE A 1186 -14.92 -32.57 0.27
N SER A 1187 -15.72 -31.72 -0.37
CA SER A 1187 -15.44 -31.21 -1.72
C SER A 1187 -14.14 -30.42 -1.81
N ASP A 1188 -13.75 -29.66 -0.77
CA ASP A 1188 -12.47 -28.94 -0.76
C ASP A 1188 -11.29 -29.89 -0.65
N VAL A 1189 -11.42 -30.95 0.14
CA VAL A 1189 -10.40 -32.01 0.26
C VAL A 1189 -10.21 -32.73 -1.08
N LEU A 1190 -11.30 -33.09 -1.74
CA LEU A 1190 -11.27 -33.74 -3.06
C LEU A 1190 -10.56 -32.89 -4.11
N ARG A 1191 -10.79 -31.58 -4.12
CA ARG A 1191 -10.18 -30.66 -5.10
C ARG A 1191 -8.74 -30.34 -4.76
N SER A 1192 -8.46 -29.95 -3.52
CA SER A 1192 -7.14 -29.48 -3.08
C SER A 1192 -6.12 -30.62 -3.01
N ARG A 1193 -6.50 -31.77 -2.43
CA ARG A 1193 -5.59 -32.90 -2.20
C ARG A 1193 -5.53 -33.84 -3.41
N PHE A 1194 -6.68 -34.13 -4.03
CA PHE A 1194 -6.77 -35.18 -5.06
C PHE A 1194 -7.09 -34.66 -6.48
N GLY A 1195 -7.33 -33.35 -6.66
CA GLY A 1195 -7.62 -32.76 -7.97
C GLY A 1195 -8.97 -33.16 -8.59
N TYR A 1196 -9.87 -33.80 -7.84
CA TYR A 1196 -11.17 -34.23 -8.34
C TYR A 1196 -12.31 -33.32 -7.91
N GLY A 1197 -13.25 -33.06 -8.81
CA GLY A 1197 -14.51 -32.38 -8.48
C GLY A 1197 -15.59 -33.30 -7.91
N SER A 1198 -15.55 -34.59 -8.28
CA SER A 1198 -16.44 -35.65 -7.81
C SER A 1198 -15.75 -36.99 -8.07
N ALA A 1199 -15.60 -37.80 -7.01
CA ALA A 1199 -14.92 -39.10 -7.01
C ALA A 1199 -15.35 -39.88 -5.76
N TYR A 1200 -15.03 -41.18 -5.71
CA TYR A 1200 -15.10 -41.99 -4.50
C TYR A 1200 -13.92 -41.61 -3.59
N LEU A 1201 -14.20 -41.24 -2.34
CA LEU A 1201 -13.18 -40.81 -1.37
C LEU A 1201 -12.90 -41.92 -0.37
N VAL A 1202 -11.64 -42.34 -0.27
CA VAL A 1202 -11.19 -43.47 0.55
C VAL A 1202 -10.61 -42.97 1.87
N PHE A 1203 -11.14 -43.47 2.98
CA PHE A 1203 -10.70 -43.12 4.33
C PHE A 1203 -9.99 -44.30 5.00
N HIS A 1204 -8.84 -44.02 5.60
CA HIS A 1204 -8.12 -44.95 6.48
C HIS A 1204 -7.82 -44.25 7.80
N LYS A 1205 -8.20 -44.86 8.93
CA LYS A 1205 -8.07 -44.21 10.27
C LYS A 1205 -8.63 -42.78 10.29
N GLU A 1206 -9.85 -42.64 9.75
CA GLU A 1206 -10.56 -41.37 9.63
C GLU A 1206 -9.87 -40.31 8.75
N GLU A 1207 -8.71 -40.58 8.15
CA GLU A 1207 -8.05 -39.66 7.22
C GLU A 1207 -8.31 -40.02 5.76
N PRO A 1208 -8.54 -39.04 4.88
CA PRO A 1208 -8.74 -39.29 3.46
C PRO A 1208 -7.39 -39.58 2.80
N ILE A 1209 -7.15 -40.81 2.35
CA ILE A 1209 -5.83 -41.25 1.81
C ILE A 1209 -5.80 -41.40 0.29
N ALA A 1210 -6.95 -41.56 -0.34
CA ALA A 1210 -7.06 -41.70 -1.80
C ALA A 1210 -8.43 -41.27 -2.31
N ALA A 1211 -8.51 -40.96 -3.60
CA ALA A 1211 -9.76 -40.78 -4.31
C ALA A 1211 -9.69 -41.43 -5.69
N PHE A 1212 -10.80 -42.00 -6.16
CA PHE A 1212 -10.85 -42.68 -7.46
C PHE A 1212 -12.16 -42.45 -8.20
N LYS A 1213 -12.12 -42.54 -9.53
CA LYS A 1213 -13.32 -42.51 -10.38
C LYS A 1213 -13.61 -43.89 -10.93
N ALA A 1214 -14.83 -44.36 -10.72
CA ALA A 1214 -15.30 -45.62 -11.29
C ALA A 1214 -16.60 -45.45 -12.05
N ASN A 1215 -16.75 -46.22 -13.13
CA ASN A 1215 -18.02 -46.38 -13.83
C ASN A 1215 -18.60 -47.75 -13.50
N THR A 1216 -19.90 -47.78 -13.18
CA THR A 1216 -20.61 -49.04 -12.96
C THR A 1216 -21.11 -49.60 -14.29
N ARG A 1217 -20.67 -50.79 -14.68
CA ARG A 1217 -21.10 -51.48 -15.91
C ARG A 1217 -21.28 -52.97 -15.63
N GLU A 1218 -22.45 -53.52 -15.96
CA GLU A 1218 -22.73 -54.97 -15.85
C GLU A 1218 -22.40 -55.58 -14.47
N GLY A 1219 -22.61 -54.82 -13.38
CA GLY A 1219 -22.27 -55.27 -12.01
C GLY A 1219 -20.79 -55.18 -11.65
N LEU A 1220 -19.96 -54.53 -12.48
CA LEU A 1220 -18.54 -54.27 -12.21
C LEU A 1220 -18.28 -52.79 -11.95
N LEU A 1221 -17.34 -52.50 -11.05
CA LEU A 1221 -16.80 -51.15 -10.82
C LEU A 1221 -15.51 -50.97 -11.61
N GLU A 1222 -15.60 -50.37 -12.79
CA GLU A 1222 -14.45 -50.11 -13.66
C GLU A 1222 -13.72 -48.83 -13.21
N VAL A 1223 -12.54 -48.97 -12.60
CA VAL A 1223 -11.71 -47.85 -12.14
C VAL A 1223 -11.02 -47.17 -13.33
N THR A 1224 -11.40 -45.92 -13.57
CA THR A 1224 -10.95 -45.09 -14.69
C THR A 1224 -9.87 -44.10 -14.33
N ASP A 1225 -9.76 -43.73 -13.06
CA ASP A 1225 -8.79 -42.75 -12.55
C ASP A 1225 -8.56 -42.97 -11.05
N PHE A 1226 -7.34 -42.73 -10.56
CA PHE A 1226 -6.96 -42.91 -9.15
C PHE A 1226 -5.84 -41.93 -8.76
N VAL A 1227 -6.00 -41.27 -7.62
CA VAL A 1227 -4.99 -40.44 -6.96
C VAL A 1227 -4.99 -40.77 -5.48
N GLY A 1228 -3.85 -41.12 -4.91
CA GLY A 1228 -3.73 -41.44 -3.48
C GLY A 1228 -2.31 -41.26 -2.97
N ASP A 1229 -2.14 -41.31 -1.66
CA ASP A 1229 -0.84 -41.21 -1.02
C ASP A 1229 0.03 -42.43 -1.36
N SER A 1230 1.28 -42.21 -1.78
CA SER A 1230 2.19 -43.28 -2.22
C SER A 1230 2.46 -44.31 -1.13
N ASP A 1231 2.56 -43.85 0.12
CA ASP A 1231 2.96 -44.68 1.25
C ASP A 1231 1.81 -45.53 1.79
N LEU A 1232 0.57 -45.21 1.42
CA LEU A 1232 -0.66 -45.87 1.87
C LEU A 1232 -1.48 -46.46 0.69
N GLU A 1233 -0.84 -46.66 -0.47
CA GLU A 1233 -1.50 -47.20 -1.66
C GLU A 1233 -2.07 -48.62 -1.43
N LYS A 1234 -1.38 -49.42 -0.60
CA LYS A 1234 -1.82 -50.77 -0.22
C LYS A 1234 -3.09 -50.74 0.64
N GLU A 1235 -3.13 -49.85 1.63
CA GLU A 1235 -4.28 -49.60 2.49
C GLU A 1235 -5.45 -49.09 1.66
N ALA A 1236 -5.22 -48.11 0.77
CA ALA A 1236 -6.24 -47.61 -0.15
C ALA A 1236 -6.85 -48.73 -0.99
N LEU A 1237 -6.02 -49.59 -1.59
CA LEU A 1237 -6.49 -50.72 -2.41
C LEU A 1237 -7.27 -51.74 -1.58
N ARG A 1238 -6.89 -51.99 -0.32
CA ARG A 1238 -7.64 -52.86 0.59
C ARG A 1238 -9.03 -52.30 0.84
N VAL A 1239 -9.14 -51.02 1.21
CA VAL A 1239 -10.42 -50.36 1.51
C VAL A 1239 -11.32 -50.30 0.28
N MET A 1240 -10.74 -50.08 -0.91
CA MET A 1240 -11.48 -50.14 -2.17
C MET A 1240 -12.05 -51.54 -2.45
N LYS A 1241 -11.29 -52.60 -2.18
CA LYS A 1241 -11.75 -53.99 -2.34
C LYS A 1241 -12.84 -54.36 -1.35
N GLU A 1242 -12.72 -53.92 -0.10
CA GLU A 1242 -13.75 -54.10 0.93
C GLU A 1242 -15.05 -53.41 0.51
N PHE A 1243 -14.98 -52.17 0.04
CA PHE A 1243 -16.13 -51.46 -0.51
C PHE A 1243 -16.77 -52.21 -1.70
N ALA A 1244 -15.96 -52.62 -2.68
CA ALA A 1244 -16.44 -53.38 -3.83
C ALA A 1244 -17.13 -54.71 -3.43
N TRP A 1245 -16.61 -55.37 -2.40
CA TRP A 1245 -17.21 -56.58 -1.84
C TRP A 1245 -18.53 -56.31 -1.11
N GLU A 1246 -18.62 -55.23 -0.33
CA GLU A 1246 -19.85 -54.82 0.37
C GLU A 1246 -21.03 -54.55 -0.58
N HIS A 1247 -20.72 -54.20 -1.83
CA HIS A 1247 -21.69 -53.87 -2.88
C HIS A 1247 -21.89 -54.99 -3.91
N ASP A 1248 -21.25 -56.15 -3.75
CA ASP A 1248 -21.25 -57.24 -4.73
C ASP A 1248 -20.85 -56.80 -6.16
N MET A 1249 -19.89 -55.87 -6.24
CA MET A 1249 -19.41 -55.30 -7.50
C MET A 1249 -17.88 -55.31 -7.59
N PRO A 1250 -17.26 -56.36 -8.18
CA PRO A 1250 -15.81 -56.46 -8.23
C PRO A 1250 -15.15 -55.31 -9.01
N LEU A 1251 -13.97 -54.89 -8.53
CA LEU A 1251 -13.15 -53.86 -9.18
C LEU A 1251 -12.51 -54.41 -10.46
N SER A 1252 -12.55 -53.61 -11.52
CA SER A 1252 -11.93 -53.91 -12.81
C SER A 1252 -11.31 -52.67 -13.45
N GLY A 1253 -10.56 -52.82 -14.54
CA GLY A 1253 -10.00 -51.70 -15.32
C GLY A 1253 -8.48 -51.63 -15.33
N LYS A 1254 -7.93 -50.97 -16.36
CA LYS A 1254 -6.47 -50.91 -16.60
C LYS A 1254 -5.68 -50.27 -15.47
N ILE A 1255 -6.27 -49.28 -14.78
CA ILE A 1255 -5.62 -48.59 -13.66
C ILE A 1255 -5.61 -49.50 -12.44
N TYR A 1256 -6.73 -50.16 -12.13
CA TYR A 1256 -6.79 -51.13 -11.04
C TYR A 1256 -5.77 -52.28 -11.21
N GLU A 1257 -5.62 -52.84 -12.41
CA GLU A 1257 -4.62 -53.89 -12.65
C GLU A 1257 -3.17 -53.40 -12.49
N ARG A 1258 -2.90 -52.11 -12.76
CA ARG A 1258 -1.59 -51.49 -12.48
C ARG A 1258 -1.36 -51.26 -10.99
N LEU A 1259 -2.39 -50.84 -10.25
CA LEU A 1259 -2.33 -50.67 -8.80
C LEU A 1259 -2.18 -52.01 -8.09
N ARG A 1260 -2.78 -53.08 -8.64
CA ARG A 1260 -2.70 -54.44 -8.11
C ARG A 1260 -1.33 -55.10 -8.35
N SER A 1261 -0.64 -54.72 -9.43
CA SER A 1261 0.65 -55.31 -9.80
C SER A 1261 1.85 -54.65 -9.12
N ARG A 1262 1.66 -53.44 -8.59
CA ARG A 1262 2.58 -52.75 -7.68
C ARG A 1262 2.36 -53.27 -6.27
#